data_AF-A0A821L9G4-F1
#
_entry.id   AF-A0A821L9G4-F1
#
_cell.length_a   1.000
_cell.length_b   1.000
_cell.length_c   1.000
_cell.angle_alpha   90.00
_cell.angle_beta   90.00
_cell.angle_gamma   90.00
#
_symmetry.space_group_name_H-M   'P 1'
#
loop_
_entity.id
_entity.type
_entity.pdbx_description
1 polymer ?
#
loop_
_entity_poly.entity_id
_entity_poly.type
_entity_poly.pdbx_seq_one_letter_code
_entity_poly.pdbx_strand_id
1 'polypeptide(L)'
;MCRGTWIVALIFFLLIHNNHCYEKTLRKIVRNQSKMIQTSFSDSFSGNKSHYRLKDSLMVPGYSQVKAMVHTNIQRPKISAVISTVEIGHNILNKPTFSRLKLGKYNKQTEQRMTRNTISNTTNPVVHNTNVLFPDHNSETVVKNFTQSEEVLLEEINKIPAVPFFQQKNEVGSHATFNEIPSIYTNDTADIPNSSNQPSARMLEPNEYASDLVNHEIPKDQFIEADINYNISLLRTCADLLVSKVDINAQEKFLELDVEPPWIKNEKFWNNIYNNRYEFLMRNPDWPSLRVILIPRTHVDTIWLKSFETSHNESVQKIITNVIKKLQFYPNLTFTWNEVSHLSYWWKNASQKRRVSLRRLIREGRLEITTGGWVETDEATSSLFGILHQFTEGHQWLDQFIKYKPKVAWLTNSVTHSPTFPYILSAIGISNMVFTKLHFALEEYFAEFQYSDFIWLQNWDNDKKTQTDINLSLNKIGIDRYPKHAVLTHFIQFNSDGFKACGPDSKICSEDFNFANKVTDVNPYNIKDKAESLLQQYSKSGTLSPHNIIMAPIGGPLHFESQTEFDYQYNNYLNIADFINVNQNIYKATVQFGTPSDYFTTVTKRHKSFPTLSGDFMNFAEINKKRPAYWTGYFTSRPMVKILLRRLQATLRSTEILFSFTSTLNAFRNYNKSELISKLRRVRETVARLQDRNVVSGTMSSKILNYLYNLILITVKDCWHIQEVAASLLSTKPDKNEKYLTKYVYKEGEFISSFKSIEPGDQLYVFNSFTHERTEVVELLTRHTNIRMVDHNKKDVSIQINPVWKYSSTQNVIRINNHFFKVVFVVRVPSMTLKLYKFKEAFDISNSLPIVYCTSCVEDSLSSNSPFSIQPIEPGDIQIENYKLRLIFDEFTGFLKSVIEKGTSNEKQVVMNYGAFRSSDTNSGIYLFNTNVTKPIYDILKQYKSTSDLKSKIIIIVSGNVVTDFTSIYGNLLQHSIRICNSINNPLSGAIRVESKVDFDVSPNNRDLEMFMLVQTDIENGNPAEIHIDNNGFQFTSHKFNTSRRIESNMFPLTNMAFIQDEKNRLSIVTDHAQGVTASQEGQILVMLDRRVLFNDGRGVNEGLADNRVTNHVHYILLENLVHHDASADNLSTQSKLILPSLLAIQTANILTYPLDIFFIDKRHSDSCHYVLLPLFRSPFPCDVFVLNFRMFLGIKSSLDSALLTLHRQSITCQVETSDYFYCSTNTGFNIERVFQHIHSAFHTNLVGTNKGIPISEINNKKFPPMELMSLKVSFN
;
A
#
# COMPACT_ATOMS: atom_id res chain seq x y z
N MET A 1 -56.32 -9.07 39.97
CA MET A 1 -57.49 -9.26 40.86
C MET A 1 -58.23 -10.55 40.46
N CYS A 2 -59.24 -10.97 41.20
CA CYS A 2 -59.82 -12.32 41.11
C CYS A 2 -60.69 -12.58 39.85
N ARG A 3 -60.80 -13.88 39.48
CA ARG A 3 -61.97 -14.65 38.96
C ARG A 3 -62.90 -14.01 37.89
N GLY A 4 -63.45 -14.74 36.92
CA GLY A 4 -63.36 -16.18 36.64
C GLY A 4 -64.51 -16.68 35.75
N THR A 5 -64.43 -17.96 35.39
CA THR A 5 -65.46 -18.87 34.82
C THR A 5 -66.93 -18.62 35.20
N TRP A 6 -67.87 -19.09 34.35
CA TRP A 6 -68.93 -20.12 34.60
C TRP A 6 -69.64 -20.39 33.24
N ILE A 7 -69.76 -21.63 32.70
CA ILE A 7 -70.63 -22.79 33.05
C ILE A 7 -72.06 -22.62 32.46
N VAL A 8 -72.43 -23.30 31.35
CA VAL A 8 -73.07 -24.67 31.26
C VAL A 8 -74.61 -24.59 31.55
N ALA A 9 -75.58 -25.35 30.99
CA ALA A 9 -75.62 -26.63 30.24
C ALA A 9 -76.88 -26.78 29.33
N LEU A 10 -76.94 -27.87 28.55
CA LEU A 10 -78.12 -28.71 28.18
C LEU A 10 -77.58 -29.86 27.29
N ILE A 11 -77.44 -31.15 27.66
CA ILE A 11 -78.10 -32.14 28.56
C ILE A 11 -79.30 -32.88 27.90
N PHE A 12 -79.35 -34.21 28.12
CA PHE A 12 -80.39 -35.23 27.82
C PHE A 12 -80.40 -35.88 26.41
N PHE A 13 -80.65 -37.19 26.20
CA PHE A 13 -80.76 -38.43 27.03
C PHE A 13 -79.83 -39.50 26.34
N LEU A 14 -78.89 -40.24 26.98
CA LEU A 14 -79.01 -41.41 27.91
C LEU A 14 -79.47 -42.73 27.20
N LEU A 15 -78.93 -43.95 27.37
CA LEU A 15 -77.97 -44.57 28.33
C LEU A 15 -77.34 -45.93 27.87
N ILE A 16 -76.19 -46.30 28.49
CA ILE A 16 -75.65 -47.66 28.84
C ILE A 16 -75.37 -48.72 27.74
N HIS A 17 -74.08 -49.00 27.52
CA HIS A 17 -73.49 -50.30 27.90
C HIS A 17 -71.95 -50.23 28.16
N ASN A 18 -71.55 -50.74 29.34
CA ASN A 18 -70.26 -51.31 29.85
C ASN A 18 -68.88 -51.13 29.13
N ASN A 19 -67.73 -51.37 29.80
CA ASN A 19 -67.23 -50.99 31.15
C ASN A 19 -65.71 -51.32 31.28
N HIS A 20 -65.06 -50.82 32.33
CA HIS A 20 -63.66 -51.00 32.76
C HIS A 20 -62.90 -52.34 32.52
N CYS A 21 -61.57 -52.23 32.36
CA CYS A 21 -60.63 -52.82 33.34
C CYS A 21 -59.26 -52.09 33.40
N TYR A 22 -58.48 -52.28 34.48
CA TYR A 22 -57.28 -51.47 34.79
C TYR A 22 -56.34 -52.16 35.83
N GLU A 23 -55.15 -52.64 35.42
CA GLU A 23 -54.07 -53.15 36.29
C GLU A 23 -52.70 -52.68 35.75
N LYS A 24 -51.73 -52.14 36.52
CA LYS A 24 -50.95 -52.67 37.68
C LYS A 24 -49.92 -53.76 37.26
N THR A 25 -48.62 -53.73 37.62
CA THR A 25 -47.81 -52.76 38.39
C THR A 25 -46.27 -52.97 38.20
N LEU A 26 -45.44 -51.92 38.44
CA LEU A 26 -44.06 -51.93 39.04
C LEU A 26 -42.99 -52.93 38.48
N ARG A 27 -41.78 -52.58 37.95
CA ARG A 27 -40.63 -51.96 38.67
C ARG A 27 -39.31 -51.92 37.83
N LYS A 28 -38.62 -50.77 37.92
CA LYS A 28 -37.15 -50.50 38.05
C LYS A 28 -36.04 -51.08 37.12
N ILE A 29 -35.32 -50.13 36.48
CA ILE A 29 -33.85 -49.84 36.48
C ILE A 29 -32.82 -51.00 36.38
N VAL A 30 -31.93 -50.97 35.36
CA VAL A 30 -30.44 -50.78 35.47
C VAL A 30 -29.77 -50.77 34.07
N ARG A 31 -28.59 -50.15 34.01
CA ARG A 31 -27.68 -49.91 32.86
C ARG A 31 -27.20 -51.16 32.09
N ASN A 32 -26.56 -50.87 30.95
CA ASN A 32 -25.22 -51.30 30.51
C ASN A 32 -25.07 -52.19 29.25
N GLN A 33 -24.37 -51.60 28.26
CA GLN A 33 -23.18 -52.13 27.56
C GLN A 33 -23.26 -53.48 26.79
N SER A 34 -23.10 -53.34 25.46
CA SER A 34 -22.14 -54.13 24.63
C SER A 34 -22.52 -55.63 24.38
N LYS A 35 -21.75 -56.46 23.65
CA LYS A 35 -20.36 -56.38 23.15
C LYS A 35 -20.12 -57.36 21.98
N MET A 36 -19.37 -56.96 20.95
CA MET A 36 -18.66 -57.86 19.99
C MET A 36 -19.61 -58.86 19.24
N ILE A 37 -19.21 -59.81 18.37
CA ILE A 37 -17.94 -60.39 17.89
C ILE A 37 -18.05 -60.42 16.34
N GLN A 38 -17.18 -59.82 15.52
CA GLN A 38 -15.78 -60.15 15.14
C GLN A 38 -15.66 -61.39 14.21
N THR A 39 -14.73 -61.33 13.21
CA THR A 39 -14.15 -62.47 12.42
C THR A 39 -15.11 -63.29 11.51
N SER A 40 -14.66 -63.93 10.40
CA SER A 40 -13.45 -63.79 9.55
C SER A 40 -13.52 -64.71 8.31
N PHE A 41 -12.93 -64.29 7.18
CA PHE A 41 -12.21 -65.08 6.13
C PHE A 41 -12.76 -66.41 5.55
N SER A 42 -12.17 -66.78 4.39
CA SER A 42 -12.31 -68.07 3.66
C SER A 42 -13.66 -68.29 2.93
N ASP A 43 -13.72 -69.00 1.79
CA ASP A 43 -12.65 -69.34 0.83
C ASP A 43 -13.23 -69.68 -0.56
N SER A 44 -12.39 -69.67 -1.61
CA SER A 44 -12.64 -70.23 -2.97
C SER A 44 -13.83 -69.62 -3.76
N PHE A 45 -13.74 -69.40 -5.08
CA PHE A 45 -13.59 -70.45 -6.10
C PHE A 45 -12.87 -69.97 -7.37
N SER A 46 -12.30 -70.93 -8.11
CA SER A 46 -11.91 -70.78 -9.51
C SER A 46 -13.15 -70.60 -10.41
N GLY A 47 -13.10 -69.93 -11.57
CA GLY A 47 -11.98 -69.29 -12.27
C GLY A 47 -11.65 -69.98 -13.59
N ASN A 48 -11.43 -69.21 -14.67
CA ASN A 48 -10.75 -69.73 -15.88
C ASN A 48 -10.07 -68.63 -16.70
N LYS A 49 -9.12 -69.03 -17.58
CA LYS A 49 -8.17 -68.13 -18.26
C LYS A 49 -8.54 -67.89 -19.73
N SER A 50 -8.16 -66.72 -20.23
CA SER A 50 -7.47 -66.62 -21.53
C SER A 50 -6.41 -65.51 -21.46
N HIS A 51 -5.30 -65.68 -22.18
CA HIS A 51 -4.19 -64.72 -22.20
C HIS A 51 -4.21 -63.89 -23.49
N TYR A 52 -3.87 -62.61 -23.39
CA TYR A 52 -2.87 -62.00 -24.28
C TYR A 52 -2.11 -60.89 -23.53
N ARG A 53 -0.81 -60.75 -23.80
CA ARG A 53 0.06 -59.67 -23.30
C ARG A 53 0.16 -58.58 -24.37
N LEU A 54 0.12 -57.30 -24.01
CA LEU A 54 0.81 -56.24 -24.74
C LEU A 54 1.04 -54.98 -23.88
N LYS A 55 2.32 -54.59 -23.80
CA LYS A 55 2.99 -53.34 -23.38
C LYS A 55 2.22 -52.22 -22.66
N ASP A 56 2.90 -51.65 -21.66
CA ASP A 56 2.51 -50.45 -20.93
C ASP A 56 2.51 -49.16 -21.80
N SER A 57 1.40 -48.43 -21.75
CA SER A 57 1.33 -46.99 -22.05
C SER A 57 0.08 -46.39 -21.37
N LEU A 58 0.24 -45.82 -20.18
CA LEU A 58 -0.88 -45.21 -19.44
C LEU A 58 -1.28 -43.88 -20.06
N MET A 59 -2.47 -43.84 -20.67
CA MET A 59 -3.11 -42.61 -21.15
C MET A 59 -3.85 -41.88 -20.02
N VAL A 60 -3.90 -40.54 -20.15
CA VAL A 60 -4.75 -39.66 -19.34
C VAL A 60 -6.22 -39.82 -19.78
N PRO A 61 -7.21 -39.89 -18.86
CA PRO A 61 -8.63 -39.90 -19.24
C PRO A 61 -9.09 -38.55 -19.80
N GLY A 62 -9.67 -38.55 -20.99
CA GLY A 62 -10.20 -37.35 -21.65
C GLY A 62 -11.67 -37.03 -21.27
N TYR A 63 -12.09 -35.79 -21.56
CA TYR A 63 -13.46 -35.30 -21.34
C TYR A 63 -14.53 -36.09 -22.12
N SER A 64 -15.65 -36.38 -21.46
CA SER A 64 -16.89 -36.84 -22.11
C SER A 64 -17.77 -35.64 -22.50
N GLN A 65 -17.87 -35.34 -23.80
CA GLN A 65 -18.82 -34.35 -24.32
C GLN A 65 -20.25 -34.91 -24.35
N VAL A 66 -21.22 -34.22 -23.74
CA VAL A 66 -22.65 -34.45 -23.97
C VAL A 66 -23.12 -33.49 -25.07
N LYS A 67 -23.44 -34.02 -26.25
CA LYS A 67 -24.05 -33.25 -27.34
C LYS A 67 -25.55 -33.10 -27.10
N ALA A 68 -26.04 -31.85 -27.16
CA ALA A 68 -27.45 -31.55 -27.41
C ALA A 68 -27.56 -30.82 -28.75
N MET A 69 -28.31 -31.40 -29.70
CA MET A 69 -28.64 -30.75 -30.98
C MET A 69 -29.98 -30.03 -30.84
N VAL A 70 -30.02 -28.75 -31.22
CA VAL A 70 -31.25 -28.03 -31.63
C VAL A 70 -30.91 -27.25 -32.91
N HIS A 71 -31.90 -27.07 -33.79
CA HIS A 71 -31.68 -26.74 -35.20
C HIS A 71 -31.16 -25.33 -35.51
N THR A 72 -30.44 -25.25 -36.63
CA THR A 72 -30.10 -24.01 -37.36
C THR A 72 -31.25 -23.52 -38.25
N ASN A 73 -31.12 -22.28 -38.75
CA ASN A 73 -32.10 -21.43 -39.47
C ASN A 73 -32.99 -20.65 -38.47
N ILE A 74 -33.12 -19.32 -38.55
CA ILE A 74 -33.41 -18.48 -39.73
C ILE A 74 -32.45 -17.27 -39.88
N GLN A 75 -32.60 -16.53 -40.98
CA GLN A 75 -31.70 -15.50 -41.55
C GLN A 75 -31.44 -14.26 -40.67
N ARG A 76 -30.25 -13.66 -40.87
CA ARG A 76 -29.93 -12.26 -40.52
C ARG A 76 -30.35 -11.29 -41.64
N PRO A 77 -30.81 -10.07 -41.32
CA PRO A 77 -30.56 -8.89 -42.14
C PRO A 77 -29.14 -8.34 -41.90
N LYS A 78 -28.54 -7.71 -42.91
CA LYS A 78 -27.40 -6.77 -42.80
C LYS A 78 -27.91 -5.33 -43.03
N ILE A 79 -26.99 -4.36 -43.00
CA ILE A 79 -27.14 -2.90 -43.23
C ILE A 79 -27.29 -2.10 -41.92
N SER A 80 -26.67 -0.92 -41.73
CA SER A 80 -25.26 -0.49 -41.80
C SER A 80 -25.16 1.06 -41.85
N ALA A 81 -24.44 1.65 -40.89
CA ALA A 81 -23.80 2.97 -40.95
C ALA A 81 -24.66 4.26 -41.04
N VAL A 82 -23.96 5.39 -40.82
CA VAL A 82 -24.37 6.81 -41.04
C VAL A 82 -25.47 7.33 -40.10
N ILE A 83 -25.39 8.46 -39.38
CA ILE A 83 -24.38 9.38 -38.82
C ILE A 83 -25.22 10.49 -38.12
N SER A 84 -24.59 11.39 -37.38
CA SER A 84 -25.21 12.53 -36.66
C SER A 84 -26.02 13.51 -37.51
N THR A 85 -27.01 14.17 -36.89
CA THR A 85 -27.12 15.65 -36.86
C THR A 85 -27.88 16.15 -35.63
N VAL A 86 -27.53 17.34 -35.17
CA VAL A 86 -28.38 18.21 -34.33
C VAL A 86 -28.88 19.33 -35.24
N GLU A 87 -30.16 19.65 -35.22
CA GLU A 87 -30.64 20.94 -35.74
C GLU A 87 -31.95 21.40 -35.07
N ILE A 88 -32.32 22.66 -35.31
CA ILE A 88 -33.23 23.46 -34.47
C ILE A 88 -34.54 23.72 -35.21
N GLY A 89 -35.68 23.56 -34.53
CA GLY A 89 -37.02 23.79 -35.11
C GLY A 89 -38.02 24.34 -34.09
N HIS A 90 -38.71 25.41 -34.43
CA HIS A 90 -39.56 26.20 -33.53
C HIS A 90 -41.07 25.83 -33.60
N ASN A 91 -41.79 26.21 -32.53
CA ASN A 91 -43.17 26.75 -32.53
C ASN A 91 -44.45 25.86 -32.46
N ILE A 92 -45.27 26.20 -31.44
CA ILE A 92 -46.71 26.61 -31.50
C ILE A 92 -47.84 25.59 -31.23
N LEU A 93 -48.68 25.94 -30.21
CA LEU A 93 -50.06 25.49 -29.84
C LEU A 93 -50.26 23.99 -29.48
N ASN A 94 -50.97 23.60 -28.41
CA ASN A 94 -52.20 24.19 -27.84
C ASN A 94 -52.42 23.88 -26.32
N LYS A 95 -53.48 24.46 -25.70
CA LYS A 95 -53.90 24.23 -24.28
C LYS A 95 -55.26 23.43 -24.18
N PRO A 96 -56.20 23.61 -23.21
CA PRO A 96 -56.43 22.61 -22.14
C PRO A 96 -57.93 22.26 -21.82
N THR A 97 -58.18 21.31 -20.90
CA THR A 97 -59.39 21.19 -20.02
C THR A 97 -59.11 20.10 -18.94
N PHE A 98 -59.54 20.08 -17.66
CA PHE A 98 -60.77 20.43 -16.90
C PHE A 98 -61.98 19.47 -17.14
N SER A 99 -62.76 18.98 -16.15
CA SER A 99 -62.93 19.32 -14.71
C SER A 99 -63.83 18.33 -13.90
N ARG A 100 -64.05 18.60 -12.58
CA ARG A 100 -65.19 18.21 -11.67
C ARG A 100 -65.23 16.77 -11.10
N LEU A 101 -65.81 16.42 -9.92
CA LEU A 101 -66.31 17.07 -8.64
C LEU A 101 -66.32 15.95 -7.53
N LYS A 102 -66.00 16.13 -6.23
CA LYS A 102 -66.78 16.65 -5.06
C LYS A 102 -68.21 16.07 -4.91
N LEU A 103 -68.79 15.71 -3.74
CA LEU A 103 -68.45 15.68 -2.28
C LEU A 103 -69.42 14.64 -1.60
N GLY A 104 -69.32 14.18 -0.34
CA GLY A 104 -68.39 14.39 0.78
C GLY A 104 -69.07 14.89 2.10
N LYS A 105 -69.03 14.13 3.21
CA LYS A 105 -69.57 14.51 4.56
C LYS A 105 -68.78 13.91 5.75
N TYR A 106 -68.31 14.81 6.65
CA TYR A 106 -68.17 14.79 8.14
C TYR A 106 -68.00 13.46 8.95
N ASN A 107 -67.31 13.41 10.12
CA ASN A 107 -67.02 14.46 11.13
C ASN A 107 -65.89 14.10 12.15
N LYS A 108 -65.20 15.11 12.74
CA LYS A 108 -64.40 15.09 14.03
C LYS A 108 -63.18 14.14 14.21
N GLN A 109 -62.14 14.40 15.05
CA GLN A 109 -61.51 15.62 15.64
C GLN A 109 -60.10 15.29 16.25
N THR A 110 -59.31 16.32 16.62
CA THR A 110 -58.15 16.37 17.59
C THR A 110 -56.85 15.54 17.42
N GLU A 111 -55.82 16.17 16.83
CA GLU A 111 -54.57 16.73 17.44
C GLU A 111 -53.61 16.02 18.46
N GLN A 112 -52.31 16.39 18.29
CA GLN A 112 -51.25 16.73 19.27
C GLN A 112 -50.11 15.78 19.72
N ARG A 113 -49.05 16.40 20.29
CA ARG A 113 -47.72 15.89 20.71
C ARG A 113 -47.58 15.95 22.26
N MET A 114 -46.40 15.61 22.80
CA MET A 114 -45.88 15.86 24.18
C MET A 114 -46.31 14.84 25.26
N THR A 115 -45.63 14.59 26.41
CA THR A 115 -44.23 14.80 26.90
C THR A 115 -44.00 13.97 28.19
N ARG A 116 -42.72 13.69 28.54
CA ARG A 116 -42.11 13.48 29.89
C ARG A 116 -42.69 12.46 30.92
N ASN A 117 -41.74 11.76 31.57
CA ASN A 117 -41.62 11.22 32.96
C ASN A 117 -42.82 11.42 33.93
N THR A 118 -43.18 10.50 34.86
CA THR A 118 -42.36 9.99 36.00
C THR A 118 -42.89 8.74 36.75
N ILE A 119 -41.96 7.91 37.27
CA ILE A 119 -41.86 7.26 38.62
C ILE A 119 -43.07 6.54 39.30
N SER A 120 -42.91 5.23 39.58
CA SER A 120 -43.07 4.54 40.90
C SER A 120 -42.87 3.01 40.74
N ASN A 121 -41.88 2.34 41.37
CA ASN A 121 -41.76 1.84 42.77
C ASN A 121 -42.92 0.92 43.22
N THR A 122 -42.72 -0.39 43.38
CA THR A 122 -42.15 -1.09 44.57
C THR A 122 -41.93 -2.60 44.23
N THR A 123 -41.19 -3.46 44.96
CA THR A 123 -40.64 -3.46 46.35
C THR A 123 -39.24 -4.11 46.42
N ASN A 124 -38.55 -3.97 47.57
CA ASN A 124 -37.19 -4.44 47.89
C ASN A 124 -37.23 -5.73 48.78
N PRO A 125 -36.16 -6.32 49.41
CA PRO A 125 -35.01 -5.62 50.05
C PRO A 125 -33.62 -6.36 50.15
N VAL A 126 -32.67 -5.72 50.88
CA VAL A 126 -31.46 -6.27 51.55
C VAL A 126 -30.28 -6.68 50.63
N VAL A 127 -29.03 -6.20 50.76
CA VAL A 127 -28.33 -5.15 51.57
C VAL A 127 -26.87 -5.01 51.00
N HIS A 128 -25.89 -4.11 51.29
CA HIS A 128 -25.59 -3.03 52.27
C HIS A 128 -24.54 -2.03 51.67
N ASN A 129 -24.43 -0.82 52.24
CA ASN A 129 -23.23 0.02 52.59
C ASN A 129 -22.00 0.19 51.64
N THR A 130 -21.31 1.35 51.54
CA THR A 130 -21.43 2.70 52.19
C THR A 130 -20.57 3.79 51.50
N ASN A 131 -21.07 5.05 51.49
CA ASN A 131 -20.35 6.34 51.72
C ASN A 131 -19.28 6.91 50.73
N VAL A 132 -19.10 8.24 50.55
CA VAL A 132 -19.98 9.43 50.72
C VAL A 132 -19.39 10.74 50.09
N LEU A 133 -20.28 11.72 49.76
CA LEU A 133 -20.13 13.19 49.59
C LEU A 133 -19.48 13.90 48.36
N PHE A 134 -20.11 15.06 48.06
CA PHE A 134 -19.81 16.16 47.10
C PHE A 134 -18.98 17.30 47.80
N PRO A 135 -18.47 18.38 47.13
CA PRO A 135 -19.24 19.52 46.53
C PRO A 135 -18.62 20.18 45.25
N ASP A 136 -19.09 21.33 44.73
CA ASP A 136 -20.40 21.58 44.06
C ASP A 136 -20.40 22.93 43.25
N HIS A 137 -21.57 23.31 42.69
CA HIS A 137 -22.06 24.66 42.31
C HIS A 137 -21.71 25.39 40.97
N ASN A 138 -22.80 25.64 40.21
CA ASN A 138 -23.29 26.92 39.62
C ASN A 138 -22.55 27.68 38.49
N SER A 139 -23.27 27.91 37.38
CA SER A 139 -23.89 29.23 37.08
C SER A 139 -24.86 29.15 35.87
N GLU A 140 -25.71 30.17 35.68
CA GLU A 140 -26.91 30.12 34.83
C GLU A 140 -26.85 30.96 33.54
N THR A 141 -27.92 30.83 32.74
CA THR A 141 -28.17 31.46 31.43
C THR A 141 -28.37 32.98 31.45
N VAL A 142 -27.96 33.66 30.36
CA VAL A 142 -28.66 34.85 29.83
C VAL A 142 -28.70 34.78 28.30
N VAL A 143 -29.82 35.21 27.69
CA VAL A 143 -29.99 35.37 26.24
C VAL A 143 -30.24 36.84 25.91
N LYS A 144 -29.62 37.36 24.84
CA LYS A 144 -30.08 38.58 24.12
C LYS A 144 -29.53 38.62 22.69
N ASN A 145 -30.39 39.00 21.75
CA ASN A 145 -30.01 39.32 20.37
C ASN A 145 -29.55 40.78 20.28
N PHE A 146 -28.65 41.09 19.34
CA PHE A 146 -28.80 42.25 18.45
C PHE A 146 -27.95 42.07 17.17
N THR A 147 -28.27 42.83 16.12
CA THR A 147 -27.72 42.74 14.76
C THR A 147 -26.96 44.01 14.38
N GLN A 148 -25.77 43.91 13.76
CA GLN A 148 -25.31 44.66 12.56
C GLN A 148 -23.78 44.58 12.32
N SER A 149 -23.34 45.14 11.18
CA SER A 149 -21.96 45.43 10.72
C SER A 149 -21.02 44.24 10.50
N GLU A 150 -20.91 43.82 9.23
CA GLU A 150 -19.82 43.00 8.69
C GLU A 150 -18.65 43.90 8.23
N GLU A 151 -17.72 44.31 9.09
CA GLU A 151 -16.51 45.04 8.60
C GLU A 151 -15.22 44.95 9.46
N VAL A 152 -14.96 43.83 10.15
CA VAL A 152 -13.59 43.47 10.61
C VAL A 152 -13.40 41.95 10.53
N LEU A 153 -12.76 41.44 9.47
CA LEU A 153 -12.59 39.98 9.31
C LEU A 153 -11.32 39.56 8.53
N LEU A 154 -10.17 40.19 8.81
CA LEU A 154 -8.87 39.82 8.24
C LEU A 154 -7.85 39.22 9.24
N GLU A 155 -8.14 39.20 10.56
CA GLU A 155 -7.24 38.64 11.58
C GLU A 155 -7.69 37.29 12.20
N GLU A 156 -8.94 36.85 12.01
CA GLU A 156 -9.49 35.63 12.64
C GLU A 156 -9.28 34.31 11.85
N ILE A 157 -8.37 34.26 10.86
CA ILE A 157 -8.01 33.01 10.14
C ILE A 157 -7.05 32.15 10.99
N ASN A 158 -7.44 31.81 12.22
CA ASN A 158 -6.58 31.14 13.20
C ASN A 158 -7.30 30.09 14.09
N LYS A 159 -8.32 29.42 13.55
CA LYS A 159 -9.06 28.33 14.24
C LYS A 159 -9.22 27.06 13.39
N ILE A 160 -8.11 26.55 12.85
CA ILE A 160 -7.90 25.08 12.85
C ILE A 160 -7.45 24.73 14.28
N PRO A 161 -8.00 23.71 14.95
CA PRO A 161 -7.84 23.55 16.40
C PRO A 161 -6.41 23.19 16.82
N ALA A 162 -5.64 24.19 17.23
CA ALA A 162 -4.56 24.03 18.17
C ALA A 162 -5.15 23.76 19.56
N VAL A 163 -4.86 22.58 20.13
CA VAL A 163 -5.31 22.14 21.46
C VAL A 163 -4.15 22.37 22.45
N PRO A 164 -4.39 22.88 23.67
CA PRO A 164 -3.54 23.93 24.23
C PRO A 164 -2.22 23.48 24.85
N PHE A 165 -1.26 24.41 24.87
CA PHE A 165 -0.05 24.33 25.70
C PHE A 165 -0.41 24.36 27.19
N PHE A 166 0.26 23.52 27.98
CA PHE A 166 0.35 23.72 29.42
C PHE A 166 1.26 24.91 29.73
N GLN A 167 0.79 25.83 30.58
CA GLN A 167 1.64 26.86 31.16
C GLN A 167 2.58 26.22 32.19
N GLN A 168 3.89 26.34 31.99
CA GLN A 168 4.82 26.25 33.12
C GLN A 168 4.79 27.59 33.87
N LYS A 169 4.52 27.53 35.18
CA LYS A 169 4.71 28.68 36.06
C LYS A 169 6.20 29.02 36.15
N ASN A 170 6.54 30.28 35.91
CA ASN A 170 7.72 30.89 36.51
C ASN A 170 7.29 31.54 37.81
N GLU A 171 7.88 31.12 38.93
CA GLU A 171 7.83 31.86 40.21
C GLU A 171 9.27 32.29 40.54
N VAL A 172 9.42 33.52 41.06
CA VAL A 172 10.72 34.17 41.27
C VAL A 172 11.09 34.09 42.75
N GLY A 173 12.28 33.58 43.07
CA GLY A 173 12.72 33.32 44.45
C GLY A 173 14.23 33.54 44.63
N SER A 174 14.57 34.69 45.22
CA SER A 174 15.90 35.23 45.51
C SER A 174 16.81 34.42 46.48
N HIS A 175 18.12 34.64 46.36
CA HIS A 175 19.19 34.46 47.38
C HIS A 175 19.44 33.07 48.00
N ALA A 176 20.66 32.52 47.86
CA ALA A 176 21.62 32.43 48.98
C ALA A 176 23.00 31.87 48.57
N THR A 177 24.01 32.32 49.29
CA THR A 177 25.47 32.18 49.18
C THR A 177 26.11 30.81 49.48
N PHE A 178 27.35 30.67 48.99
CA PHE A 178 28.53 30.03 49.62
C PHE A 178 28.83 28.51 49.53
N ASN A 179 30.06 28.27 49.03
CA ASN A 179 31.15 27.45 49.57
C ASN A 179 31.50 26.01 49.12
N GLU A 180 32.84 25.86 49.06
CA GLU A 180 33.72 24.72 49.38
C GLU A 180 34.02 23.59 48.38
N ILE A 181 35.30 23.59 47.97
CA ILE A 181 36.11 22.51 47.40
C ILE A 181 36.88 21.87 48.57
N PRO A 182 36.90 20.53 48.73
CA PRO A 182 38.13 19.74 48.49
C PRO A 182 37.87 18.65 47.41
N SER A 183 38.77 18.22 46.51
CA SER A 183 40.24 18.01 46.53
C SER A 183 40.70 16.80 47.38
N ILE A 184 41.92 16.28 47.10
CA ILE A 184 42.63 15.13 47.76
C ILE A 184 42.22 13.72 47.27
N TYR A 185 43.10 12.77 46.92
CA TYR A 185 44.51 12.77 46.43
C TYR A 185 44.91 11.32 46.00
N THR A 186 46.13 11.13 45.45
CA THR A 186 46.95 9.88 45.41
C THR A 186 46.46 8.65 44.61
N ASN A 187 47.30 7.67 44.24
CA ASN A 187 48.65 7.62 43.62
C ASN A 187 49.05 6.14 43.38
N ASP A 188 50.28 5.91 42.89
CA ASP A 188 51.03 4.65 42.76
C ASP A 188 50.70 3.80 41.51
N THR A 189 51.63 3.41 40.62
CA THR A 189 53.05 2.97 40.67
C THR A 189 53.24 1.55 41.24
N ALA A 190 54.06 0.64 40.67
CA ALA A 190 54.92 0.66 39.46
C ALA A 190 54.55 -0.55 38.53
N ASP A 191 55.37 -1.29 37.75
CA ASP A 191 56.83 -1.36 37.52
C ASP A 191 57.16 -2.07 36.17
N ILE A 192 58.46 -2.22 35.81
CA ILE A 192 58.98 -2.91 34.61
C ILE A 192 60.24 -3.73 34.97
N PRO A 193 60.47 -4.93 34.38
CA PRO A 193 61.72 -5.07 33.59
C PRO A 193 61.66 -6.08 32.41
N ASN A 194 62.72 -6.31 31.61
CA ASN A 194 63.58 -5.41 30.79
C ASN A 194 64.47 -6.29 29.85
N SER A 195 65.25 -5.68 28.95
CA SER A 195 66.27 -6.27 28.04
C SER A 195 65.70 -7.09 26.85
N SER A 196 66.25 -7.08 25.63
CA SER A 196 67.36 -6.32 24.99
C SER A 196 67.09 -6.25 23.45
N ASN A 197 67.89 -5.66 22.54
CA ASN A 197 69.24 -5.11 22.57
C ASN A 197 69.44 -4.01 21.48
N GLN A 198 70.68 -3.58 21.21
CA GLN A 198 71.08 -2.60 20.17
C GLN A 198 72.34 -3.12 19.39
N PRO A 199 72.84 -2.49 18.28
CA PRO A 199 73.48 -1.16 18.32
C PRO A 199 73.45 -0.27 17.04
N SER A 200 73.74 1.04 17.22
CA SER A 200 74.45 2.00 16.29
C SER A 200 74.03 2.17 14.81
N ALA A 201 74.01 3.35 14.15
CA ALA A 201 74.17 4.78 14.48
C ALA A 201 73.74 5.60 13.20
N ARG A 202 74.02 6.88 12.89
CA ARG A 202 74.85 7.98 13.47
C ARG A 202 74.39 9.37 12.96
N MET A 203 74.52 10.39 13.82
CA MET A 203 74.65 11.86 13.62
C MET A 203 74.40 12.52 12.24
N LEU A 204 73.62 13.62 12.22
CA LEU A 204 74.13 15.00 12.07
C LEU A 204 73.03 16.08 12.31
N GLU A 205 73.41 17.14 13.00
CA GLU A 205 72.79 18.49 13.11
C GLU A 205 73.93 19.53 12.82
N PRO A 206 73.77 20.88 12.80
CA PRO A 206 72.59 21.70 13.13
C PRO A 206 72.33 22.96 12.22
N ASN A 207 71.31 23.72 12.60
CA ASN A 207 71.17 25.20 12.56
C ASN A 207 71.04 26.06 11.27
N GLU A 208 70.14 27.05 11.41
CA GLU A 208 70.34 28.52 11.28
C GLU A 208 69.71 29.34 10.13
N TYR A 209 69.08 30.46 10.56
CA TYR A 209 68.51 31.61 9.82
C TYR A 209 67.47 31.33 8.70
N ALA A 210 66.67 32.29 8.22
CA ALA A 210 65.86 33.37 8.84
C ALA A 210 64.98 34.00 7.73
N SER A 211 64.03 34.87 8.10
CA SER A 211 63.40 35.92 7.28
C SER A 211 63.20 35.73 5.77
N ASP A 212 61.93 35.76 5.37
CA ASP A 212 61.40 36.42 4.16
C ASP A 212 62.08 36.19 2.79
N LEU A 213 61.35 35.58 1.86
CA LEU A 213 61.23 36.14 0.52
C LEU A 213 59.84 35.85 -0.09
N VAL A 214 59.41 36.77 -0.95
CA VAL A 214 58.03 36.93 -1.44
C VAL A 214 57.94 36.53 -2.91
N ASN A 215 56.73 36.19 -3.36
CA ASN A 215 56.32 35.83 -4.72
C ASN A 215 56.84 34.48 -5.27
N HIS A 216 55.91 33.53 -5.37
CA HIS A 216 55.55 33.03 -6.70
C HIS A 216 54.04 32.84 -6.79
N GLU A 217 53.42 33.35 -7.84
CA GLU A 217 52.00 33.16 -8.14
C GLU A 217 51.76 31.71 -8.56
N ILE A 218 50.78 31.05 -7.95
CA ILE A 218 50.33 29.71 -8.36
C ILE A 218 49.15 29.89 -9.33
N PRO A 219 49.10 29.21 -10.49
CA PRO A 219 48.20 29.59 -11.57
C PRO A 219 46.71 29.50 -11.23
N LYS A 220 45.95 30.45 -11.78
CA LYS A 220 44.59 30.16 -12.23
C LYS A 220 44.64 29.21 -13.42
N ASP A 221 43.47 28.72 -13.82
CA ASP A 221 43.28 27.91 -15.04
C ASP A 221 43.80 26.48 -14.98
N GLN A 222 43.22 25.69 -14.05
CA GLN A 222 43.01 24.26 -14.30
C GLN A 222 41.71 23.69 -13.67
N PHE A 223 40.63 24.49 -13.71
CA PHE A 223 39.29 23.89 -13.76
C PHE A 223 39.09 23.33 -15.16
N ILE A 224 39.03 22.00 -15.28
CA ILE A 224 38.68 21.35 -16.54
C ILE A 224 37.19 21.61 -16.78
N GLU A 225 36.88 22.54 -17.68
CA GLU A 225 35.54 22.66 -18.24
C GLU A 225 35.22 21.36 -18.99
N ALA A 226 34.26 20.62 -18.46
CA ALA A 226 33.78 19.40 -19.07
C ALA A 226 32.84 19.76 -20.22
N ASP A 227 33.42 20.19 -21.34
CA ASP A 227 32.72 20.32 -22.63
C ASP A 227 32.27 18.93 -23.11
N ILE A 228 31.11 18.52 -22.61
CA ILE A 228 30.42 17.32 -23.07
C ILE A 228 29.95 17.62 -24.48
N ASN A 229 30.70 17.12 -25.46
CA ASN A 229 30.46 17.41 -26.88
C ASN A 229 29.22 16.65 -27.39
N TYR A 230 28.04 17.27 -27.23
CA TYR A 230 26.73 16.69 -27.57
C TYR A 230 26.48 16.63 -29.08
N ASN A 231 27.13 15.69 -29.78
CA ASN A 231 26.82 15.38 -31.18
C ASN A 231 27.05 13.89 -31.50
N ILE A 232 26.22 13.03 -30.90
CA ILE A 232 26.11 11.59 -31.23
C ILE A 232 24.61 11.24 -31.26
N SER A 233 24.15 10.58 -32.32
CA SER A 233 22.83 9.95 -32.38
C SER A 233 22.83 8.69 -31.49
N LEU A 234 22.24 8.82 -30.31
CA LEU A 234 22.43 7.85 -29.23
C LEU A 234 21.43 6.70 -29.26
N LEU A 235 21.88 5.53 -29.72
CA LEU A 235 21.19 4.24 -29.51
C LEU A 235 21.09 3.95 -28.00
N ARG A 236 19.98 4.36 -27.38
CA ARG A 236 19.63 3.95 -26.00
C ARG A 236 19.28 2.48 -26.01
N THR A 237 20.04 1.66 -25.29
CA THR A 237 19.81 0.20 -25.23
C THR A 237 18.60 -0.14 -24.35
N CYS A 238 17.40 -0.03 -24.90
CA CYS A 238 16.23 -0.76 -24.41
C CYS A 238 16.48 -2.27 -24.54
N ALA A 239 15.68 -3.09 -23.87
CA ALA A 239 15.80 -4.55 -23.92
C ALA A 239 14.42 -5.21 -23.86
N ASP A 240 14.02 -5.87 -24.95
CA ASP A 240 12.79 -6.67 -24.98
C ASP A 240 12.91 -7.85 -24.00
N LEU A 241 12.06 -7.87 -22.99
CA LEU A 241 11.91 -9.00 -22.07
C LEU A 241 10.88 -9.99 -22.63
N LEU A 242 11.10 -11.28 -22.39
CA LEU A 242 10.20 -12.35 -22.83
C LEU A 242 9.35 -12.84 -21.66
N VAL A 243 8.09 -13.15 -21.93
CA VAL A 243 7.16 -13.70 -20.93
C VAL A 243 7.59 -15.11 -20.55
N SER A 244 7.69 -15.36 -19.24
CA SER A 244 8.07 -16.65 -18.67
C SER A 244 7.02 -17.73 -18.94
N LYS A 245 7.45 -18.90 -19.42
CA LYS A 245 6.55 -20.05 -19.64
C LYS A 245 6.24 -20.74 -18.32
N VAL A 246 4.95 -20.87 -18.01
CA VAL A 246 4.41 -21.47 -16.78
C VAL A 246 3.27 -22.44 -17.08
N ASP A 247 2.94 -23.31 -16.13
CA ASP A 247 1.82 -24.26 -16.24
C ASP A 247 0.46 -23.58 -15.99
N ILE A 248 0.43 -22.51 -15.17
CA ILE A 248 -0.77 -21.76 -14.80
C ILE A 248 -0.50 -20.25 -14.83
N ASN A 249 -1.19 -19.52 -15.71
CA ASN A 249 -1.30 -18.07 -15.63
C ASN A 249 -2.56 -17.72 -14.81
N ALA A 250 -2.39 -17.01 -13.70
CA ALA A 250 -3.48 -16.72 -12.77
C ALA A 250 -4.57 -15.81 -13.37
N GLN A 251 -4.19 -14.78 -14.14
CA GLN A 251 -5.12 -13.82 -14.75
C GLN A 251 -5.94 -14.49 -15.85
N GLU A 252 -5.28 -15.25 -16.74
CA GLU A 252 -5.96 -16.01 -17.79
C GLU A 252 -6.91 -17.04 -17.19
N LYS A 253 -6.47 -17.81 -16.19
CA LYS A 253 -7.32 -18.79 -15.53
C LYS A 253 -8.51 -18.15 -14.81
N PHE A 254 -8.32 -17.00 -14.16
CA PHE A 254 -9.40 -16.29 -13.46
C PHE A 254 -10.50 -15.78 -14.39
N LEU A 255 -10.24 -15.58 -15.68
CA LEU A 255 -11.26 -15.21 -16.68
C LEU A 255 -12.16 -16.40 -17.07
N GLU A 256 -11.63 -17.62 -17.02
CA GLU A 256 -12.38 -18.86 -17.34
C GLU A 256 -13.30 -19.34 -16.21
N LEU A 257 -12.99 -18.99 -14.96
CA LEU A 257 -13.72 -19.50 -13.78
C LEU A 257 -15.15 -18.94 -13.67
N ASP A 258 -16.07 -19.77 -13.16
CA ASP A 258 -17.37 -19.30 -12.70
C ASP A 258 -17.21 -18.52 -11.39
N VAL A 259 -17.79 -17.32 -11.33
CA VAL A 259 -17.76 -16.42 -10.16
C VAL A 259 -19.12 -16.30 -9.47
N GLU A 260 -20.17 -16.99 -9.96
CA GLU A 260 -21.42 -17.20 -9.22
C GLU A 260 -21.86 -18.70 -9.17
N PRO A 261 -20.94 -19.65 -8.89
CA PRO A 261 -21.21 -21.08 -9.02
C PRO A 261 -22.38 -21.59 -8.16
N PRO A 262 -23.11 -22.64 -8.59
CA PRO A 262 -24.38 -23.04 -7.98
C PRO A 262 -24.33 -23.33 -6.48
N TRP A 263 -23.18 -23.78 -5.96
CA TRP A 263 -23.02 -24.14 -4.56
C TRP A 263 -23.03 -22.94 -3.60
N ILE A 264 -22.78 -21.71 -4.08
CA ILE A 264 -22.85 -20.47 -3.29
C ILE A 264 -24.26 -20.29 -2.69
N LYS A 265 -25.31 -20.68 -3.43
CA LYS A 265 -26.71 -20.62 -2.97
C LYS A 265 -27.00 -21.53 -1.76
N ASN A 266 -26.15 -22.54 -1.56
CA ASN A 266 -26.26 -23.54 -0.49
C ASN A 266 -25.15 -23.40 0.57
N GLU A 267 -24.18 -22.49 0.37
CA GLU A 267 -23.02 -22.25 1.25
C GLU A 267 -22.25 -23.56 1.57
N LYS A 268 -22.14 -24.45 0.57
CA LYS A 268 -21.49 -25.77 0.67
C LYS A 268 -20.43 -25.99 -0.41
N PHE A 269 -19.24 -25.49 -0.16
CA PHE A 269 -18.02 -25.76 -0.94
C PHE A 269 -17.72 -27.27 -1.01
N TRP A 270 -17.64 -27.93 0.16
CA TRP A 270 -17.33 -29.36 0.24
C TRP A 270 -18.55 -30.21 -0.14
N ASN A 271 -18.58 -30.61 -1.40
CA ASN A 271 -19.64 -31.36 -2.05
C ASN A 271 -19.39 -32.89 -2.09
N ASN A 272 -20.28 -33.64 -2.76
CA ASN A 272 -20.18 -35.10 -2.87
C ASN A 272 -18.97 -35.59 -3.69
N ILE A 273 -18.42 -34.79 -4.61
CA ILE A 273 -17.23 -35.16 -5.39
C ILE A 273 -16.01 -35.25 -4.46
N TYR A 274 -15.85 -34.27 -3.57
CA TYR A 274 -14.79 -34.28 -2.57
C TYR A 274 -14.97 -35.39 -1.52
N ASN A 275 -16.21 -35.70 -1.11
CA ASN A 275 -16.49 -36.88 -0.27
C ASN A 275 -16.13 -38.20 -0.97
N ASN A 276 -16.53 -38.37 -2.24
CA ASN A 276 -16.21 -39.57 -3.02
C ASN A 276 -14.70 -39.74 -3.23
N ARG A 277 -13.98 -38.64 -3.50
CA ARG A 277 -12.50 -38.61 -3.56
C ARG A 277 -11.89 -39.04 -2.24
N TYR A 278 -12.37 -38.48 -1.13
CA TYR A 278 -11.94 -38.84 0.23
C TYR A 278 -12.13 -40.34 0.50
N GLU A 279 -13.33 -40.88 0.26
CA GLU A 279 -13.60 -42.31 0.49
C GLU A 279 -12.77 -43.22 -0.42
N PHE A 280 -12.56 -42.84 -1.68
CA PHE A 280 -11.71 -43.60 -2.61
C PHE A 280 -10.25 -43.64 -2.15
N LEU A 281 -9.67 -42.48 -1.81
CA LEU A 281 -8.27 -42.39 -1.39
C LEU A 281 -8.02 -43.07 -0.03
N MET A 282 -8.95 -42.98 0.93
CA MET A 282 -8.82 -43.66 2.22
C MET A 282 -8.97 -45.19 2.13
N ARG A 283 -9.62 -45.71 1.06
CA ARG A 283 -9.68 -47.15 0.76
C ARG A 283 -8.47 -47.66 -0.03
N ASN A 284 -7.71 -46.77 -0.68
CA ASN A 284 -6.52 -47.14 -1.46
C ASN A 284 -5.37 -47.57 -0.52
N PRO A 285 -4.81 -48.79 -0.64
CA PRO A 285 -3.69 -49.22 0.19
C PRO A 285 -2.44 -48.34 0.00
N ASP A 286 -2.20 -47.85 -1.23
CA ASP A 286 -1.01 -47.11 -1.66
C ASP A 286 -1.05 -45.61 -1.33
N TRP A 287 -2.19 -45.10 -0.83
CA TRP A 287 -2.31 -43.70 -0.44
C TRP A 287 -1.37 -43.38 0.75
N PRO A 288 -0.49 -42.37 0.65
CA PRO A 288 0.53 -42.11 1.67
C PRO A 288 -0.08 -41.73 3.01
N SER A 289 0.56 -42.17 4.10
CA SER A 289 0.11 -41.90 5.47
C SER A 289 -0.02 -40.40 5.76
N LEU A 290 -1.12 -39.99 6.38
CA LEU A 290 -1.39 -38.58 6.69
C LEU A 290 -0.33 -38.06 7.66
N ARG A 291 0.22 -36.88 7.37
CA ARG A 291 1.04 -36.13 8.34
C ARG A 291 0.38 -34.80 8.66
N VAL A 292 0.04 -34.62 9.93
CA VAL A 292 -0.49 -33.37 10.46
C VAL A 292 0.60 -32.66 11.24
N ILE A 293 0.92 -31.45 10.84
CA ILE A 293 1.84 -30.58 11.58
C ILE A 293 1.00 -29.50 12.25
N LEU A 294 0.85 -29.63 13.57
CA LEU A 294 0.17 -28.66 14.43
C LEU A 294 1.07 -27.42 14.59
N ILE A 295 0.56 -26.24 14.24
CA ILE A 295 1.34 -24.99 14.25
C ILE A 295 0.63 -23.95 15.14
N PRO A 296 1.01 -23.85 16.43
CA PRO A 296 0.51 -22.82 17.33
C PRO A 296 0.95 -21.42 16.89
N ARG A 297 -0.02 -20.50 16.77
CA ARG A 297 0.20 -19.12 16.31
C ARG A 297 -0.81 -18.13 16.90
N THR A 298 -0.49 -16.84 16.80
CA THR A 298 -1.44 -15.75 17.03
C THR A 298 -1.34 -14.77 15.86
N HIS A 299 -2.44 -14.09 15.53
CA HIS A 299 -2.43 -12.91 14.66
C HIS A 299 -2.57 -11.65 15.51
N VAL A 300 -1.78 -10.62 15.23
CA VAL A 300 -1.84 -9.32 15.93
C VAL A 300 -1.75 -8.17 14.93
N ASP A 301 -2.84 -7.42 14.74
CA ASP A 301 -2.80 -6.17 13.98
C ASP A 301 -2.01 -5.10 14.75
N THR A 302 -1.07 -4.42 14.08
CA THR A 302 -0.16 -3.45 14.69
C THR A 302 -0.88 -2.14 15.01
N ILE A 303 -1.78 -1.70 14.12
CA ILE A 303 -2.62 -0.50 14.24
C ILE A 303 -3.96 -0.77 13.52
N TRP A 304 -5.06 -1.01 14.24
CA TRP A 304 -6.36 -1.31 13.60
C TRP A 304 -7.60 -0.78 14.36
N LEU A 305 -7.95 -1.39 15.49
CA LEU A 305 -9.01 -0.91 16.41
C LEU A 305 -8.45 -0.20 17.65
N LYS A 306 -7.16 -0.41 17.91
CA LYS A 306 -6.35 0.23 18.97
C LYS A 306 -5.05 0.73 18.35
N SER A 307 -4.40 1.71 19.00
CA SER A 307 -3.04 2.11 18.66
C SER A 307 -2.04 1.01 19.02
N PHE A 308 -0.82 1.09 18.47
CA PHE A 308 0.25 0.13 18.71
C PHE A 308 0.59 -0.02 20.21
N GLU A 309 0.76 1.10 20.90
CA GLU A 309 1.12 1.11 22.32
C GLU A 309 0.02 0.47 23.19
N THR A 310 -1.25 0.76 22.90
CA THR A 310 -2.40 0.17 23.61
C THR A 310 -2.54 -1.32 23.29
N SER A 311 -2.51 -1.71 22.01
CA SER A 311 -2.52 -3.12 21.59
C SER A 311 -1.39 -3.93 22.26
N HIS A 312 -0.19 -3.35 22.29
CA HIS A 312 0.97 -4.02 22.88
C HIS A 312 0.86 -4.21 24.39
N ASN A 313 0.56 -3.14 25.13
CA ASN A 313 0.55 -3.16 26.59
C ASN A 313 -0.65 -3.94 27.14
N GLU A 314 -1.80 -3.90 26.45
CA GLU A 314 -2.99 -4.63 26.88
C GLU A 314 -2.90 -6.13 26.58
N SER A 315 -2.42 -6.55 25.41
CA SER A 315 -2.49 -7.97 24.99
C SER A 315 -1.12 -8.53 24.57
N VAL A 316 -0.44 -7.92 23.59
CA VAL A 316 0.72 -8.57 22.93
C VAL A 316 1.90 -8.84 23.88
N GLN A 317 2.16 -7.93 24.83
CA GLN A 317 3.22 -8.11 25.83
C GLN A 317 2.98 -9.35 26.71
N LYS A 318 1.70 -9.68 27.00
CA LYS A 318 1.31 -10.89 27.73
C LYS A 318 1.58 -12.13 26.88
N ILE A 319 1.11 -12.13 25.62
CA ILE A 319 1.27 -13.26 24.70
C ILE A 319 2.74 -13.62 24.54
N ILE A 320 3.61 -12.67 24.16
CA ILE A 320 5.06 -12.93 23.98
C ILE A 320 5.70 -13.46 25.29
N THR A 321 5.30 -12.93 26.44
CA THR A 321 5.81 -13.37 27.74
C THR A 321 5.34 -14.79 28.10
N ASN A 322 4.10 -15.14 27.74
CA ASN A 322 3.54 -16.47 27.92
C ASN A 322 4.19 -17.50 26.97
N VAL A 323 4.34 -17.18 25.68
CA VAL A 323 5.02 -18.01 24.66
C VAL A 323 6.38 -18.45 25.19
N ILE A 324 7.22 -17.51 25.62
CA ILE A 324 8.57 -17.81 26.13
C ILE A 324 8.51 -18.68 27.38
N LYS A 325 7.58 -18.42 28.32
CA LYS A 325 7.43 -19.21 29.55
C LYS A 325 6.95 -20.64 29.26
N LYS A 326 5.97 -20.81 28.38
CA LYS A 326 5.32 -22.10 28.09
C LYS A 326 6.19 -22.99 27.21
N LEU A 327 6.91 -22.42 26.22
CA LEU A 327 7.95 -23.14 25.49
C LEU A 327 9.11 -23.62 26.39
N GLN A 328 9.41 -22.91 27.50
CA GLN A 328 10.39 -23.38 28.48
C GLN A 328 9.87 -24.50 29.40
N PHE A 329 8.55 -24.65 29.53
CA PHE A 329 7.92 -25.66 30.38
C PHE A 329 7.58 -26.95 29.61
N TYR A 330 7.03 -26.81 28.40
CA TYR A 330 6.68 -27.92 27.53
C TYR A 330 7.75 -28.09 26.43
N PRO A 331 8.56 -29.17 26.43
CA PRO A 331 9.65 -29.33 25.47
C PRO A 331 9.17 -29.64 24.04
N ASN A 332 8.03 -30.31 23.88
CA ASN A 332 7.52 -30.69 22.56
C ASN A 332 6.70 -29.58 21.88
N LEU A 333 6.33 -28.52 22.60
CA LEU A 333 5.59 -27.39 22.05
C LEU A 333 6.48 -26.58 21.07
N THR A 334 5.88 -26.14 19.97
CA THR A 334 6.42 -25.13 19.04
C THR A 334 5.51 -23.90 19.00
N PHE A 335 5.99 -22.79 18.46
CA PHE A 335 5.17 -21.59 18.22
C PHE A 335 5.72 -20.79 17.03
N THR A 336 4.89 -19.98 16.38
CA THR A 336 5.31 -19.03 15.33
C THR A 336 5.01 -17.58 15.70
N TRP A 337 5.90 -16.65 15.32
CA TRP A 337 5.73 -15.20 15.51
C TRP A 337 6.06 -14.45 14.22
N ASN A 338 5.34 -13.37 13.91
CA ASN A 338 5.46 -12.68 12.62
C ASN A 338 5.92 -11.20 12.76
N GLU A 339 5.24 -10.40 13.59
CA GLU A 339 5.43 -8.94 13.67
C GLU A 339 6.66 -8.54 14.50
N VAL A 340 7.76 -8.18 13.83
CA VAL A 340 9.02 -7.82 14.52
C VAL A 340 8.92 -6.52 15.33
N SER A 341 8.03 -5.59 14.97
CA SER A 341 7.81 -4.33 15.71
C SER A 341 7.41 -4.55 17.18
N HIS A 342 6.41 -5.41 17.43
CA HIS A 342 5.99 -5.78 18.79
C HIS A 342 7.08 -6.58 19.53
N LEU A 343 7.81 -7.45 18.83
CA LEU A 343 8.93 -8.20 19.43
C LEU A 343 10.08 -7.26 19.85
N SER A 344 10.38 -6.25 19.04
CA SER A 344 11.36 -5.21 19.33
C SER A 344 10.95 -4.34 20.52
N TYR A 345 9.69 -3.93 20.59
CA TYR A 345 9.17 -3.16 21.72
C TYR A 345 9.18 -3.97 23.04
N TRP A 346 8.75 -5.24 22.99
CA TRP A 346 8.89 -6.17 24.13
C TRP A 346 10.36 -6.34 24.53
N TRP A 347 11.27 -6.50 23.55
CA TRP A 347 12.70 -6.71 23.80
C TRP A 347 13.36 -5.52 24.51
N LYS A 348 12.98 -4.28 24.18
CA LYS A 348 13.45 -3.06 24.86
C LYS A 348 13.20 -3.14 26.38
N ASN A 349 12.03 -3.64 26.79
CA ASN A 349 11.63 -3.76 28.20
C ASN A 349 11.97 -5.12 28.85
N ALA A 350 12.37 -6.13 28.07
CA ALA A 350 12.63 -7.48 28.59
C ALA A 350 13.93 -7.59 29.39
N SER A 351 13.89 -8.29 30.53
CA SER A 351 15.08 -8.60 31.34
C SER A 351 16.04 -9.54 30.63
N GLN A 352 17.34 -9.47 30.96
CA GLN A 352 18.39 -10.23 30.27
C GLN A 352 18.15 -11.75 30.30
N LYS A 353 17.60 -12.29 31.39
CA LYS A 353 17.19 -13.71 31.47
C LYS A 353 16.13 -14.06 30.41
N ARG A 354 15.11 -13.22 30.20
CA ARG A 354 14.09 -13.42 29.15
C ARG A 354 14.66 -13.26 27.75
N ARG A 355 15.55 -12.28 27.53
CA ARG A 355 16.27 -12.07 26.25
C ARG A 355 17.11 -13.28 25.84
N VAL A 356 17.84 -13.87 26.79
CA VAL A 356 18.61 -15.11 26.57
C VAL A 356 17.67 -16.30 26.31
N SER A 357 16.58 -16.46 27.08
CA SER A 357 15.57 -17.49 26.83
C SER A 357 14.98 -17.43 25.42
N LEU A 358 14.61 -16.23 24.94
CA LEU A 358 14.07 -16.03 23.59
C LEU A 358 15.08 -16.48 22.51
N ARG A 359 16.32 -15.99 22.56
CA ARG A 359 17.38 -16.39 21.62
C ARG A 359 17.62 -17.91 21.65
N ARG A 360 17.52 -18.54 22.83
CA ARG A 360 17.71 -20.00 22.98
C ARG A 360 16.61 -20.77 22.25
N LEU A 361 15.34 -20.42 22.47
CA LEU A 361 14.18 -21.06 21.84
C LEU A 361 14.19 -20.92 20.30
N ILE A 362 14.60 -19.75 19.79
CA ILE A 362 14.74 -19.50 18.34
C ILE A 362 15.89 -20.34 17.76
N ARG A 363 17.04 -20.43 18.45
CA ARG A 363 18.17 -21.29 18.04
C ARG A 363 17.85 -22.79 18.13
N GLU A 364 16.97 -23.17 19.05
CA GLU A 364 16.41 -24.53 19.17
C GLU A 364 15.39 -24.85 18.06
N GLY A 365 14.99 -23.88 17.22
CA GLY A 365 13.96 -24.05 16.18
C GLY A 365 12.53 -24.08 16.72
N ARG A 366 12.33 -23.89 18.03
CA ARG A 366 11.05 -24.09 18.73
C ARG A 366 10.15 -22.85 18.73
N LEU A 367 10.74 -21.69 18.45
CA LEU A 367 10.04 -20.47 18.08
C LEU A 367 10.55 -20.03 16.71
N GLU A 368 9.77 -20.25 15.66
CA GLU A 368 10.09 -19.74 14.32
C GLU A 368 9.56 -18.30 14.19
N ILE A 369 10.41 -17.38 13.69
CA ILE A 369 9.96 -16.04 13.30
C ILE A 369 9.73 -16.07 11.78
N THR A 370 8.47 -16.11 11.38
CA THR A 370 8.06 -16.09 9.97
C THR A 370 8.13 -14.69 9.40
N THR A 371 8.42 -14.57 8.11
CA THR A 371 8.46 -13.31 7.32
C THR A 371 9.57 -12.33 7.72
N GLY A 372 9.72 -12.03 9.02
CA GLY A 372 10.68 -11.08 9.57
C GLY A 372 10.42 -9.62 9.21
N GLY A 373 9.24 -9.30 8.67
CA GLY A 373 8.78 -7.94 8.46
C GLY A 373 8.59 -7.22 9.78
N TRP A 374 8.69 -5.89 9.76
CA TRP A 374 8.36 -5.08 10.95
C TRP A 374 6.87 -5.20 11.30
N VAL A 375 6.02 -5.40 10.29
CA VAL A 375 4.56 -5.55 10.34
C VAL A 375 4.11 -6.47 9.20
N GLU A 376 2.91 -7.08 9.28
CA GLU A 376 2.24 -7.60 8.08
C GLU A 376 1.69 -6.40 7.28
N THR A 377 2.12 -6.28 6.03
CA THR A 377 1.76 -5.18 5.13
C THR A 377 0.78 -5.65 4.06
N ASP A 378 -0.08 -4.76 3.58
CA ASP A 378 -0.99 -5.04 2.47
C ASP A 378 -0.22 -5.06 1.14
N GLU A 379 -0.66 -5.90 0.20
CA GLU A 379 0.01 -6.11 -1.08
C GLU A 379 -0.66 -5.35 -2.23
N ALA A 380 -1.86 -4.79 -2.04
CA ALA A 380 -2.56 -4.00 -3.05
C ALA A 380 -2.13 -2.51 -3.05
N THR A 381 -2.08 -1.87 -1.88
CA THR A 381 -1.95 -0.40 -1.76
C THR A 381 -0.53 0.09 -1.42
N SER A 382 0.33 -0.82 -0.95
CA SER A 382 1.72 -0.51 -0.57
C SER A 382 2.62 -0.19 -1.77
N SER A 383 3.59 0.70 -1.55
CA SER A 383 4.66 1.00 -2.51
C SER A 383 5.86 0.08 -2.32
N LEU A 384 6.62 -0.14 -3.39
CA LEU A 384 7.90 -0.84 -3.37
C LEU A 384 8.85 -0.31 -2.26
N PHE A 385 8.94 1.01 -2.09
CA PHE A 385 9.74 1.62 -1.01
C PHE A 385 9.21 1.25 0.38
N GLY A 386 7.89 1.29 0.59
CA GLY A 386 7.26 0.92 1.86
C GLY A 386 7.51 -0.54 2.24
N ILE A 387 7.24 -1.45 1.31
CA ILE A 387 7.43 -2.90 1.49
C ILE A 387 8.90 -3.20 1.81
N LEU A 388 9.84 -2.67 1.02
CA LEU A 388 11.27 -2.89 1.25
C LEU A 388 11.76 -2.25 2.56
N HIS A 389 11.29 -1.06 2.92
CA HIS A 389 11.69 -0.39 4.17
C HIS A 389 11.27 -1.18 5.40
N GLN A 390 10.02 -1.69 5.46
CA GLN A 390 9.58 -2.48 6.62
C GLN A 390 10.33 -3.83 6.72
N PHE A 391 10.63 -4.49 5.59
CA PHE A 391 11.50 -5.67 5.58
C PHE A 391 12.92 -5.34 6.05
N THR A 392 13.46 -4.18 5.64
CA THR A 392 14.81 -3.74 6.02
C THR A 392 14.93 -3.48 7.51
N GLU A 393 13.97 -2.79 8.14
CA GLU A 393 13.98 -2.62 9.60
C GLU A 393 13.85 -3.96 10.34
N GLY A 394 12.88 -4.80 9.94
CA GLY A 394 12.65 -6.10 10.58
C GLY A 394 13.85 -7.04 10.49
N HIS A 395 14.42 -7.25 9.30
CA HIS A 395 15.57 -8.13 9.09
C HIS A 395 16.87 -7.57 9.67
N GLN A 396 17.12 -6.25 9.59
CA GLN A 396 18.30 -5.66 10.24
C GLN A 396 18.20 -5.74 11.77
N TRP A 397 17.00 -5.60 12.34
CA TRP A 397 16.79 -5.79 13.78
C TRP A 397 17.00 -7.26 14.19
N LEU A 398 16.43 -8.22 13.45
CA LEU A 398 16.60 -9.66 13.71
C LEU A 398 18.06 -10.10 13.63
N ASP A 399 18.82 -9.66 12.62
CA ASP A 399 20.25 -9.96 12.54
C ASP A 399 21.02 -9.34 13.72
N GLN A 400 20.78 -8.06 14.03
CA GLN A 400 21.54 -7.37 15.10
C GLN A 400 21.24 -7.91 16.50
N PHE A 401 19.96 -8.05 16.87
CA PHE A 401 19.56 -8.33 18.26
C PHE A 401 19.29 -9.81 18.55
N ILE A 402 18.83 -10.59 17.56
CA ILE A 402 18.49 -12.01 17.74
C ILE A 402 19.56 -12.93 17.12
N LYS A 403 20.25 -12.47 16.07
CA LYS A 403 21.14 -13.28 15.20
C LYS A 403 20.37 -14.42 14.51
N TYR A 404 19.20 -14.07 13.97
CA TYR A 404 18.30 -14.97 13.24
C TYR A 404 17.97 -14.41 11.85
N LYS A 405 17.69 -15.32 10.91
CA LYS A 405 17.22 -15.00 9.55
C LYS A 405 16.01 -15.91 9.24
N PRO A 406 14.83 -15.37 8.93
CA PRO A 406 13.67 -16.15 8.52
C PRO A 406 13.94 -16.98 7.27
N LYS A 407 13.27 -18.12 7.15
CA LYS A 407 13.31 -19.00 5.96
C LYS A 407 11.97 -19.16 5.25
N VAL A 408 10.89 -18.86 5.97
CA VAL A 408 9.50 -19.00 5.51
C VAL A 408 8.78 -17.68 5.75
N ALA A 409 8.09 -17.17 4.74
CA ALA A 409 7.09 -16.12 4.90
C ALA A 409 5.73 -16.73 5.23
N TRP A 410 4.96 -16.06 6.09
CA TRP A 410 3.56 -16.38 6.31
C TRP A 410 2.77 -15.07 6.29
N LEU A 411 1.90 -14.93 5.30
CA LEU A 411 0.94 -13.83 5.21
C LEU A 411 -0.42 -14.38 5.65
N THR A 412 -0.98 -13.77 6.69
CA THR A 412 -1.93 -14.45 7.57
C THR A 412 -3.34 -13.86 7.47
N ASN A 413 -3.45 -12.56 7.23
CA ASN A 413 -4.71 -11.83 7.14
C ASN A 413 -4.76 -10.88 5.91
N SER A 414 -3.65 -10.70 5.18
CA SER A 414 -3.62 -10.17 3.80
C SER A 414 -4.69 -10.83 2.92
N VAL A 415 -5.38 -10.02 2.10
CA VAL A 415 -6.50 -10.44 1.24
C VAL A 415 -6.18 -10.35 -0.25
N THR A 416 -5.04 -9.83 -0.64
CA THR A 416 -4.56 -9.76 -2.03
C THR A 416 -3.12 -10.19 -2.05
N HIS A 417 -2.69 -10.93 -3.08
CA HIS A 417 -1.30 -11.40 -3.16
C HIS A 417 -0.66 -10.95 -4.48
N SER A 418 0.48 -10.25 -4.39
CA SER A 418 1.15 -9.56 -5.50
C SER A 418 2.44 -10.29 -5.90
N PRO A 419 2.78 -10.46 -7.20
CA PRO A 419 4.02 -11.11 -7.63
C PRO A 419 5.27 -10.34 -7.19
N THR A 420 5.15 -9.06 -6.84
CA THR A 420 6.22 -8.27 -6.24
C THR A 420 6.65 -8.82 -4.87
N PHE A 421 5.76 -9.51 -4.15
CA PHE A 421 6.08 -10.10 -2.85
C PHE A 421 7.04 -11.30 -2.93
N PRO A 422 6.80 -12.38 -3.70
CA PRO A 422 7.76 -13.47 -3.87
C PRO A 422 9.08 -13.01 -4.51
N TYR A 423 9.09 -11.96 -5.34
CA TYR A 423 10.35 -11.33 -5.80
C TYR A 423 11.16 -10.80 -4.61
N ILE A 424 10.55 -9.98 -3.74
CA ILE A 424 11.22 -9.41 -2.57
C ILE A 424 11.64 -10.52 -1.58
N LEU A 425 10.78 -11.52 -1.34
CA LEU A 425 11.07 -12.65 -0.45
C LEU A 425 12.30 -13.44 -0.91
N SER A 426 12.34 -13.87 -2.18
CA SER A 426 13.50 -14.58 -2.73
C SER A 426 14.77 -13.71 -2.68
N ALA A 427 14.66 -12.41 -2.98
CA ALA A 427 15.78 -11.48 -2.98
C ALA A 427 16.29 -11.06 -1.57
N ILE A 428 15.52 -11.30 -0.50
CA ILE A 428 16.00 -11.17 0.90
C ILE A 428 16.54 -12.50 1.47
N GLY A 429 16.21 -13.64 0.88
CA GLY A 429 16.68 -14.98 1.27
C GLY A 429 15.59 -15.90 1.85
N ILE A 430 14.32 -15.66 1.53
CA ILE A 430 13.18 -16.52 1.89
C ILE A 430 12.73 -17.27 0.64
N SER A 431 12.85 -18.60 0.64
CA SER A 431 12.52 -19.47 -0.51
C SER A 431 11.13 -20.09 -0.45
N ASN A 432 10.46 -20.03 0.71
CA ASN A 432 9.15 -20.63 0.94
C ASN A 432 8.14 -19.59 1.45
N MET A 433 6.89 -19.69 1.04
CA MET A 433 5.80 -18.76 1.39
C MET A 433 4.53 -19.51 1.75
N VAL A 434 3.79 -18.99 2.72
CA VAL A 434 2.45 -19.44 3.11
C VAL A 434 1.49 -18.28 2.99
N PHE A 435 0.36 -18.48 2.34
CA PHE A 435 -0.75 -17.53 2.38
C PHE A 435 -2.09 -18.24 2.62
N THR A 436 -3.10 -17.46 3.00
CA THR A 436 -4.35 -17.98 3.57
C THR A 436 -5.62 -17.51 2.88
N LYS A 437 -5.56 -16.59 1.89
CA LYS A 437 -6.76 -16.00 1.29
C LYS A 437 -6.77 -15.95 -0.23
N LEU A 438 -7.71 -16.66 -0.84
CA LEU A 438 -7.99 -16.63 -2.27
C LEU A 438 -9.49 -16.40 -2.53
N HIS A 439 -9.78 -15.78 -3.67
CA HIS A 439 -11.13 -15.73 -4.21
C HIS A 439 -11.71 -17.16 -4.29
N PHE A 440 -12.93 -17.39 -3.78
CA PHE A 440 -13.52 -18.73 -3.61
C PHE A 440 -13.46 -19.64 -4.86
N ALA A 441 -13.54 -19.07 -6.06
CA ALA A 441 -13.42 -19.83 -7.31
C ALA A 441 -11.99 -20.35 -7.60
N LEU A 442 -10.95 -19.63 -7.16
CA LEU A 442 -9.56 -20.09 -7.22
C LEU A 442 -9.28 -21.12 -6.11
N GLU A 443 -9.89 -20.97 -4.93
CA GLU A 443 -9.90 -21.99 -3.88
C GLU A 443 -10.55 -23.30 -4.38
N GLU A 444 -11.67 -23.23 -5.09
CA GLU A 444 -12.32 -24.38 -5.72
C GLU A 444 -11.43 -25.02 -6.80
N TYR A 445 -10.82 -24.23 -7.69
CA TYR A 445 -9.88 -24.73 -8.70
C TYR A 445 -8.66 -25.45 -8.08
N PHE A 446 -8.05 -24.87 -7.04
CA PHE A 446 -6.92 -25.50 -6.35
C PHE A 446 -7.32 -26.76 -5.58
N ALA A 447 -8.54 -26.79 -4.99
CA ALA A 447 -9.08 -27.98 -4.35
C ALA A 447 -9.42 -29.09 -5.37
N GLU A 448 -9.97 -28.74 -6.54
CA GLU A 448 -10.27 -29.69 -7.61
C GLU A 448 -8.99 -30.35 -8.14
N PHE A 449 -7.98 -29.56 -8.50
CA PHE A 449 -6.74 -30.07 -9.11
C PHE A 449 -5.64 -30.49 -8.09
N GLN A 450 -5.93 -30.41 -6.79
CA GLN A 450 -5.01 -30.74 -5.68
C GLN A 450 -3.73 -29.87 -5.66
N TYR A 451 -3.85 -28.61 -6.08
CA TYR A 451 -2.76 -27.62 -6.13
C TYR A 451 -2.65 -26.83 -4.82
N SER A 452 -2.46 -27.52 -3.69
CA SER A 452 -2.15 -26.88 -2.40
C SER A 452 -0.78 -26.18 -2.38
N ASP A 453 0.14 -26.66 -3.21
CA ASP A 453 1.56 -26.27 -3.22
C ASP A 453 2.06 -26.09 -4.66
N PHE A 454 2.62 -24.91 -4.96
CA PHE A 454 3.06 -24.52 -6.30
C PHE A 454 4.33 -23.67 -6.26
N ILE A 455 5.02 -23.56 -7.40
CA ILE A 455 6.19 -22.68 -7.55
C ILE A 455 5.73 -21.37 -8.20
N TRP A 456 5.71 -20.30 -7.41
CA TRP A 456 5.34 -18.97 -7.89
C TRP A 456 6.55 -18.30 -8.57
N LEU A 457 6.37 -17.87 -9.82
CA LEU A 457 7.36 -17.27 -10.70
C LEU A 457 6.98 -15.84 -11.07
N GLN A 458 7.99 -15.02 -11.38
CA GLN A 458 7.78 -13.70 -11.98
C GLN A 458 7.42 -13.86 -13.46
N ASN A 459 6.57 -12.97 -13.99
CA ASN A 459 6.15 -12.97 -15.40
C ASN A 459 7.32 -12.80 -16.39
N TRP A 460 8.49 -12.36 -15.93
CA TRP A 460 9.66 -11.99 -16.73
C TRP A 460 10.96 -12.76 -16.38
N ASP A 461 11.02 -13.45 -15.23
CA ASP A 461 12.25 -14.12 -14.79
C ASP A 461 12.45 -15.47 -15.49
N ASN A 462 13.44 -15.50 -16.38
CA ASN A 462 13.88 -16.67 -17.11
C ASN A 462 15.30 -17.13 -16.70
N ASP A 463 15.91 -16.58 -15.64
CA ASP A 463 17.28 -16.96 -15.22
C ASP A 463 17.30 -18.28 -14.44
N LYS A 464 17.35 -19.38 -15.18
CA LYS A 464 17.60 -20.73 -14.65
C LYS A 464 19.08 -21.04 -14.37
N LYS A 465 20.01 -20.10 -14.61
CA LYS A 465 21.45 -20.31 -14.42
C LYS A 465 21.87 -20.04 -12.99
N THR A 466 21.36 -18.96 -12.39
CA THR A 466 21.62 -18.62 -10.98
C THR A 466 21.15 -19.74 -10.04
N GLN A 467 22.02 -20.10 -9.10
CA GLN A 467 21.72 -21.11 -8.09
C GLN A 467 21.00 -20.48 -6.90
N THR A 468 19.87 -21.05 -6.52
CA THR A 468 18.98 -20.56 -5.45
C THR A 468 18.81 -21.61 -4.36
N ASP A 469 18.37 -21.21 -3.17
CA ASP A 469 18.07 -22.15 -2.07
C ASP A 469 16.90 -23.09 -2.42
N ILE A 470 15.91 -22.59 -3.18
CA ILE A 470 14.83 -23.43 -3.69
C ILE A 470 15.38 -24.48 -4.65
N ASN A 471 16.20 -24.09 -5.65
CA ASN A 471 16.86 -25.05 -6.53
C ASN A 471 17.74 -26.04 -5.75
N LEU A 472 18.49 -25.61 -4.74
CA LEU A 472 19.26 -26.53 -3.88
C LEU A 472 18.39 -27.59 -3.18
N SER A 473 17.20 -27.22 -2.68
CA SER A 473 16.26 -28.16 -2.06
C SER A 473 15.54 -29.06 -3.08
N LEU A 474 15.33 -28.54 -4.29
CA LEU A 474 14.57 -29.17 -5.37
C LEU A 474 15.45 -29.91 -6.39
N ASN A 475 16.79 -29.81 -6.36
CA ASN A 475 17.79 -30.52 -7.19
C ASN A 475 17.78 -32.07 -7.06
N LYS A 476 16.72 -32.65 -6.50
CA LYS A 476 16.33 -34.06 -6.61
C LYS A 476 15.10 -34.25 -7.53
N ILE A 477 14.84 -33.28 -8.41
CA ILE A 477 13.70 -33.21 -9.34
C ILE A 477 14.27 -32.91 -10.74
N GLY A 478 14.38 -33.93 -11.58
CA GLY A 478 14.75 -33.76 -12.98
C GLY A 478 16.13 -33.11 -13.22
N ILE A 479 16.25 -32.48 -14.40
CA ILE A 479 17.49 -31.87 -14.93
C ILE A 479 17.37 -30.33 -14.94
N ASP A 480 16.15 -29.81 -15.07
CA ASP A 480 15.88 -28.37 -15.18
C ASP A 480 15.79 -27.67 -13.83
N ARG A 481 16.30 -26.43 -13.78
CA ARG A 481 16.20 -25.54 -12.63
C ARG A 481 15.00 -24.59 -12.77
N TYR A 482 14.48 -24.14 -11.64
CA TYR A 482 13.55 -23.02 -11.57
C TYR A 482 14.30 -21.68 -11.70
N PRO A 483 13.63 -20.60 -12.14
CA PRO A 483 14.20 -19.25 -12.19
C PRO A 483 14.72 -18.70 -10.84
N LYS A 484 15.48 -17.60 -10.92
CA LYS A 484 16.21 -16.97 -9.81
C LYS A 484 15.30 -16.49 -8.66
N HIS A 485 14.08 -16.05 -8.97
CA HIS A 485 13.10 -15.50 -8.03
C HIS A 485 11.91 -16.43 -7.74
N ALA A 486 12.07 -17.72 -8.02
CA ALA A 486 11.08 -18.74 -7.69
C ALA A 486 10.86 -18.90 -6.18
N VAL A 487 9.60 -19.00 -5.75
CA VAL A 487 9.22 -19.24 -4.34
C VAL A 487 8.23 -20.40 -4.26
N LEU A 488 8.55 -21.42 -3.45
CA LEU A 488 7.62 -22.51 -3.16
C LEU A 488 6.53 -22.02 -2.21
N THR A 489 5.29 -22.04 -2.69
CA THR A 489 4.16 -21.38 -2.04
C THR A 489 3.09 -22.39 -1.67
N HIS A 490 2.65 -22.36 -0.41
CA HIS A 490 1.56 -23.17 0.12
C HIS A 490 0.32 -22.30 0.37
N PHE A 491 -0.83 -22.74 -0.15
CA PHE A 491 -2.13 -22.13 0.14
C PHE A 491 -2.87 -22.93 1.22
N ILE A 492 -3.15 -22.28 2.35
CA ILE A 492 -3.99 -22.86 3.40
C ILE A 492 -5.46 -22.75 2.98
N GLN A 493 -6.03 -23.90 2.62
CA GLN A 493 -7.42 -24.11 2.24
C GLN A 493 -8.42 -23.71 3.35
N PHE A 494 -9.67 -23.46 2.96
CA PHE A 494 -10.77 -22.96 3.81
C PHE A 494 -10.58 -21.51 4.29
N ASN A 495 -9.80 -20.73 3.53
CA ASN A 495 -9.65 -19.28 3.67
C ASN A 495 -9.37 -18.77 5.11
N SER A 496 -8.50 -19.47 5.87
CA SER A 496 -8.27 -19.18 7.30
C SER A 496 -6.83 -19.48 7.81
N ASP A 497 -6.36 -18.69 8.78
CA ASP A 497 -5.06 -18.83 9.46
C ASP A 497 -5.14 -19.44 10.87
N GLY A 498 -6.32 -19.92 11.29
CA GLY A 498 -6.60 -20.39 12.65
C GLY A 498 -7.40 -21.69 12.68
N PHE A 499 -8.06 -21.97 13.82
CA PHE A 499 -8.75 -23.25 14.07
C PHE A 499 -9.62 -23.76 12.91
N LYS A 500 -10.33 -22.87 12.18
CA LYS A 500 -11.18 -23.21 11.03
C LYS A 500 -10.46 -23.97 9.91
N ALA A 501 -9.15 -23.79 9.76
CA ALA A 501 -8.35 -24.50 8.76
C ALA A 501 -8.16 -26.00 9.03
N CYS A 502 -8.75 -26.56 10.11
CA CYS A 502 -8.69 -28.00 10.38
C CYS A 502 -9.34 -28.86 9.28
N GLY A 503 -10.38 -28.34 8.62
CA GLY A 503 -11.07 -29.03 7.54
C GLY A 503 -12.40 -28.41 7.14
N PRO A 504 -13.15 -29.06 6.24
CA PRO A 504 -14.31 -28.47 5.58
C PRO A 504 -15.50 -28.19 6.52
N ASP A 505 -15.60 -28.85 7.68
CA ASP A 505 -16.58 -28.45 8.70
C ASP A 505 -15.96 -27.43 9.68
N SER A 506 -16.02 -26.16 9.27
CA SER A 506 -15.51 -25.04 10.07
C SER A 506 -16.19 -24.88 11.44
N LYS A 507 -17.37 -25.47 11.67
CA LYS A 507 -18.03 -25.47 12.99
C LYS A 507 -17.37 -26.47 13.91
N ILE A 508 -17.28 -27.73 13.50
CA ILE A 508 -16.54 -28.77 14.25
C ILE A 508 -15.12 -28.26 14.60
N CYS A 509 -14.41 -27.70 13.61
CA CYS A 509 -13.09 -27.12 13.84
C CYS A 509 -13.05 -25.97 14.88
N SER A 510 -14.08 -25.11 14.92
CA SER A 510 -14.11 -23.92 15.79
C SER A 510 -14.74 -24.15 17.16
N GLU A 511 -15.65 -25.11 17.27
CA GLU A 511 -16.51 -25.34 18.44
C GLU A 511 -16.00 -26.53 19.28
N ASP A 512 -15.57 -27.64 18.66
CA ASP A 512 -15.10 -28.85 19.38
C ASP A 512 -13.59 -28.85 19.68
N PHE A 513 -12.80 -28.08 18.91
CA PHE A 513 -11.33 -28.11 18.94
C PHE A 513 -10.67 -26.78 19.32
N ASN A 514 -11.45 -25.72 19.59
CA ASN A 514 -10.95 -24.53 20.27
C ASN A 514 -11.13 -24.68 21.79
N PHE A 515 -10.18 -25.34 22.45
CA PHE A 515 -10.28 -25.72 23.87
C PHE A 515 -10.35 -24.53 24.86
N ALA A 516 -10.13 -23.29 24.41
CA ALA A 516 -10.35 -22.09 25.22
C ALA A 516 -11.84 -21.83 25.57
N ASN A 517 -12.77 -22.23 24.69
CA ASN A 517 -14.16 -21.76 24.72
C ASN A 517 -15.14 -22.68 25.49
N LYS A 518 -14.66 -23.31 26.58
CA LYS A 518 -15.43 -24.21 27.47
C LYS A 518 -15.92 -25.52 26.82
N VAL A 519 -15.10 -26.12 25.95
CA VAL A 519 -15.31 -27.50 25.49
C VAL A 519 -15.03 -28.48 26.65
N THR A 520 -15.62 -29.68 26.61
CA THR A 520 -15.18 -30.79 27.48
C THR A 520 -13.72 -31.17 27.20
N ASP A 521 -12.91 -31.25 28.26
CA ASP A 521 -11.51 -31.69 28.15
C ASP A 521 -11.38 -33.10 27.58
N VAL A 522 -10.29 -33.34 26.86
CA VAL A 522 -9.88 -34.63 26.33
C VAL A 522 -9.46 -35.53 27.49
N ASN A 523 -10.21 -36.61 27.68
CA ASN A 523 -10.07 -37.57 28.75
C ASN A 523 -10.25 -39.00 28.21
N PRO A 524 -9.87 -40.05 28.96
CA PRO A 524 -9.90 -41.43 28.46
C PRO A 524 -11.24 -41.95 27.93
N TYR A 525 -12.37 -41.28 28.25
CA TYR A 525 -13.70 -41.68 27.77
C TYR A 525 -14.11 -41.01 26.45
N ASN A 526 -13.59 -39.81 26.12
CA ASN A 526 -13.94 -39.08 24.88
C ASN A 526 -12.77 -38.95 23.88
N ILE A 527 -11.54 -39.35 24.28
CA ILE A 527 -10.33 -39.21 23.47
C ILE A 527 -10.42 -39.89 22.11
N LYS A 528 -11.06 -41.08 22.03
CA LYS A 528 -11.27 -41.80 20.77
C LYS A 528 -12.15 -41.00 19.82
N ASP A 529 -13.34 -40.62 20.27
CA ASP A 529 -14.34 -39.95 19.44
C ASP A 529 -13.84 -38.58 18.97
N LYS A 530 -13.12 -37.84 19.84
CA LYS A 530 -12.44 -36.60 19.48
C LYS A 530 -11.29 -36.80 18.50
N ALA A 531 -10.47 -37.84 18.67
CA ALA A 531 -9.40 -38.16 17.74
C ALA A 531 -9.94 -38.55 16.36
N GLU A 532 -10.99 -39.40 16.29
CA GLU A 532 -11.60 -39.84 15.04
C GLU A 532 -12.33 -38.68 14.33
N SER A 533 -13.01 -37.80 15.06
CA SER A 533 -13.64 -36.59 14.51
C SER A 533 -12.60 -35.62 13.93
N LEU A 534 -11.55 -35.28 14.69
CA LEU A 534 -10.50 -34.36 14.23
C LEU A 534 -9.71 -34.97 13.05
N LEU A 535 -9.38 -36.25 13.15
CA LEU A 535 -8.69 -36.97 12.08
C LEU A 535 -9.54 -37.04 10.81
N GLN A 536 -10.87 -37.13 10.89
CA GLN A 536 -11.73 -37.08 9.71
C GLN A 536 -11.61 -35.72 8.98
N GLN A 537 -11.58 -34.61 9.72
CA GLN A 537 -11.40 -33.27 9.13
C GLN A 537 -10.01 -33.13 8.50
N TYR A 538 -8.95 -33.46 9.24
CA TYR A 538 -7.57 -33.44 8.74
C TYR A 538 -7.35 -34.37 7.53
N SER A 539 -7.99 -35.54 7.52
CA SER A 539 -7.88 -36.50 6.41
C SER A 539 -8.64 -36.04 5.16
N LYS A 540 -9.74 -35.29 5.30
CA LYS A 540 -10.39 -34.59 4.18
C LYS A 540 -9.45 -33.52 3.61
N SER A 541 -8.92 -32.64 4.45
CA SER A 541 -7.94 -31.60 4.09
C SER A 541 -6.72 -32.19 3.36
N GLY A 542 -6.21 -33.33 3.84
CA GLY A 542 -5.08 -34.04 3.24
C GLY A 542 -5.29 -34.46 1.78
N THR A 543 -6.53 -34.76 1.37
CA THR A 543 -6.85 -35.11 -0.02
C THR A 543 -6.90 -33.92 -1.00
N LEU A 544 -6.69 -32.70 -0.51
CA LEU A 544 -6.46 -31.51 -1.35
C LEU A 544 -4.98 -31.36 -1.76
N SER A 545 -4.12 -32.31 -1.37
CA SER A 545 -2.71 -32.40 -1.77
C SER A 545 -2.40 -33.81 -2.29
N PRO A 546 -1.52 -34.01 -3.29
CA PRO A 546 -1.13 -35.34 -3.74
C PRO A 546 -0.26 -36.10 -2.71
N HIS A 547 0.28 -35.39 -1.71
CA HIS A 547 1.25 -35.94 -0.76
C HIS A 547 0.70 -36.20 0.64
N ASN A 548 -0.56 -35.86 0.92
CA ASN A 548 -1.23 -36.09 2.20
C ASN A 548 -0.44 -35.56 3.43
N ILE A 549 -0.05 -34.28 3.36
CA ILE A 549 0.62 -33.54 4.45
C ILE A 549 -0.09 -32.20 4.60
N ILE A 550 -0.50 -31.83 5.82
CA ILE A 550 -1.21 -30.57 6.09
C ILE A 550 -0.50 -29.72 7.14
N MET A 551 -0.57 -28.40 6.96
CA MET A 551 -0.46 -27.46 8.07
C MET A 551 -1.78 -27.47 8.83
N ALA A 552 -1.72 -27.48 10.16
CA ALA A 552 -2.88 -27.35 11.03
C ALA A 552 -2.65 -26.17 11.99
N PRO A 553 -3.03 -24.94 11.60
CA PRO A 553 -2.95 -23.76 12.46
C PRO A 553 -3.78 -23.92 13.74
N ILE A 554 -3.18 -23.62 14.89
CA ILE A 554 -3.87 -23.56 16.19
C ILE A 554 -3.79 -22.13 16.70
N GLY A 555 -4.94 -21.47 16.85
CA GLY A 555 -5.03 -20.06 17.27
C GLY A 555 -5.83 -19.20 16.29
N GLY A 556 -5.45 -17.93 16.20
CA GLY A 556 -6.11 -16.86 15.43
C GLY A 556 -5.82 -15.47 16.03
N PRO A 557 -6.64 -14.45 15.74
CA PRO A 557 -6.47 -13.10 16.28
C PRO A 557 -6.48 -13.05 17.81
N LEU A 558 -5.43 -12.45 18.40
CA LEU A 558 -5.25 -12.25 19.86
C LEU A 558 -5.40 -13.52 20.74
N HIS A 559 -5.27 -14.72 20.15
CA HIS A 559 -5.18 -15.95 20.94
C HIS A 559 -3.87 -16.01 21.76
N PHE A 560 -3.89 -16.84 22.80
CA PHE A 560 -2.78 -17.11 23.73
C PHE A 560 -2.46 -15.99 24.76
N GLU A 561 -3.43 -15.13 25.06
CA GLU A 561 -3.30 -14.09 26.11
C GLU A 561 -3.20 -14.68 27.52
N SER A 562 -3.81 -15.85 27.79
CA SER A 562 -3.82 -16.46 29.12
C SER A 562 -2.90 -17.69 29.22
N GLN A 563 -2.29 -17.89 30.38
CA GLN A 563 -1.47 -19.08 30.63
C GLN A 563 -2.30 -20.37 30.69
N THR A 564 -3.56 -20.27 31.11
CA THR A 564 -4.53 -21.37 31.15
C THR A 564 -4.93 -21.82 29.76
N GLU A 565 -5.18 -20.90 28.83
CA GLU A 565 -5.46 -21.21 27.43
C GLU A 565 -4.29 -21.99 26.79
N PHE A 566 -3.05 -21.56 27.03
CA PHE A 566 -1.86 -22.31 26.61
C PHE A 566 -1.89 -23.76 27.08
N ASP A 567 -2.23 -23.99 28.35
CA ASP A 567 -2.28 -25.33 28.94
C ASP A 567 -3.43 -26.16 28.38
N TYR A 568 -4.63 -25.59 28.29
CA TYR A 568 -5.80 -26.28 27.71
C TYR A 568 -5.57 -26.64 26.24
N GLN A 569 -5.07 -25.73 25.41
CA GLN A 569 -4.80 -26.03 24.01
C GLN A 569 -3.68 -27.08 23.89
N TYR A 570 -2.53 -26.89 24.54
CA TYR A 570 -1.41 -27.84 24.42
C TYR A 570 -1.75 -29.24 24.95
N ASN A 571 -2.28 -29.36 26.17
CA ASN A 571 -2.55 -30.67 26.77
C ASN A 571 -3.62 -31.45 25.99
N ASN A 572 -4.69 -30.78 25.53
CA ASN A 572 -5.76 -31.45 24.77
C ASN A 572 -5.30 -31.88 23.38
N TYR A 573 -4.56 -31.04 22.64
CA TYR A 573 -3.98 -31.43 21.35
C TYR A 573 -2.89 -32.51 21.49
N LEU A 574 -2.07 -32.46 22.55
CA LEU A 574 -1.06 -33.49 22.84
C LEU A 574 -1.73 -34.85 23.10
N ASN A 575 -2.76 -34.90 23.97
CA ASN A 575 -3.51 -36.13 24.25
C ASN A 575 -4.06 -36.77 22.95
N ILE A 576 -4.68 -35.96 22.07
CA ILE A 576 -5.20 -36.45 20.78
C ILE A 576 -4.06 -36.93 19.88
N ALA A 577 -2.95 -36.18 19.78
CA ALA A 577 -1.81 -36.53 18.95
C ALA A 577 -1.17 -37.85 19.42
N ASP A 578 -0.91 -38.01 20.71
CA ASP A 578 -0.31 -39.23 21.28
C ASP A 578 -1.24 -40.44 21.08
N PHE A 579 -2.56 -40.28 21.24
CA PHE A 579 -3.53 -41.34 20.95
C PHE A 579 -3.51 -41.77 19.48
N ILE A 580 -3.43 -40.83 18.53
CA ILE A 580 -3.33 -41.15 17.10
C ILE A 580 -1.97 -41.81 16.78
N ASN A 581 -0.87 -41.29 17.32
CA ASN A 581 0.49 -41.78 17.09
C ASN A 581 0.71 -43.21 17.62
N VAL A 582 0.19 -43.54 18.81
CA VAL A 582 0.21 -44.91 19.35
C VAL A 582 -0.57 -45.87 18.44
N ASN A 583 -1.66 -45.39 17.84
CA ASN A 583 -2.52 -46.15 16.93
C ASN A 583 -2.17 -45.91 15.43
N GLN A 584 -0.96 -45.46 15.10
CA GLN A 584 -0.56 -45.09 13.73
C GLN A 584 -0.78 -46.20 12.68
N ASN A 585 -0.68 -47.47 13.09
CA ASN A 585 -0.89 -48.63 12.23
C ASN A 585 -2.36 -48.83 11.84
N ILE A 586 -3.30 -48.34 12.67
CA ILE A 586 -4.75 -48.40 12.44
C ILE A 586 -5.18 -47.18 11.62
N TYR A 587 -4.76 -45.99 12.06
CA TYR A 587 -5.20 -44.71 11.48
C TYR A 587 -4.41 -44.26 10.25
N LYS A 588 -3.29 -44.94 9.90
CA LYS A 588 -2.32 -44.52 8.86
C LYS A 588 -1.93 -43.04 8.97
N ALA A 589 -1.83 -42.50 10.18
CA ALA A 589 -1.65 -41.07 10.44
C ALA A 589 -0.64 -40.81 11.55
N THR A 590 0.07 -39.68 11.46
CA THR A 590 0.94 -39.16 12.52
C THR A 590 0.69 -37.66 12.73
N VAL A 591 0.56 -37.24 13.98
CA VAL A 591 0.28 -35.85 14.38
C VAL A 591 1.41 -35.36 15.29
N GLN A 592 1.99 -34.20 14.98
CA GLN A 592 3.06 -33.61 15.80
C GLN A 592 2.97 -32.09 15.82
N PHE A 593 3.46 -31.48 16.90
CA PHE A 593 3.78 -30.05 16.88
C PHE A 593 4.99 -29.78 15.98
N GLY A 594 4.96 -28.65 15.27
CA GLY A 594 6.04 -28.24 14.38
C GLY A 594 5.90 -26.78 13.95
N THR A 595 6.64 -26.43 12.91
CA THR A 595 6.71 -25.07 12.33
C THR A 595 6.48 -25.12 10.81
N PRO A 596 6.21 -23.99 10.14
CA PRO A 596 6.17 -23.92 8.68
C PRO A 596 7.46 -24.45 8.03
N SER A 597 8.64 -24.22 8.63
CA SER A 597 9.90 -24.84 8.19
C SER A 597 9.84 -26.37 8.19
N ASP A 598 9.20 -27.01 9.18
CA ASP A 598 9.03 -28.47 9.24
C ASP A 598 8.08 -28.99 8.15
N TYR A 599 7.05 -28.22 7.81
CA TYR A 599 6.12 -28.55 6.73
C TYR A 599 6.84 -28.62 5.38
N PHE A 600 7.50 -27.54 4.95
CA PHE A 600 8.23 -27.52 3.68
C PHE A 600 9.36 -28.56 3.66
N THR A 601 10.03 -28.78 4.80
CA THR A 601 11.03 -29.85 4.99
C THR A 601 10.44 -31.26 4.86
N THR A 602 9.14 -31.45 5.14
CA THR A 602 8.45 -32.75 5.03
C THR A 602 7.84 -32.96 3.65
N VAL A 603 7.23 -31.92 3.08
CA VAL A 603 6.69 -31.90 1.72
C VAL A 603 7.81 -32.14 0.70
N THR A 604 8.89 -31.37 0.74
CA THR A 604 10.04 -31.55 -0.19
C THR A 604 10.79 -32.87 -0.01
N LYS A 605 10.56 -33.62 1.07
CA LYS A 605 11.07 -35.01 1.24
C LYS A 605 10.14 -36.06 0.62
N ARG A 606 8.82 -35.89 0.74
CA ARG A 606 7.83 -36.85 0.24
C ARG A 606 7.45 -36.61 -1.23
N HIS A 607 7.37 -35.35 -1.64
CA HIS A 607 6.82 -34.92 -2.93
C HIS A 607 7.79 -34.07 -3.73
N LYS A 608 7.66 -34.18 -5.05
CA LYS A 608 8.71 -33.84 -6.02
C LYS A 608 8.20 -33.29 -7.35
N SER A 609 6.91 -32.96 -7.48
CA SER A 609 6.34 -32.41 -8.71
C SER A 609 5.32 -31.32 -8.38
N PHE A 610 5.70 -30.06 -8.57
CA PHE A 610 4.90 -28.88 -8.24
C PHE A 610 4.64 -28.08 -9.53
N PRO A 611 3.39 -27.64 -9.80
CA PRO A 611 3.10 -26.80 -10.95
C PRO A 611 3.77 -25.42 -10.78
N THR A 612 4.12 -24.81 -11.90
CA THR A 612 4.59 -23.42 -11.97
C THR A 612 3.43 -22.48 -12.24
N LEU A 613 3.40 -21.36 -11.51
CA LEU A 613 2.35 -20.35 -11.60
C LEU A 613 2.97 -18.96 -11.71
N SER A 614 2.38 -18.07 -12.52
CA SER A 614 2.69 -16.64 -12.52
C SER A 614 1.42 -15.78 -12.49
N GLY A 615 1.61 -14.48 -12.25
CA GLY A 615 0.52 -13.52 -12.01
C GLY A 615 0.36 -13.09 -10.55
N ASP A 616 -0.60 -12.19 -10.30
CA ASP A 616 -1.16 -11.91 -8.97
C ASP A 616 -2.39 -12.79 -8.66
N PHE A 617 -2.86 -12.72 -7.41
CA PHE A 617 -4.14 -13.25 -6.96
C PHE A 617 -5.06 -12.09 -6.56
N MET A 618 -5.47 -11.29 -7.54
CA MET A 618 -6.46 -10.22 -7.37
C MET A 618 -7.64 -10.43 -8.34
N ASN A 619 -8.89 -10.14 -7.99
CA ASN A 619 -9.39 -9.52 -6.75
C ASN A 619 -10.00 -10.56 -5.80
N PHE A 620 -9.79 -10.41 -4.49
CA PHE A 620 -10.39 -11.31 -3.50
C PHE A 620 -11.87 -11.02 -3.27
N ALA A 621 -12.65 -12.10 -3.25
CA ALA A 621 -14.01 -12.12 -2.73
C ALA A 621 -14.19 -13.33 -1.83
N GLU A 622 -14.93 -13.10 -0.75
CA GLU A 622 -15.51 -14.13 0.11
C GLU A 622 -17.00 -14.31 -0.24
N ILE A 623 -17.64 -15.32 0.37
CA ILE A 623 -19.08 -15.54 0.26
C ILE A 623 -19.77 -14.99 1.52
N ASN A 624 -20.70 -14.06 1.34
CA ASN A 624 -21.44 -13.41 2.42
C ASN A 624 -22.93 -13.33 2.04
N LYS A 625 -23.81 -13.97 2.81
CA LYS A 625 -25.27 -14.07 2.56
C LYS A 625 -25.56 -14.57 1.14
N LYS A 626 -24.96 -15.71 0.75
CA LYS A 626 -25.16 -16.35 -0.57
C LYS A 626 -24.81 -15.48 -1.79
N ARG A 627 -23.90 -14.51 -1.63
CA ARG A 627 -23.36 -13.68 -2.72
C ARG A 627 -21.84 -13.48 -2.55
N PRO A 628 -21.09 -13.29 -3.65
CA PRO A 628 -19.74 -12.75 -3.60
C PRO A 628 -19.72 -11.37 -2.90
N ALA A 629 -18.68 -11.13 -2.10
CA ALA A 629 -18.39 -9.85 -1.46
C ALA A 629 -16.93 -9.47 -1.74
N TYR A 630 -16.72 -8.56 -2.68
CA TYR A 630 -15.39 -8.18 -3.19
C TYR A 630 -14.73 -7.12 -2.30
N TRP A 631 -13.49 -7.39 -1.90
CA TRP A 631 -12.67 -6.51 -1.07
C TRP A 631 -11.93 -5.45 -1.92
N THR A 632 -12.61 -4.86 -2.91
CA THR A 632 -12.01 -3.90 -3.85
C THR A 632 -12.24 -2.43 -3.45
N GLY A 633 -13.01 -2.18 -2.38
CA GLY A 633 -13.28 -0.83 -1.88
C GLY A 633 -12.10 -0.18 -1.15
N TYR A 634 -11.28 -0.97 -0.46
CA TYR A 634 -10.13 -0.44 0.31
C TYR A 634 -9.00 0.12 -0.56
N PHE A 635 -8.98 -0.23 -1.86
CA PHE A 635 -8.04 0.34 -2.83
C PHE A 635 -8.11 1.87 -2.89
N THR A 636 -9.29 2.45 -2.61
CA THR A 636 -9.48 3.90 -2.52
C THR A 636 -9.81 4.41 -1.10
N SER A 637 -10.33 3.59 -0.18
CA SER A 637 -10.75 4.04 1.16
C SER A 637 -9.72 4.93 1.89
N ARG A 638 -10.18 6.10 2.36
CA ARG A 638 -9.40 7.19 3.00
C ARG A 638 -8.15 7.59 2.19
N PRO A 639 -8.32 8.15 0.98
CA PRO A 639 -7.20 8.45 0.07
C PRO A 639 -6.22 9.49 0.64
N MET A 640 -6.72 10.43 1.44
CA MET A 640 -5.87 11.38 2.16
C MET A 640 -4.81 10.71 3.05
N VAL A 641 -5.11 9.57 3.68
CA VAL A 641 -4.13 8.80 4.46
C VAL A 641 -3.06 8.22 3.54
N LYS A 642 -3.46 7.64 2.40
CA LYS A 642 -2.54 7.06 1.38
C LYS A 642 -1.59 8.12 0.82
N ILE A 643 -2.08 9.33 0.53
CA ILE A 643 -1.26 10.47 0.08
C ILE A 643 -0.23 10.86 1.15
N LEU A 644 -0.67 11.13 2.40
CA LEU A 644 0.26 11.52 3.47
C LEU A 644 1.33 10.45 3.76
N LEU A 645 0.99 9.16 3.65
CA LEU A 645 1.94 8.05 3.80
C LEU A 645 2.99 8.06 2.68
N ARG A 646 2.59 8.26 1.42
CA ARG A 646 3.51 8.38 0.26
C ARG A 646 4.44 9.59 0.41
N ARG A 647 3.93 10.74 0.85
CA ARG A 647 4.73 11.95 1.16
C ARG A 647 5.74 11.71 2.30
N LEU A 648 5.35 10.99 3.35
CA LEU A 648 6.24 10.61 4.44
C LEU A 648 7.32 9.61 3.98
N GLN A 649 6.97 8.61 3.17
CA GLN A 649 7.92 7.68 2.55
C GLN A 649 8.97 8.43 1.71
N ALA A 650 8.54 9.33 0.83
CA ALA A 650 9.43 10.15 0.02
C ALA A 650 10.33 11.09 0.86
N THR A 651 9.77 11.69 1.91
CA THR A 651 10.52 12.53 2.85
C THR A 651 11.59 11.71 3.59
N LEU A 652 11.29 10.48 4.03
CA LEU A 652 12.28 9.58 4.62
C LEU A 652 13.38 9.22 3.62
N ARG A 653 13.03 8.85 2.37
CA ARG A 653 14.01 8.54 1.33
C ARG A 653 15.05 9.66 1.17
N SER A 654 14.61 10.92 1.08
CA SER A 654 15.53 12.06 0.98
C SER A 654 16.32 12.30 2.28
N THR A 655 15.69 12.11 3.45
CA THR A 655 16.37 12.19 4.76
C THR A 655 17.52 11.20 4.88
N GLU A 656 17.30 9.94 4.47
CA GLU A 656 18.35 8.90 4.43
C GLU A 656 19.49 9.28 3.50
N ILE A 657 19.18 9.71 2.27
CA ILE A 657 20.17 10.10 1.25
C ILE A 657 21.04 11.24 1.78
N LEU A 658 20.44 12.33 2.27
CA LEU A 658 21.16 13.49 2.80
C LEU A 658 22.01 13.11 4.03
N PHE A 659 21.42 12.45 5.03
CA PHE A 659 22.15 12.03 6.24
C PHE A 659 23.33 11.10 5.93
N SER A 660 23.17 10.22 4.93
CA SER A 660 24.25 9.35 4.46
C SER A 660 25.36 10.17 3.80
N PHE A 661 25.07 11.10 2.89
CA PHE A 661 26.08 11.98 2.31
C PHE A 661 26.82 12.85 3.34
N THR A 662 26.11 13.46 4.31
CA THR A 662 26.73 14.23 5.41
C THR A 662 27.64 13.34 6.28
N SER A 663 27.36 12.03 6.36
CA SER A 663 28.22 11.05 7.02
C SER A 663 29.45 10.72 6.18
N THR A 664 29.29 10.35 4.90
CA THR A 664 30.37 9.87 4.02
C THR A 664 31.35 10.97 3.60
N LEU A 665 30.88 12.22 3.49
CA LEU A 665 31.75 13.39 3.28
C LEU A 665 32.33 13.94 4.60
N ASN A 666 32.06 13.25 5.72
CA ASN A 666 32.53 13.58 7.06
C ASN A 666 32.24 15.04 7.49
N ALA A 667 31.11 15.59 7.05
CA ALA A 667 30.67 16.95 7.39
C ALA A 667 30.16 17.06 8.85
N PHE A 668 29.87 15.93 9.51
CA PHE A 668 29.52 15.88 10.93
C PHE A 668 30.73 15.96 11.90
N ARG A 669 31.95 16.36 11.48
CA ARG A 669 33.18 16.28 12.30
C ARG A 669 33.05 16.83 13.72
N ASN A 670 32.58 18.06 13.87
CA ASN A 670 32.38 18.72 15.18
C ASN A 670 30.88 19.00 15.43
N TYR A 671 30.01 18.03 15.10
CA TYR A 671 28.58 18.08 15.36
C TYR A 671 28.12 16.87 16.18
N ASN A 672 27.27 17.07 17.20
CA ASN A 672 26.80 15.99 18.06
C ASN A 672 25.76 15.09 17.34
N LYS A 673 26.24 14.04 16.69
CA LYS A 673 25.44 13.10 15.89
C LYS A 673 24.39 12.32 16.69
N SER A 674 24.49 12.27 18.03
CA SER A 674 23.69 11.36 18.87
C SER A 674 22.17 11.62 18.81
N GLU A 675 21.73 12.89 18.83
CA GLU A 675 20.31 13.22 18.72
C GLU A 675 19.76 12.88 17.33
N LEU A 676 20.49 13.23 16.26
CA LEU A 676 20.08 12.93 14.88
C LEU A 676 19.97 11.41 14.65
N ILE A 677 20.91 10.61 15.16
CA ILE A 677 20.85 9.14 15.09
C ILE A 677 19.62 8.60 15.86
N SER A 678 19.31 9.18 17.01
CA SER A 678 18.13 8.80 17.81
C SER A 678 16.82 9.13 17.08
N LYS A 679 16.71 10.35 16.54
CA LYS A 679 15.58 10.79 15.69
C LYS A 679 15.44 9.91 14.44
N LEU A 680 16.52 9.65 13.71
CA LEU A 680 16.51 8.84 12.50
C LEU A 680 16.08 7.40 12.80
N ARG A 681 16.56 6.80 13.89
CA ARG A 681 16.09 5.47 14.35
C ARG A 681 14.60 5.48 14.69
N ARG A 682 14.10 6.49 15.43
CA ARG A 682 12.67 6.66 15.72
C ARG A 682 11.84 6.78 14.44
N VAL A 683 12.28 7.60 13.50
CA VAL A 683 11.64 7.79 12.20
C VAL A 683 11.57 6.48 11.42
N ARG A 684 12.69 5.76 11.28
CA ARG A 684 12.74 4.45 10.60
C ARG A 684 11.76 3.46 11.19
N GLU A 685 11.78 3.28 12.52
CA GLU A 685 10.87 2.39 13.27
C GLU A 685 9.39 2.77 13.07
N THR A 686 9.07 4.07 13.02
CA THR A 686 7.70 4.56 12.81
C THR A 686 7.23 4.41 11.37
N VAL A 687 8.02 4.79 10.36
CA VAL A 687 7.62 4.66 8.95
C VAL A 687 7.41 3.19 8.56
N ALA A 688 8.24 2.29 9.10
CA ALA A 688 8.05 0.84 8.96
C ALA A 688 6.76 0.36 9.65
N ARG A 689 6.40 0.89 10.83
CA ARG A 689 5.16 0.55 11.54
C ARG A 689 3.91 1.04 10.80
N LEU A 690 4.01 2.18 10.15
CA LEU A 690 2.97 2.76 9.29
C LEU A 690 2.76 2.00 7.96
N GLN A 691 3.48 0.90 7.74
CA GLN A 691 3.18 -0.04 6.65
C GLN A 691 2.21 -1.16 7.06
N ASP A 692 1.65 -1.14 8.29
CA ASP A 692 0.64 -2.12 8.70
C ASP A 692 -0.50 -2.16 7.67
N ARG A 693 -0.92 -3.37 7.30
CA ARG A 693 -1.97 -3.65 6.32
C ARG A 693 -3.19 -2.72 6.45
N ASN A 694 -3.65 -2.43 7.67
CA ASN A 694 -4.84 -1.61 7.92
C ASN A 694 -4.61 -0.09 7.76
N VAL A 695 -3.35 0.35 7.82
CA VAL A 695 -2.97 1.78 7.72
C VAL A 695 -2.81 2.18 6.27
N VAL A 696 -2.16 1.35 5.44
CA VAL A 696 -2.02 1.59 3.99
C VAL A 696 -3.35 1.35 3.24
N SER A 697 -4.11 0.31 3.63
CA SER A 697 -5.45 0.06 3.11
C SER A 697 -6.46 1.15 3.48
N GLY A 698 -6.19 1.96 4.51
CA GLY A 698 -7.11 2.96 5.04
C GLY A 698 -8.26 2.37 5.89
N THR A 699 -8.11 1.13 6.39
CA THR A 699 -9.17 0.34 7.04
C THR A 699 -9.10 0.27 8.58
N MET A 700 -8.26 1.09 9.24
CA MET A 700 -8.31 1.29 10.70
C MET A 700 -9.58 2.06 11.16
N SER A 701 -9.94 2.06 12.44
CA SER A 701 -11.07 2.85 12.93
C SER A 701 -10.79 4.37 12.94
N SER A 702 -11.82 5.15 12.65
CA SER A 702 -11.92 6.61 12.76
C SER A 702 -11.30 7.19 14.04
N LYS A 703 -11.48 6.47 15.17
CA LYS A 703 -10.94 6.80 16.49
C LYS A 703 -9.41 6.91 16.50
N ILE A 704 -8.71 6.20 15.61
CA ILE A 704 -7.25 6.19 15.49
C ILE A 704 -6.75 7.32 14.59
N LEU A 705 -7.57 7.89 13.70
CA LEU A 705 -7.10 8.87 12.71
C LEU A 705 -6.34 10.04 13.34
N ASN A 706 -6.77 10.56 14.49
CA ASN A 706 -6.05 11.64 15.19
C ASN A 706 -4.68 11.19 15.73
N TYR A 707 -4.55 9.95 16.23
CA TYR A 707 -3.25 9.36 16.57
C TYR A 707 -2.37 9.19 15.32
N LEU A 708 -2.95 8.70 14.21
CA LEU A 708 -2.26 8.46 12.95
C LEU A 708 -1.73 9.76 12.33
N TYR A 709 -2.56 10.79 12.18
CA TYR A 709 -2.16 12.09 11.65
C TYR A 709 -1.10 12.76 12.54
N ASN A 710 -1.23 12.69 13.88
CA ASN A 710 -0.22 13.21 14.80
C ASN A 710 1.11 12.45 14.69
N LEU A 711 1.08 11.12 14.63
CA LEU A 711 2.26 10.27 14.48
C LEU A 711 3.00 10.54 13.16
N ILE A 712 2.26 10.68 12.06
CA ILE A 712 2.78 11.09 10.76
C ILE A 712 3.41 12.49 10.86
N LEU A 713 2.70 13.49 11.40
CA LEU A 713 3.18 14.88 11.48
C LEU A 713 4.45 15.03 12.33
N ILE A 714 4.54 14.34 13.47
CA ILE A 714 5.74 14.31 14.32
C ILE A 714 6.91 13.68 13.57
N THR A 715 6.67 12.55 12.88
CA THR A 715 7.70 11.84 12.12
C THR A 715 8.22 12.68 10.96
N VAL A 716 7.33 13.35 10.21
CA VAL A 716 7.68 14.28 9.13
C VAL A 716 8.50 15.46 9.65
N LYS A 717 8.16 16.03 10.83
CA LYS A 717 8.94 17.11 11.45
C LYS A 717 10.33 16.66 11.91
N ASP A 718 10.48 15.44 12.45
CA ASP A 718 11.80 14.86 12.74
C ASP A 718 12.62 14.69 11.45
N CYS A 719 12.01 14.19 10.35
CA CYS A 719 12.68 14.10 9.05
C CYS A 719 13.17 15.46 8.56
N TRP A 720 12.29 16.48 8.53
CA TRP A 720 12.65 17.83 8.09
C TRP A 720 13.81 18.40 8.90
N HIS A 721 13.79 18.25 10.23
CA HIS A 721 14.89 18.69 11.08
C HIS A 721 16.22 18.02 10.74
N ILE A 722 16.23 16.71 10.49
CA ILE A 722 17.44 16.00 10.04
C ILE A 722 17.89 16.51 8.67
N GLN A 723 16.96 16.71 7.72
CA GLN A 723 17.27 17.25 6.39
C GLN A 723 17.85 18.66 6.45
N GLU A 724 17.30 19.55 7.27
CA GLU A 724 17.78 20.93 7.46
C GLU A 724 19.21 20.97 7.99
N VAL A 725 19.53 20.14 8.99
CA VAL A 725 20.88 20.05 9.56
C VAL A 725 21.84 19.39 8.56
N ALA A 726 21.45 18.27 7.95
CA ALA A 726 22.27 17.55 6.97
C ALA A 726 22.59 18.41 5.74
N ALA A 727 21.60 19.11 5.18
CA ALA A 727 21.79 20.03 4.07
C ALA A 727 22.62 21.25 4.47
N SER A 728 22.38 21.85 5.66
CA SER A 728 23.21 22.98 6.15
C SER A 728 24.69 22.58 6.19
N LEU A 729 25.02 21.49 6.89
CA LEU A 729 26.41 21.02 7.07
C LEU A 729 27.08 20.58 5.76
N LEU A 730 26.32 20.21 4.73
CA LEU A 730 26.86 19.95 3.39
C LEU A 730 27.19 21.26 2.63
N SER A 731 26.48 22.37 2.90
CA SER A 731 26.62 23.62 2.15
C SER A 731 27.41 24.75 2.85
N THR A 732 27.74 24.62 4.15
CA THR A 732 28.62 25.58 4.87
C THR A 732 30.11 25.43 4.51
N LYS A 733 30.91 26.41 4.96
CA LYS A 733 32.37 26.27 5.10
C LYS A 733 32.72 25.29 6.24
N PRO A 734 33.83 24.53 6.16
CA PRO A 734 34.15 23.46 7.11
C PRO A 734 34.30 23.89 8.58
N ASP A 735 34.51 25.19 8.84
CA ASP A 735 34.67 25.76 10.18
C ASP A 735 33.34 26.19 10.84
N LYS A 736 32.20 26.08 10.14
CA LYS A 736 30.87 26.53 10.62
C LYS A 736 29.85 25.38 10.67
N ASN A 737 29.53 24.93 11.89
CA ASN A 737 28.65 23.77 12.14
C ASN A 737 27.21 24.13 12.59
N GLU A 738 26.71 25.29 12.21
CA GLU A 738 25.36 25.75 12.60
C GLU A 738 24.29 25.46 11.53
N LYS A 739 23.06 25.17 11.97
CA LYS A 739 21.90 25.05 11.08
C LYS A 739 21.47 26.45 10.62
N TYR A 740 21.60 26.71 9.33
CA TYR A 740 21.15 27.98 8.72
C TYR A 740 20.11 27.81 7.61
N LEU A 741 19.84 26.57 7.19
CA LEU A 741 18.77 26.24 6.25
C LEU A 741 17.46 25.90 6.97
N THR A 742 16.33 26.29 6.37
CA THR A 742 14.98 25.95 6.82
C THR A 742 14.20 25.30 5.68
N LYS A 743 13.60 24.13 5.92
CA LYS A 743 12.93 23.37 4.85
C LYS A 743 11.55 23.96 4.54
N TYR A 744 11.31 24.27 3.27
CA TYR A 744 10.00 24.68 2.78
C TYR A 744 9.18 23.46 2.36
N VAL A 745 8.00 23.32 2.96
CA VAL A 745 6.90 22.49 2.47
C VAL A 745 5.65 23.33 2.61
N TYR A 746 5.02 23.64 1.49
CA TYR A 746 3.68 24.22 1.45
C TYR A 746 2.85 23.43 0.44
N LYS A 747 1.92 22.62 0.96
CA LYS A 747 0.82 22.03 0.19
C LYS A 747 -0.46 22.22 0.98
N GLU A 748 -1.46 22.84 0.36
CA GLU A 748 -2.80 22.98 0.93
C GLU A 748 -3.39 21.60 1.24
N GLY A 749 -4.09 21.45 2.37
CA GLY A 749 -4.63 20.17 2.84
C GLY A 749 -3.60 19.18 3.42
N GLU A 750 -2.41 19.04 2.82
CA GLU A 750 -1.38 18.06 3.21
C GLU A 750 -0.52 18.50 4.42
N PHE A 751 0.63 19.11 4.16
CA PHE A 751 1.65 19.46 5.13
C PHE A 751 2.12 20.89 4.89
N ILE A 752 2.31 21.63 5.97
CA ILE A 752 2.91 22.97 5.98
C ILE A 752 4.04 22.96 7.02
N SER A 753 5.28 23.27 6.60
CA SER A 753 6.43 23.37 7.52
C SER A 753 6.49 24.73 8.20
N SER A 754 6.39 25.79 7.40
CA SER A 754 6.24 27.18 7.83
C SER A 754 5.59 28.00 6.71
N PHE A 755 4.78 28.99 7.07
CA PHE A 755 4.33 29.99 6.10
C PHE A 755 5.44 31.03 5.94
N LYS A 756 6.14 30.97 4.80
CA LYS A 756 7.10 32.01 4.38
C LYS A 756 6.72 32.49 2.98
N SER A 757 6.61 33.81 2.81
CA SER A 757 6.61 34.50 1.52
C SER A 757 8.03 34.83 1.08
N ILE A 758 8.31 34.74 -0.22
CA ILE A 758 9.55 35.22 -0.84
C ILE A 758 9.55 36.75 -0.88
N GLU A 759 10.70 37.32 -0.56
CA GLU A 759 11.04 38.74 -0.73
C GLU A 759 12.30 38.89 -1.60
N PRO A 760 12.50 40.03 -2.29
CA PRO A 760 13.77 40.34 -2.94
C PRO A 760 14.98 40.15 -1.98
N GLY A 761 16.05 39.52 -2.48
CA GLY A 761 17.23 39.17 -1.68
C GLY A 761 17.17 37.81 -0.97
N ASP A 762 16.01 37.14 -0.92
CA ASP A 762 15.95 35.75 -0.45
C ASP A 762 16.77 34.81 -1.34
N GLN A 763 17.29 33.75 -0.72
CA GLN A 763 18.07 32.71 -1.39
C GLN A 763 17.53 31.34 -0.97
N LEU A 764 17.51 30.40 -1.91
CA LEU A 764 17.12 29.00 -1.65
C LEU A 764 18.06 28.00 -2.32
N TYR A 765 18.20 26.84 -1.69
CA TYR A 765 18.72 25.65 -2.32
C TYR A 765 17.57 24.74 -2.77
N VAL A 766 17.71 24.18 -3.97
CA VAL A 766 16.91 23.04 -4.43
C VAL A 766 17.80 21.80 -4.40
N PHE A 767 17.35 20.73 -3.76
CA PHE A 767 18.00 19.42 -3.77
C PHE A 767 17.23 18.44 -4.65
N ASN A 768 17.93 17.87 -5.64
CA ASN A 768 17.41 16.78 -6.45
C ASN A 768 17.92 15.43 -5.92
N SER A 769 17.02 14.64 -5.33
CA SER A 769 17.33 13.30 -4.78
C SER A 769 17.33 12.17 -5.83
N PHE A 770 17.46 12.49 -7.12
CA PHE A 770 17.37 11.53 -8.24
C PHE A 770 18.73 11.15 -8.81
N THR A 771 18.74 10.02 -9.52
CA THR A 771 19.86 9.46 -10.29
C THR A 771 20.18 10.19 -11.58
N HIS A 772 19.27 11.04 -12.07
CA HIS A 772 19.37 11.78 -13.32
C HIS A 772 19.05 13.26 -13.08
N GLU A 773 19.32 14.10 -14.09
CA GLU A 773 18.83 15.48 -14.08
C GLU A 773 17.30 15.51 -14.06
N ARG A 774 16.73 16.43 -13.27
CA ARG A 774 15.29 16.63 -13.13
C ARG A 774 14.90 18.03 -13.56
N THR A 775 13.81 18.11 -14.31
CA THR A 775 13.13 19.35 -14.68
C THR A 775 11.72 19.33 -14.07
N GLU A 776 11.35 20.38 -13.32
CA GLU A 776 10.05 20.44 -12.61
C GLU A 776 9.53 21.87 -12.48
N VAL A 777 8.20 22.03 -12.46
CA VAL A 777 7.53 23.29 -12.14
C VAL A 777 7.40 23.43 -10.63
N VAL A 778 8.02 24.47 -10.07
CA VAL A 778 7.96 24.82 -8.65
C VAL A 778 7.03 26.02 -8.45
N GLU A 779 6.21 25.96 -7.39
CA GLU A 779 5.39 27.08 -6.92
C GLU A 779 5.86 27.54 -5.54
N LEU A 780 6.01 28.85 -5.33
CA LEU A 780 6.32 29.45 -4.03
C LEU A 780 5.48 30.73 -3.83
N LEU A 781 5.10 31.05 -2.59
CA LEU A 781 4.30 32.24 -2.29
C LEU A 781 5.15 33.51 -2.21
N THR A 782 4.61 34.64 -2.65
CA THR A 782 5.20 35.99 -2.49
C THR A 782 4.13 37.04 -2.15
N ARG A 783 4.57 38.21 -1.70
CA ARG A 783 3.78 39.45 -1.59
C ARG A 783 4.13 40.49 -2.66
N HIS A 784 5.18 40.25 -3.45
CA HIS A 784 5.74 41.20 -4.40
C HIS A 784 5.57 40.69 -5.84
N THR A 785 5.08 41.55 -6.74
CA THR A 785 5.06 41.28 -8.18
C THR A 785 6.38 41.62 -8.86
N ASN A 786 7.17 42.57 -8.32
CA ASN A 786 8.43 43.04 -8.90
C ASN A 786 9.64 42.14 -8.55
N ILE A 787 9.48 40.82 -8.65
CA ILE A 787 10.54 39.82 -8.43
C ILE A 787 11.08 39.30 -9.76
N ARG A 788 12.39 38.98 -9.79
CA ARG A 788 12.99 38.03 -10.74
C ARG A 788 13.85 37.01 -10.01
N MET A 789 14.13 35.89 -10.67
CA MET A 789 14.92 34.79 -10.13
C MET A 789 16.20 34.63 -10.97
N VAL A 790 17.37 34.69 -10.34
CA VAL A 790 18.64 34.34 -10.99
C VAL A 790 19.16 33.01 -10.49
N ASP A 791 19.77 32.27 -11.40
CA ASP A 791 20.42 31.01 -11.13
C ASP A 791 21.85 31.20 -10.61
N HIS A 792 22.48 30.06 -10.32
CA HIS A 792 23.85 29.94 -9.82
C HIS A 792 24.92 30.66 -10.68
N ASN A 793 24.71 30.74 -12.00
CA ASN A 793 25.59 31.42 -12.96
C ASN A 793 25.17 32.87 -13.23
N LYS A 794 24.29 33.44 -12.40
CA LYS A 794 23.65 34.76 -12.56
C LYS A 794 22.73 34.87 -13.79
N LYS A 795 22.40 33.77 -14.47
CA LYS A 795 21.46 33.76 -15.59
C LYS A 795 20.04 33.90 -15.05
N ASP A 796 19.23 34.76 -15.66
CA ASP A 796 17.82 34.88 -15.31
C ASP A 796 17.04 33.60 -15.65
N VAL A 797 16.18 33.17 -14.73
CA VAL A 797 15.26 32.05 -14.85
C VAL A 797 13.88 32.61 -15.20
N SER A 798 13.23 32.08 -16.23
CA SER A 798 11.87 32.46 -16.59
C SER A 798 10.90 32.12 -15.46
N ILE A 799 10.22 33.14 -14.93
CA ILE A 799 9.18 33.02 -13.91
C ILE A 799 7.84 33.54 -14.45
N GLN A 800 6.77 33.11 -13.80
CA GLN A 800 5.40 33.56 -14.00
C GLN A 800 4.78 33.83 -12.62
N ILE A 801 4.00 34.90 -12.47
CA ILE A 801 3.44 35.30 -11.17
C ILE A 801 1.92 35.13 -11.23
N ASN A 802 1.41 33.99 -10.77
CA ASN A 802 -0.02 33.68 -10.79
C ASN A 802 -0.76 34.35 -9.61
N PRO A 803 -2.02 34.79 -9.78
CA PRO A 803 -2.87 35.19 -8.65
C PRO A 803 -3.07 34.04 -7.66
N VAL A 804 -3.12 34.33 -6.37
CA VAL A 804 -3.81 33.46 -5.40
C VAL A 804 -5.29 33.81 -5.46
N TRP A 805 -6.15 32.81 -5.56
CA TRP A 805 -7.60 32.99 -5.63
C TRP A 805 -8.34 31.98 -4.76
N LYS A 806 -9.59 32.28 -4.40
CA LYS A 806 -10.48 31.41 -3.63
C LYS A 806 -11.89 31.44 -4.22
N TYR A 807 -12.49 30.27 -4.40
CA TYR A 807 -13.90 30.15 -4.75
C TYR A 807 -14.81 30.40 -3.52
N SER A 808 -15.90 31.15 -3.72
CA SER A 808 -16.94 31.37 -2.72
C SER A 808 -18.28 30.79 -3.21
N SER A 809 -18.68 29.65 -2.64
CA SER A 809 -19.90 28.93 -3.03
C SER A 809 -21.20 29.61 -2.60
N THR A 810 -21.17 30.56 -1.66
CA THR A 810 -22.36 31.33 -1.27
C THR A 810 -22.72 32.43 -2.28
N GLN A 811 -21.74 32.99 -2.98
CA GLN A 811 -21.93 34.00 -4.02
C GLN A 811 -21.79 33.42 -5.44
N ASN A 812 -21.22 32.22 -5.58
CA ASN A 812 -20.76 31.63 -6.82
C ASN A 812 -19.82 32.57 -7.63
N VAL A 813 -18.75 33.01 -6.95
CA VAL A 813 -17.74 33.94 -7.48
C VAL A 813 -16.34 33.46 -7.06
N ILE A 814 -15.34 33.68 -7.92
CA ILE A 814 -13.92 33.56 -7.53
C ILE A 814 -13.42 34.91 -7.01
N ARG A 815 -12.85 34.92 -5.80
CA ARG A 815 -12.16 36.08 -5.23
C ARG A 815 -10.67 36.00 -5.49
N ILE A 816 -10.10 37.05 -6.08
CA ILE A 816 -8.66 37.18 -6.35
C ILE A 816 -8.01 38.02 -5.24
N ASN A 817 -6.91 37.50 -4.70
CA ASN A 817 -6.19 38.08 -3.57
C ASN A 817 -5.08 39.01 -4.06
N ASN A 818 -5.23 40.30 -3.79
CA ASN A 818 -4.30 41.34 -4.24
C ASN A 818 -3.08 41.54 -3.30
N HIS A 819 -2.92 40.71 -2.26
CA HIS A 819 -1.80 40.78 -1.31
C HIS A 819 -0.82 39.60 -1.39
N PHE A 820 -1.22 38.49 -2.03
CA PHE A 820 -0.40 37.28 -2.13
C PHE A 820 -0.49 36.66 -3.52
N PHE A 821 0.67 36.31 -4.08
CA PHE A 821 0.81 35.76 -5.42
C PHE A 821 1.64 34.46 -5.37
N LYS A 822 1.52 33.63 -6.39
CA LYS A 822 2.34 32.42 -6.60
C LYS A 822 3.42 32.71 -7.63
N VAL A 823 4.69 32.67 -7.24
CA VAL A 823 5.81 32.62 -8.19
C VAL A 823 5.92 31.18 -8.69
N VAL A 824 5.72 30.99 -9.99
CA VAL A 824 5.77 29.71 -10.71
C VAL A 824 6.95 29.73 -11.66
N PHE A 825 7.82 28.72 -11.60
CA PHE A 825 9.04 28.67 -12.40
C PHE A 825 9.50 27.24 -12.65
N VAL A 826 10.23 27.01 -13.74
CA VAL A 826 10.84 25.71 -14.04
C VAL A 826 12.26 25.65 -13.48
N VAL A 827 12.53 24.70 -12.59
CA VAL A 827 13.88 24.36 -12.16
C VAL A 827 14.44 23.21 -13.00
N ARG A 828 15.75 23.28 -13.28
CA ARG A 828 16.54 22.21 -13.89
C ARG A 828 17.76 21.95 -13.00
N VAL A 829 17.82 20.75 -12.41
CA VAL A 829 18.76 20.39 -11.34
C VAL A 829 19.40 19.01 -11.62
N PRO A 830 20.74 18.90 -11.69
CA PRO A 830 21.43 17.62 -11.92
C PRO A 830 21.18 16.56 -10.85
N SER A 831 21.58 15.31 -11.11
CA SER A 831 21.44 14.18 -10.18
C SER A 831 22.14 14.41 -8.83
N MET A 832 21.52 14.02 -7.71
CA MET A 832 22.05 14.14 -6.33
C MET A 832 22.77 15.47 -6.07
N THR A 833 22.17 16.59 -6.47
CA THR A 833 22.80 17.91 -6.47
C THR A 833 21.99 18.92 -5.67
N LEU A 834 22.69 19.70 -4.82
CA LEU A 834 22.20 20.94 -4.21
C LEU A 834 22.55 22.12 -5.15
N LYS A 835 21.54 22.89 -5.58
CA LYS A 835 21.72 24.05 -6.48
C LYS A 835 21.14 25.32 -5.86
N LEU A 836 21.95 26.38 -5.80
CA LEU A 836 21.57 27.69 -5.25
C LEU A 836 20.84 28.54 -6.29
N TYR A 837 19.77 29.22 -5.86
CA TYR A 837 19.07 30.25 -6.61
C TYR A 837 18.84 31.48 -5.72
N LYS A 838 18.75 32.67 -6.34
CA LYS A 838 18.59 33.94 -5.60
C LYS A 838 17.49 34.79 -6.22
N PHE A 839 16.62 35.35 -5.40
CA PHE A 839 15.60 36.31 -5.82
C PHE A 839 16.16 37.73 -5.78
N LYS A 840 15.77 38.53 -6.78
CA LYS A 840 16.15 39.94 -6.93
C LYS A 840 14.92 40.75 -7.30
N GLU A 841 15.03 42.06 -7.15
CA GLU A 841 14.06 42.99 -7.70
C GLU A 841 14.12 43.01 -9.24
N ALA A 842 12.96 43.22 -9.86
CA ALA A 842 12.77 43.33 -11.30
C ALA A 842 12.26 44.73 -11.66
N PHE A 843 12.82 45.33 -12.71
CA PHE A 843 12.44 46.65 -13.21
C PHE A 843 11.37 46.59 -14.32
N ASP A 844 11.23 45.43 -14.97
CA ASP A 844 10.12 45.10 -15.86
C ASP A 844 9.41 43.84 -15.31
N ILE A 845 8.09 43.86 -15.37
CA ILE A 845 7.18 42.83 -14.85
C ILE A 845 6.21 42.36 -15.95
N SER A 846 6.15 43.06 -17.09
CA SER A 846 5.20 42.79 -18.18
C SER A 846 5.28 41.35 -18.70
N ASN A 847 6.50 40.82 -18.80
CA ASN A 847 6.80 39.49 -19.29
C ASN A 847 6.60 38.34 -18.27
N SER A 848 6.27 38.64 -17.00
CA SER A 848 6.04 37.63 -15.94
C SER A 848 4.60 37.54 -15.43
N LEU A 849 3.73 38.48 -15.80
CA LEU A 849 2.32 38.49 -15.41
C LEU A 849 1.46 37.69 -16.41
N PRO A 850 0.61 36.75 -15.96
CA PRO A 850 -0.31 36.02 -16.82
C PRO A 850 -1.55 36.84 -17.16
N ILE A 851 -2.23 36.47 -18.24
CA ILE A 851 -3.60 36.90 -18.54
C ILE A 851 -4.56 35.94 -17.81
N VAL A 852 -5.61 36.50 -17.19
CA VAL A 852 -6.59 35.75 -16.41
C VAL A 852 -7.95 35.81 -17.10
N TYR A 853 -8.39 34.70 -17.68
CA TYR A 853 -9.74 34.59 -18.23
C TYR A 853 -10.67 34.01 -17.17
N CYS A 854 -11.86 34.61 -16.95
CA CYS A 854 -12.76 34.18 -15.88
C CYS A 854 -14.24 34.39 -16.24
N THR A 855 -15.13 33.47 -15.81
CA THR A 855 -16.59 33.68 -15.99
C THR A 855 -17.19 34.60 -14.92
N SER A 856 -16.70 34.56 -13.69
CA SER A 856 -17.09 35.48 -12.62
C SER A 856 -16.00 35.60 -11.55
N CYS A 857 -15.22 36.68 -11.66
CA CYS A 857 -14.16 37.03 -10.72
C CYS A 857 -14.44 38.40 -10.09
N VAL A 858 -14.12 38.53 -8.80
CA VAL A 858 -14.13 39.77 -8.03
C VAL A 858 -12.80 39.87 -7.29
N GLU A 859 -12.30 41.08 -7.06
CA GLU A 859 -11.02 41.31 -6.40
C GLU A 859 -11.21 41.78 -4.96
N ASP A 860 -10.32 41.36 -4.05
CA ASP A 860 -10.44 41.63 -2.60
C ASP A 860 -10.09 43.09 -2.19
N SER A 861 -10.16 44.09 -3.08
CA SER A 861 -9.66 45.46 -2.78
C SER A 861 -10.44 46.63 -3.38
N LEU A 862 -10.55 47.71 -2.61
CA LEU A 862 -11.10 49.03 -2.98
C LEU A 862 -10.18 49.88 -3.90
N SER A 863 -8.98 49.40 -4.21
CA SER A 863 -7.97 50.10 -5.01
C SER A 863 -8.02 49.68 -6.49
N SER A 864 -8.06 50.64 -7.41
CA SER A 864 -8.39 50.45 -8.84
C SER A 864 -7.39 49.68 -9.70
N ASN A 865 -6.22 49.31 -9.18
CA ASN A 865 -5.08 48.84 -9.98
C ASN A 865 -4.65 47.43 -9.59
N SER A 866 -5.37 46.43 -10.11
CA SER A 866 -4.90 45.03 -10.14
C SER A 866 -3.65 44.89 -11.00
N PRO A 867 -2.69 44.00 -10.66
CA PRO A 867 -1.57 43.67 -11.52
C PRO A 867 -1.94 42.72 -12.68
N PHE A 868 -3.18 42.20 -12.73
CA PHE A 868 -3.58 41.19 -13.73
C PHE A 868 -4.57 41.75 -14.76
N SER A 869 -4.38 41.39 -16.03
CA SER A 869 -5.41 41.59 -17.05
C SER A 869 -6.47 40.50 -16.89
N ILE A 870 -7.60 40.85 -16.27
CA ILE A 870 -8.79 39.99 -16.19
C ILE A 870 -9.63 40.20 -17.45
N GLN A 871 -9.95 39.11 -18.14
CA GLN A 871 -10.73 39.10 -19.38
C GLN A 871 -11.92 38.14 -19.24
N PRO A 872 -13.07 38.42 -19.89
CA PRO A 872 -14.17 37.46 -19.96
C PRO A 872 -13.74 36.24 -20.78
N ILE A 873 -14.40 35.10 -20.56
CA ILE A 873 -14.29 33.92 -21.42
C ILE A 873 -15.30 34.07 -22.57
N GLU A 874 -14.84 33.92 -23.81
CA GLU A 874 -15.68 33.92 -25.01
C GLU A 874 -16.53 32.63 -25.11
N PRO A 875 -17.72 32.68 -25.73
CA PRO A 875 -18.57 31.50 -25.91
C PRO A 875 -17.99 30.51 -26.92
N GLY A 876 -18.24 29.22 -26.69
CA GLY A 876 -17.72 28.10 -27.47
C GLY A 876 -16.76 27.18 -26.71
N ASP A 877 -16.29 26.12 -27.38
CA ASP A 877 -15.30 25.20 -26.81
C ASP A 877 -13.97 25.92 -26.53
N ILE A 878 -13.41 25.68 -25.34
CA ILE A 878 -12.22 26.40 -24.86
C ILE A 878 -10.96 25.69 -25.32
N GLN A 879 -10.09 26.41 -26.03
CA GLN A 879 -8.79 25.93 -26.47
C GLN A 879 -7.66 26.47 -25.59
N ILE A 880 -6.78 25.59 -25.10
CA ILE A 880 -5.46 25.97 -24.54
C ILE A 880 -4.37 25.18 -25.24
N GLU A 881 -3.17 25.76 -25.40
CA GLU A 881 -2.08 25.11 -26.11
C GLU A 881 -0.69 25.53 -25.61
N ASN A 882 0.28 24.62 -25.78
CA ASN A 882 1.71 24.89 -25.65
C ASN A 882 2.41 24.58 -27.00
N TYR A 883 3.73 24.37 -27.02
CA TYR A 883 4.45 24.08 -28.27
C TYR A 883 4.31 22.62 -28.78
N LYS A 884 3.81 21.68 -27.97
CA LYS A 884 3.59 20.26 -28.35
C LYS A 884 2.12 19.87 -28.47
N LEU A 885 1.26 20.39 -27.59
CA LEU A 885 -0.13 19.97 -27.42
C LEU A 885 -1.07 21.15 -27.58
N ARG A 886 -2.25 20.87 -28.12
CA ARG A 886 -3.45 21.70 -28.06
C ARG A 886 -4.56 20.86 -27.43
N LEU A 887 -5.20 21.41 -26.41
CA LEU A 887 -6.25 20.76 -25.63
C LEU A 887 -7.57 21.49 -25.90
N ILE A 888 -8.62 20.75 -26.22
CA ILE A 888 -9.96 21.27 -26.44
C ILE A 888 -10.86 20.85 -25.27
N PHE A 889 -11.54 21.82 -24.66
CA PHE A 889 -12.45 21.62 -23.53
C PHE A 889 -13.88 21.94 -23.96
N ASP A 890 -14.79 21.05 -23.59
CA ASP A 890 -16.22 21.17 -23.90
C ASP A 890 -16.87 22.35 -23.16
N GLU A 891 -17.53 23.26 -23.89
CA GLU A 891 -18.13 24.49 -23.33
C GLU A 891 -19.11 24.19 -22.19
N PHE A 892 -19.94 23.16 -22.34
CA PHE A 892 -21.02 22.86 -21.41
C PHE A 892 -20.48 22.18 -20.15
N THR A 893 -19.83 21.03 -20.31
CA THR A 893 -19.30 20.25 -19.17
C THR A 893 -18.11 20.95 -18.52
N GLY A 894 -17.16 21.47 -19.29
CA GLY A 894 -15.88 22.02 -18.79
C GLY A 894 -14.80 20.97 -18.54
N PHE A 895 -14.88 19.82 -19.22
CA PHE A 895 -13.88 18.77 -19.21
C PHE A 895 -13.17 18.68 -20.56
N LEU A 896 -11.99 18.04 -20.56
CA LEU A 896 -11.22 17.75 -21.76
C LEU A 896 -12.03 16.86 -22.73
N LYS A 897 -11.96 17.19 -24.02
CA LYS A 897 -12.74 16.59 -25.12
C LYS A 897 -11.82 15.87 -26.11
N SER A 898 -10.77 16.55 -26.57
CA SER A 898 -9.75 16.00 -27.46
C SER A 898 -8.39 16.65 -27.25
N VAL A 899 -7.35 15.97 -27.74
CA VAL A 899 -5.96 16.42 -27.68
C VAL A 899 -5.34 16.34 -29.07
N ILE A 900 -4.84 17.47 -29.55
CA ILE A 900 -4.13 17.57 -30.82
C ILE A 900 -2.63 17.65 -30.54
N GLU A 901 -1.87 16.67 -31.01
CA GLU A 901 -0.40 16.69 -30.95
C GLU A 901 0.14 17.50 -32.14
N LYS A 902 0.70 18.68 -31.86
CA LYS A 902 1.19 19.60 -32.90
C LYS A 902 2.33 19.05 -33.76
N GLY A 903 3.09 18.08 -33.24
CA GLY A 903 4.20 17.46 -33.97
C GLY A 903 3.74 16.51 -35.09
N THR A 904 2.64 15.78 -34.86
CA THR A 904 2.05 14.86 -35.84
C THR A 904 0.82 15.45 -36.56
N SER A 905 0.25 16.54 -36.01
CA SER A 905 -1.08 17.09 -36.34
C SER A 905 -2.24 16.10 -36.15
N ASN A 906 -2.03 15.01 -35.40
CA ASN A 906 -3.08 14.05 -35.07
C ASN A 906 -3.95 14.58 -33.94
N GLU A 907 -5.26 14.61 -34.15
CA GLU A 907 -6.26 14.71 -33.08
C GLU A 907 -6.53 13.32 -32.51
N LYS A 908 -6.44 13.16 -31.19
CA LYS A 908 -6.81 11.95 -30.45
C LYS A 908 -8.01 12.26 -29.54
N GLN A 909 -8.99 11.38 -29.48
CA GLN A 909 -10.10 11.56 -28.54
C GLN A 909 -9.64 11.23 -27.12
N VAL A 910 -9.82 12.17 -26.19
CA VAL A 910 -9.45 11.99 -24.77
C VAL A 910 -10.54 12.68 -23.94
N VAL A 911 -11.73 12.08 -23.96
CA VAL A 911 -12.92 12.64 -23.31
C VAL A 911 -12.85 12.32 -21.82
N MET A 912 -12.71 13.37 -20.99
CA MET A 912 -12.74 13.25 -19.54
C MET A 912 -14.15 13.44 -18.99
N ASN A 913 -14.52 12.63 -18.00
CA ASN A 913 -15.78 12.73 -17.28
C ASN A 913 -15.59 12.42 -15.79
N TYR A 914 -16.52 12.88 -14.96
CA TYR A 914 -16.58 12.52 -13.55
C TYR A 914 -17.96 11.98 -13.20
N GLY A 915 -18.00 11.00 -12.31
CA GLY A 915 -19.22 10.36 -11.85
C GLY A 915 -19.06 9.79 -10.46
N ALA A 916 -20.09 9.10 -9.98
CA ALA A 916 -20.01 8.30 -8.77
C ALA A 916 -20.76 6.98 -8.93
N PHE A 917 -20.26 5.91 -8.31
CA PHE A 917 -21.06 4.72 -8.05
C PHE A 917 -21.94 4.95 -6.84
N ARG A 918 -23.18 4.44 -6.86
CA ARG A 918 -24.05 4.44 -5.68
C ARG A 918 -23.89 3.15 -4.89
N SER A 919 -23.45 3.27 -3.64
CA SER A 919 -23.25 2.14 -2.72
C SER A 919 -24.57 1.39 -2.47
N SER A 920 -24.49 0.07 -2.28
CA SER A 920 -25.58 -0.68 -1.64
C SER A 920 -25.52 -0.55 -0.12
N ASP A 921 -26.72 -0.41 0.45
CA ASP A 921 -27.10 -0.67 1.84
C ASP A 921 -26.70 -2.06 2.37
N THR A 922 -26.48 -3.01 1.46
CA THR A 922 -25.98 -4.35 1.77
C THR A 922 -24.52 -4.49 1.36
N ASN A 923 -23.67 -4.91 2.30
CA ASN A 923 -22.29 -5.36 2.03
C ASN A 923 -21.37 -4.33 1.30
N SER A 924 -21.66 -3.02 1.25
CA SER A 924 -20.65 -1.99 0.97
C SER A 924 -20.11 -1.41 2.29
N GLY A 925 -18.87 -0.91 2.30
CA GLY A 925 -18.26 -0.34 3.49
C GLY A 925 -16.80 0.08 3.30
N ILE A 926 -16.03 -0.02 4.39
CA ILE A 926 -14.61 0.39 4.44
C ILE A 926 -13.73 -0.55 3.61
N TYR A 927 -14.00 -1.86 3.66
CA TYR A 927 -13.29 -2.88 2.87
C TYR A 927 -13.99 -3.17 1.54
N LEU A 928 -15.31 -3.33 1.59
CA LEU A 928 -16.09 -3.85 0.48
C LEU A 928 -16.57 -2.74 -0.47
N PHE A 929 -16.57 -3.07 -1.76
CA PHE A 929 -17.26 -2.31 -2.80
C PHE A 929 -18.45 -3.11 -3.29
N ASN A 930 -19.65 -2.53 -3.24
CA ASN A 930 -20.88 -3.13 -3.76
C ASN A 930 -21.84 -2.03 -4.22
N THR A 931 -22.39 -2.15 -5.43
CA THR A 931 -23.16 -1.09 -6.09
C THR A 931 -24.62 -1.49 -6.34
N ASN A 932 -25.51 -0.51 -6.47
CA ASN A 932 -26.90 -0.79 -6.84
C ASN A 932 -27.05 -0.97 -8.36
N VAL A 933 -27.31 -2.20 -8.79
CA VAL A 933 -27.39 -2.66 -10.20
C VAL A 933 -28.39 -1.85 -11.05
N THR A 934 -29.39 -1.19 -10.46
CA THR A 934 -30.47 -0.51 -11.21
C THR A 934 -29.98 0.69 -12.04
N LYS A 935 -29.01 1.46 -11.54
CA LYS A 935 -28.19 2.43 -12.30
C LYS A 935 -26.86 2.59 -11.55
N PRO A 936 -25.75 1.98 -12.01
CA PRO A 936 -24.50 2.03 -11.27
C PRO A 936 -23.90 3.45 -11.26
N ILE A 937 -23.91 4.15 -12.40
CA ILE A 937 -23.33 5.49 -12.56
C ILE A 937 -24.36 6.57 -12.20
N TYR A 938 -23.99 7.41 -11.24
CA TYR A 938 -24.69 8.63 -10.84
C TYR A 938 -23.98 9.87 -11.44
N ASP A 939 -24.77 10.71 -12.12
CA ASP A 939 -24.32 12.01 -12.66
C ASP A 939 -24.19 13.03 -11.52
N ILE A 940 -22.99 13.15 -10.96
CA ILE A 940 -22.66 14.13 -9.91
C ILE A 940 -22.90 15.58 -10.35
N LEU A 941 -22.86 15.85 -11.66
CA LEU A 941 -23.11 17.19 -12.20
C LEU A 941 -24.59 17.51 -12.39
N LYS A 942 -25.50 16.56 -12.16
CA LYS A 942 -26.95 16.77 -12.34
C LYS A 942 -27.50 17.95 -11.54
N GLN A 943 -26.94 18.24 -10.37
CA GLN A 943 -27.37 19.39 -9.55
C GLN A 943 -26.89 20.75 -10.07
N TYR A 944 -25.89 20.76 -10.96
CA TYR A 944 -25.36 21.96 -11.62
C TYR A 944 -25.96 22.16 -13.03
N LYS A 945 -26.45 21.07 -13.64
CA LYS A 945 -27.18 21.03 -14.93
C LYS A 945 -28.67 21.37 -14.75
N SER A 946 -29.04 22.63 -14.90
CA SER A 946 -30.45 23.05 -15.00
C SER A 946 -30.89 23.18 -16.46
N THR A 947 -32.20 23.19 -16.72
CA THR A 947 -32.74 23.26 -18.09
C THR A 947 -32.34 24.57 -18.80
N SER A 948 -31.86 24.42 -20.04
CA SER A 948 -31.38 25.45 -20.99
C SER A 948 -30.15 26.30 -20.63
N ASP A 949 -29.68 26.36 -19.37
CA ASP A 949 -28.45 27.09 -19.01
C ASP A 949 -27.66 26.42 -17.87
N LEU A 950 -26.34 26.26 -18.05
CA LEU A 950 -25.42 25.71 -17.05
C LEU A 950 -24.83 26.79 -16.11
N LYS A 951 -25.70 27.74 -15.69
CA LYS A 951 -25.40 28.98 -14.93
C LYS A 951 -24.75 28.83 -13.54
N SER A 952 -24.31 27.63 -13.15
CA SER A 952 -23.65 27.37 -11.86
C SER A 952 -22.15 27.02 -11.98
N LYS A 953 -21.68 26.62 -13.17
CA LYS A 953 -20.27 26.32 -13.45
C LYS A 953 -19.44 27.59 -13.46
N ILE A 954 -18.29 27.59 -12.80
CA ILE A 954 -17.27 28.65 -12.93
C ILE A 954 -16.04 28.10 -13.64
N ILE A 955 -15.44 28.92 -14.49
CA ILE A 955 -14.14 28.66 -15.12
C ILE A 955 -13.19 29.80 -14.79
N ILE A 956 -11.94 29.47 -14.48
CA ILE A 956 -10.80 30.40 -14.50
C ILE A 956 -9.68 29.77 -15.31
N ILE A 957 -9.02 30.58 -16.15
CA ILE A 957 -7.85 30.19 -16.94
C ILE A 957 -6.75 31.21 -16.64
N VAL A 958 -5.59 30.75 -16.20
CA VAL A 958 -4.41 31.58 -15.96
C VAL A 958 -3.35 31.21 -17.00
N SER A 959 -3.20 32.04 -18.02
CA SER A 959 -2.34 31.79 -19.18
C SER A 959 -1.08 32.64 -19.10
N GLY A 960 0.10 32.01 -19.13
CA GLY A 960 1.38 32.72 -19.03
C GLY A 960 2.57 31.92 -19.57
N ASN A 961 3.75 32.54 -19.50
CA ASN A 961 4.95 32.10 -20.24
C ASN A 961 5.61 30.79 -19.72
N VAL A 962 5.22 30.29 -18.55
CA VAL A 962 5.78 29.07 -17.94
C VAL A 962 4.76 27.94 -17.90
N VAL A 963 3.51 28.23 -17.55
CA VAL A 963 2.38 27.29 -17.52
C VAL A 963 1.06 27.97 -17.93
N THR A 964 0.16 27.19 -18.51
CA THR A 964 -1.27 27.55 -18.58
C THR A 964 -2.04 26.63 -17.66
N ASP A 965 -2.78 27.23 -16.74
CA ASP A 965 -3.72 26.55 -15.81
C ASP A 965 -5.16 26.79 -16.30
N PHE A 966 -5.91 25.73 -16.54
CA PHE A 966 -7.36 25.74 -16.67
C PHE A 966 -7.98 25.17 -15.38
N THR A 967 -9.07 25.75 -14.88
CA THR A 967 -9.80 25.21 -13.74
C THR A 967 -11.30 25.43 -13.88
N SER A 968 -12.08 24.36 -13.71
CA SER A 968 -13.54 24.37 -13.65
C SER A 968 -14.04 23.93 -12.27
N ILE A 969 -15.10 24.59 -11.78
CA ILE A 969 -15.59 24.45 -10.40
C ILE A 969 -17.09 24.18 -10.40
N TYR A 970 -17.50 23.17 -9.62
CA TYR A 970 -18.87 22.65 -9.54
C TYR A 970 -19.30 22.62 -8.06
N GLY A 971 -19.62 23.80 -7.51
CA GLY A 971 -19.85 23.97 -6.08
C GLY A 971 -18.62 23.60 -5.25
N ASN A 972 -18.84 23.11 -4.02
CA ASN A 972 -17.77 22.54 -3.20
C ASN A 972 -17.33 21.15 -3.69
N LEU A 973 -18.21 20.41 -4.38
CA LEU A 973 -18.08 18.96 -4.58
C LEU A 973 -16.86 18.56 -5.43
N LEU A 974 -16.64 19.31 -6.51
CA LEU A 974 -15.56 19.05 -7.45
C LEU A 974 -14.95 20.35 -7.96
N GLN A 975 -13.63 20.45 -7.88
CA GLN A 975 -12.81 21.34 -8.69
C GLN A 975 -11.92 20.47 -9.58
N HIS A 976 -12.09 20.60 -10.90
CA HIS A 976 -11.27 19.94 -11.92
C HIS A 976 -10.30 20.96 -12.51
N SER A 977 -9.00 20.68 -12.43
CA SER A 977 -7.95 21.58 -12.92
C SER A 977 -7.05 20.83 -13.89
N ILE A 978 -6.66 21.46 -15.00
CA ILE A 978 -5.66 20.92 -15.94
C ILE A 978 -4.54 21.94 -16.14
N ARG A 979 -3.29 21.46 -16.09
CA ARG A 979 -2.07 22.25 -16.32
C ARG A 979 -1.26 21.68 -17.47
N ILE A 980 -0.78 22.57 -18.34
CA ILE A 980 0.25 22.31 -19.35
C ILE A 980 1.47 23.20 -19.12
N CYS A 981 2.67 22.71 -19.46
CA CYS A 981 3.91 23.48 -19.34
C CYS A 981 4.31 24.08 -20.70
N ASN A 982 4.53 25.40 -20.71
CA ASN A 982 4.77 26.18 -21.93
C ASN A 982 6.27 26.33 -22.25
N SER A 983 7.14 26.00 -21.30
CA SER A 983 8.60 26.02 -21.43
C SER A 983 9.11 25.07 -22.52
N ILE A 984 9.81 25.60 -23.52
CA ILE A 984 10.34 24.88 -24.68
C ILE A 984 11.41 23.85 -24.25
N ASN A 985 11.48 22.72 -24.95
CA ASN A 985 12.43 21.62 -24.74
C ASN A 985 12.37 20.97 -23.34
N ASN A 986 11.19 20.96 -22.72
CA ASN A 986 10.92 20.33 -21.43
C ASN A 986 10.18 18.99 -21.62
N PRO A 987 10.59 17.88 -20.94
CA PRO A 987 9.85 16.62 -21.00
C PRO A 987 8.39 16.75 -20.53
N LEU A 988 8.10 17.63 -19.56
CA LEU A 988 6.75 17.85 -19.02
C LEU A 988 5.79 18.52 -20.02
N SER A 989 6.26 19.06 -21.13
CA SER A 989 5.39 19.73 -22.10
C SER A 989 4.60 18.77 -23.00
N GLY A 990 4.93 17.48 -22.99
CA GLY A 990 4.09 16.42 -23.54
C GLY A 990 3.17 15.76 -22.51
N ALA A 991 3.16 16.24 -21.26
CA ALA A 991 2.38 15.67 -20.16
C ALA A 991 1.24 16.59 -19.75
N ILE A 992 0.04 16.04 -19.62
CA ILE A 992 -1.15 16.76 -19.16
C ILE A 992 -1.29 16.48 -17.65
N ARG A 993 -1.06 17.47 -16.79
CA ARG A 993 -1.31 17.33 -15.36
C ARG A 993 -2.78 17.61 -15.08
N VAL A 994 -3.47 16.68 -14.44
CA VAL A 994 -4.83 16.84 -13.93
C VAL A 994 -4.78 16.93 -12.41
N GLU A 995 -5.55 17.83 -11.82
CA GLU A 995 -5.77 17.90 -10.38
C GLU A 995 -7.27 17.91 -10.07
N SER A 996 -7.73 16.86 -9.39
CA SER A 996 -9.13 16.66 -8.99
C SER A 996 -9.25 16.91 -7.49
N LYS A 997 -9.79 18.06 -7.10
CA LYS A 997 -10.07 18.38 -5.69
C LYS A 997 -11.52 17.99 -5.38
N VAL A 998 -11.69 17.07 -4.43
CA VAL A 998 -12.98 16.49 -4.03
C VAL A 998 -13.28 16.88 -2.58
N ASP A 999 -14.50 17.36 -2.32
CA ASP A 999 -15.07 17.53 -0.98
C ASP A 999 -16.51 17.00 -0.97
N PHE A 1000 -16.80 16.00 -0.14
CA PHE A 1000 -18.16 15.46 -0.04
C PHE A 1000 -19.16 16.37 0.71
N ASP A 1001 -18.75 17.58 1.13
CA ASP A 1001 -19.48 18.48 2.02
C ASP A 1001 -19.76 17.88 3.42
N VAL A 1002 -20.33 18.70 4.30
CA VAL A 1002 -20.90 18.22 5.57
C VAL A 1002 -22.12 17.32 5.28
N SER A 1003 -22.17 16.15 5.93
CA SER A 1003 -23.33 15.25 5.91
C SER A 1003 -24.58 16.01 6.40
N PRO A 1004 -25.70 16.04 5.65
CA PRO A 1004 -26.22 14.93 4.85
C PRO A 1004 -25.89 14.92 3.36
N ASN A 1005 -25.09 15.86 2.85
CA ASN A 1005 -24.76 15.91 1.42
C ASN A 1005 -23.93 14.68 0.96
N ASN A 1006 -24.12 14.32 -0.31
CA ASN A 1006 -23.31 13.36 -1.07
C ASN A 1006 -23.09 12.00 -0.37
N ARG A 1007 -24.11 11.47 0.30
CA ARG A 1007 -24.07 10.17 1.01
C ARG A 1007 -24.16 8.98 0.06
N ASP A 1008 -23.45 7.92 0.40
CA ASP A 1008 -23.50 6.60 -0.26
C ASP A 1008 -23.13 6.70 -1.75
N LEU A 1009 -22.11 7.53 -1.99
CA LEU A 1009 -21.52 7.85 -3.30
C LEU A 1009 -20.01 7.57 -3.27
N GLU A 1010 -19.53 6.99 -4.36
CA GLU A 1010 -18.15 6.53 -4.53
C GLU A 1010 -17.61 7.12 -5.84
N MET A 1011 -16.90 8.24 -5.73
CA MET A 1011 -16.58 9.13 -6.85
C MET A 1011 -15.42 8.61 -7.71
N PHE A 1012 -15.46 8.90 -9.00
CA PHE A 1012 -14.45 8.50 -9.97
C PHE A 1012 -14.20 9.56 -11.05
N MET A 1013 -13.01 9.48 -11.64
CA MET A 1013 -12.62 10.10 -12.90
C MET A 1013 -12.64 9.02 -13.99
N LEU A 1014 -13.26 9.32 -15.14
CA LEU A 1014 -13.27 8.48 -16.33
C LEU A 1014 -12.51 9.18 -17.44
N VAL A 1015 -11.62 8.45 -18.11
CA VAL A 1015 -10.99 8.85 -19.37
C VAL A 1015 -11.46 7.86 -20.45
N GLN A 1016 -12.10 8.36 -21.50
CA GLN A 1016 -12.47 7.60 -22.70
C GLN A 1016 -11.59 8.04 -23.87
N THR A 1017 -11.12 7.07 -24.64
CA THR A 1017 -10.33 7.27 -25.86
C THR A 1017 -10.89 6.46 -27.03
N ASP A 1018 -10.27 6.66 -28.18
CA ASP A 1018 -10.38 5.90 -29.43
C ASP A 1018 -9.39 4.71 -29.52
N ILE A 1019 -8.66 4.40 -28.44
CA ILE A 1019 -7.66 3.31 -28.40
C ILE A 1019 -8.36 1.94 -28.35
N GLU A 1020 -8.14 1.11 -29.36
CA GLU A 1020 -8.65 -0.26 -29.49
C GLU A 1020 -7.84 -1.23 -28.58
N ASN A 1021 -8.05 -1.15 -27.26
CA ASN A 1021 -7.39 -1.99 -26.26
C ASN A 1021 -8.06 -3.36 -26.03
N GLY A 1022 -8.83 -3.84 -27.01
CA GLY A 1022 -9.36 -5.19 -27.09
C GLY A 1022 -10.78 -5.36 -26.54
N ASN A 1023 -11.36 -6.53 -26.82
CA ASN A 1023 -12.70 -6.90 -26.39
C ASN A 1023 -12.72 -8.36 -25.92
N PRO A 1024 -12.78 -8.64 -24.59
CA PRO A 1024 -12.86 -7.69 -23.49
C PRO A 1024 -11.60 -6.80 -23.37
N ALA A 1025 -11.81 -5.55 -22.94
CA ALA A 1025 -10.76 -4.54 -22.77
C ALA A 1025 -9.64 -5.00 -21.83
N GLU A 1026 -8.39 -4.66 -22.15
CA GLU A 1026 -7.20 -4.95 -21.36
C GLU A 1026 -6.53 -3.68 -20.83
N ILE A 1027 -6.25 -3.61 -19.52
CA ILE A 1027 -5.42 -2.56 -18.90
C ILE A 1027 -4.18 -3.21 -18.29
N HIS A 1028 -3.01 -2.62 -18.53
CA HIS A 1028 -1.78 -2.97 -17.83
C HIS A 1028 -1.65 -2.10 -16.58
N ILE A 1029 -1.52 -2.72 -15.40
CA ILE A 1029 -1.57 -2.05 -14.09
C ILE A 1029 -0.30 -2.36 -13.29
N ASP A 1030 0.22 -1.39 -12.53
CA ASP A 1030 1.40 -1.59 -11.69
C ASP A 1030 1.13 -2.45 -10.44
N ASN A 1031 1.97 -3.46 -10.21
CA ASN A 1031 2.05 -4.17 -8.94
C ASN A 1031 3.06 -3.45 -8.02
N ASN A 1032 2.55 -2.57 -7.15
CA ASN A 1032 3.31 -1.83 -6.12
C ASN A 1032 4.36 -0.83 -6.65
N GLY A 1033 4.26 -0.40 -7.90
CA GLY A 1033 5.25 0.43 -8.59
C GLY A 1033 6.53 -0.32 -8.98
N PHE A 1034 6.50 -1.65 -9.03
CA PHE A 1034 7.65 -2.49 -9.41
C PHE A 1034 7.53 -3.06 -10.83
N GLN A 1035 6.51 -3.89 -11.07
CA GLN A 1035 6.25 -4.56 -12.35
C GLN A 1035 4.80 -4.33 -12.80
N PHE A 1036 4.43 -4.84 -13.98
CA PHE A 1036 3.11 -4.65 -14.57
C PHE A 1036 2.44 -5.99 -14.87
N THR A 1037 1.12 -6.06 -14.64
CA THR A 1037 0.28 -7.21 -14.97
C THR A 1037 -0.88 -6.76 -15.86
N SER A 1038 -1.26 -7.60 -16.81
CA SER A 1038 -2.41 -7.40 -17.71
C SER A 1038 -3.69 -7.90 -17.06
N HIS A 1039 -4.72 -7.05 -17.02
CA HIS A 1039 -6.04 -7.40 -16.52
C HIS A 1039 -7.08 -7.20 -17.62
N LYS A 1040 -7.95 -8.20 -17.84
CA LYS A 1040 -9.05 -8.13 -18.82
C LYS A 1040 -10.39 -7.96 -18.09
N PHE A 1041 -11.20 -7.03 -18.57
CA PHE A 1041 -12.40 -6.56 -17.86
C PHE A 1041 -13.65 -7.23 -18.44
N ASN A 1042 -14.17 -8.25 -17.74
CA ASN A 1042 -15.32 -9.02 -18.22
C ASN A 1042 -16.62 -8.29 -17.84
N THR A 1043 -17.18 -7.56 -18.80
CA THR A 1043 -18.41 -6.74 -18.65
C THR A 1043 -19.69 -7.54 -18.36
N SER A 1044 -19.66 -8.87 -18.50
CA SER A 1044 -20.76 -9.75 -18.06
C SER A 1044 -20.68 -10.08 -16.56
N ARG A 1045 -19.53 -9.88 -15.92
CA ARG A 1045 -19.36 -9.91 -14.47
C ARG A 1045 -19.68 -8.54 -13.86
N ARG A 1046 -19.98 -8.52 -12.57
CA ARG A 1046 -20.31 -7.29 -11.84
C ARG A 1046 -19.09 -6.37 -11.69
N ILE A 1047 -19.32 -5.05 -11.63
CA ILE A 1047 -18.24 -4.05 -11.62
C ILE A 1047 -17.28 -4.23 -10.43
N GLU A 1048 -17.75 -4.68 -9.27
CA GLU A 1048 -16.90 -4.89 -8.08
C GLU A 1048 -15.87 -6.02 -8.23
N SER A 1049 -16.09 -6.95 -9.18
CA SER A 1049 -15.13 -8.01 -9.54
C SER A 1049 -14.01 -7.53 -10.47
N ASN A 1050 -14.31 -6.48 -11.25
CA ASN A 1050 -13.50 -5.91 -12.31
C ASN A 1050 -12.71 -4.68 -11.82
N MET A 1051 -12.46 -4.52 -10.51
CA MET A 1051 -11.87 -3.33 -9.90
C MET A 1051 -10.53 -3.68 -9.25
N PHE A 1052 -9.41 -3.25 -9.82
CA PHE A 1052 -8.03 -3.62 -9.42
C PHE A 1052 -7.29 -2.45 -8.75
N PRO A 1053 -6.18 -2.67 -8.02
CA PRO A 1053 -5.42 -1.60 -7.38
C PRO A 1053 -4.37 -0.99 -8.32
N LEU A 1054 -4.53 0.30 -8.62
CA LEU A 1054 -3.53 1.19 -9.20
C LEU A 1054 -2.69 1.78 -8.06
N THR A 1055 -1.36 1.76 -8.11
CA THR A 1055 -0.50 2.28 -7.01
C THR A 1055 0.47 3.38 -7.42
N ASN A 1056 0.74 3.50 -8.73
CA ASN A 1056 1.69 4.42 -9.36
C ASN A 1056 1.32 4.71 -10.83
N MET A 1057 0.94 3.70 -11.63
CA MET A 1057 0.61 3.87 -13.06
C MET A 1057 -0.22 2.72 -13.66
N ALA A 1058 -1.17 3.06 -14.53
CA ALA A 1058 -1.85 2.11 -15.43
C ALA A 1058 -1.91 2.67 -16.86
N PHE A 1059 -1.96 1.80 -17.87
CA PHE A 1059 -2.02 2.22 -19.27
C PHE A 1059 -2.81 1.26 -20.17
N ILE A 1060 -3.33 1.81 -21.26
CA ILE A 1060 -3.98 1.12 -22.38
C ILE A 1060 -3.24 1.44 -23.68
N GLN A 1061 -3.21 0.50 -24.62
CA GLN A 1061 -2.60 0.70 -25.93
C GLN A 1061 -3.27 -0.12 -27.03
N ASP A 1062 -3.15 0.38 -28.26
CA ASP A 1062 -3.41 -0.34 -29.51
C ASP A 1062 -2.05 -0.60 -30.23
N GLU A 1063 -2.03 -0.78 -31.56
CA GLU A 1063 -0.79 -0.95 -32.35
C GLU A 1063 0.04 0.35 -32.47
N LYS A 1064 -0.59 1.52 -32.37
CA LYS A 1064 -0.05 2.85 -32.75
C LYS A 1064 -0.06 3.85 -31.60
N ASN A 1065 -0.97 3.71 -30.63
CA ASN A 1065 -1.19 4.65 -29.55
C ASN A 1065 -1.05 3.98 -28.19
N ARG A 1066 -0.61 4.76 -27.20
CA ARG A 1066 -0.79 4.45 -25.78
C ARG A 1066 -1.31 5.67 -25.03
N LEU A 1067 -2.22 5.45 -24.08
CA LEU A 1067 -2.53 6.40 -23.01
C LEU A 1067 -2.10 5.81 -21.67
N SER A 1068 -1.28 6.54 -20.92
CA SER A 1068 -0.85 6.19 -19.55
C SER A 1068 -1.41 7.19 -18.54
N ILE A 1069 -1.98 6.70 -17.43
CA ILE A 1069 -2.39 7.49 -16.28
C ILE A 1069 -1.46 7.18 -15.10
N VAL A 1070 -0.85 8.22 -14.53
CA VAL A 1070 0.12 8.17 -13.44
C VAL A 1070 -0.46 8.85 -12.19
N THR A 1071 -0.21 8.32 -10.98
CA THR A 1071 -0.71 8.83 -9.68
C THR A 1071 0.36 8.74 -8.58
N ASP A 1072 0.23 9.49 -7.48
CA ASP A 1072 1.12 9.36 -6.30
C ASP A 1072 0.60 8.37 -5.23
N HIS A 1073 -0.65 7.93 -5.27
CA HIS A 1073 -1.27 7.14 -4.21
C HIS A 1073 -2.11 5.97 -4.75
N ALA A 1074 -2.40 5.00 -3.87
CA ALA A 1074 -3.21 3.85 -4.25
C ALA A 1074 -4.69 4.23 -4.48
N GLN A 1075 -5.27 3.69 -5.55
CA GLN A 1075 -6.64 3.92 -6.01
C GLN A 1075 -7.20 2.64 -6.67
N GLY A 1076 -8.52 2.46 -6.69
CA GLY A 1076 -9.16 1.47 -7.55
C GLY A 1076 -9.19 1.90 -9.02
N VAL A 1077 -8.96 0.98 -9.96
CA VAL A 1077 -9.06 1.20 -11.41
C VAL A 1077 -9.90 0.11 -12.11
N THR A 1078 -10.68 0.49 -13.11
CA THR A 1078 -11.55 -0.42 -13.89
C THR A 1078 -11.84 0.10 -15.31
N ALA A 1079 -12.46 -0.73 -16.15
CA ALA A 1079 -13.03 -0.36 -17.45
C ALA A 1079 -14.45 -0.94 -17.59
N SER A 1080 -15.35 -0.22 -18.27
CA SER A 1080 -16.69 -0.72 -18.63
C SER A 1080 -16.85 -1.05 -20.12
N GLN A 1081 -15.94 -0.57 -20.97
CA GLN A 1081 -15.85 -0.87 -22.40
C GLN A 1081 -14.43 -0.56 -22.90
N GLU A 1082 -14.18 -0.80 -24.17
CA GLU A 1082 -12.93 -0.49 -24.89
C GLU A 1082 -12.62 1.03 -24.89
N GLY A 1083 -11.34 1.37 -24.94
CA GLY A 1083 -10.82 2.74 -24.87
C GLY A 1083 -10.92 3.42 -23.49
N GLN A 1084 -11.37 2.74 -22.44
CA GLN A 1084 -11.60 3.35 -21.12
C GLN A 1084 -10.54 3.06 -20.05
N ILE A 1085 -10.28 4.06 -19.22
CA ILE A 1085 -9.76 3.90 -17.86
C ILE A 1085 -10.63 4.71 -16.88
N LEU A 1086 -11.19 4.04 -15.87
CA LEU A 1086 -11.94 4.66 -14.77
C LEU A 1086 -11.14 4.52 -13.47
N VAL A 1087 -10.81 5.64 -12.82
CA VAL A 1087 -10.02 5.71 -11.58
C VAL A 1087 -10.87 6.25 -10.43
N MET A 1088 -10.96 5.48 -9.34
CA MET A 1088 -11.72 5.80 -8.13
C MET A 1088 -10.99 6.85 -7.27
N LEU A 1089 -11.65 7.97 -6.98
CA LEU A 1089 -11.09 9.14 -6.28
C LEU A 1089 -11.25 9.03 -4.76
N ASP A 1090 -12.48 9.15 -4.25
CA ASP A 1090 -12.81 8.99 -2.82
C ASP A 1090 -14.22 8.39 -2.65
N ARG A 1091 -14.52 7.84 -1.48
CA ARG A 1091 -15.72 7.04 -1.18
C ARG A 1091 -16.38 7.51 0.11
N ARG A 1092 -17.68 7.81 0.10
CA ARG A 1092 -18.48 8.08 1.32
C ARG A 1092 -19.59 7.02 1.43
N VAL A 1093 -19.44 6.09 2.37
CA VAL A 1093 -20.32 4.92 2.54
C VAL A 1093 -20.74 4.81 4.00
N LEU A 1094 -22.02 5.01 4.32
CA LEU A 1094 -22.47 5.06 5.72
C LEU A 1094 -22.65 3.68 6.38
N PHE A 1095 -22.58 2.61 5.61
CA PHE A 1095 -22.86 1.24 6.06
C PHE A 1095 -21.60 0.53 6.59
N ASN A 1096 -21.81 -0.35 7.57
CA ASN A 1096 -20.79 -1.29 8.07
C ASN A 1096 -20.82 -2.56 7.21
N ASP A 1097 -19.71 -2.89 6.56
CA ASP A 1097 -19.56 -4.12 5.78
C ASP A 1097 -19.59 -5.41 6.63
N GLY A 1098 -19.29 -5.29 7.93
CA GLY A 1098 -19.21 -6.41 8.88
C GLY A 1098 -17.83 -7.07 8.97
N ARG A 1099 -16.73 -6.40 8.59
CA ARG A 1099 -15.35 -6.91 8.72
C ARG A 1099 -14.59 -6.41 9.95
N GLY A 1100 -15.31 -6.04 11.02
CA GLY A 1100 -14.77 -5.90 12.38
C GLY A 1100 -14.49 -4.48 12.85
N VAL A 1101 -14.41 -3.48 11.96
CA VAL A 1101 -14.25 -2.06 12.36
C VAL A 1101 -15.54 -1.51 12.97
N ASN A 1102 -16.70 -2.04 12.54
CA ASN A 1102 -18.03 -1.71 13.06
C ASN A 1102 -18.46 -0.23 12.90
N GLU A 1103 -17.92 0.44 11.89
CA GLU A 1103 -18.27 1.79 11.46
C GLU A 1103 -18.35 1.85 9.92
N GLY A 1104 -18.96 2.90 9.38
CA GLY A 1104 -18.91 3.22 7.94
C GLY A 1104 -17.85 4.28 7.62
N LEU A 1105 -17.56 4.45 6.33
CA LEU A 1105 -16.63 5.47 5.80
C LEU A 1105 -17.35 6.81 5.63
N ALA A 1106 -17.39 7.61 6.69
CA ALA A 1106 -18.08 8.91 6.74
C ALA A 1106 -17.17 10.11 7.07
N ASP A 1107 -15.87 9.85 7.31
CA ASP A 1107 -14.87 10.81 7.79
C ASP A 1107 -13.94 11.31 6.67
N ASN A 1108 -14.51 11.48 5.47
CA ASN A 1108 -13.88 12.12 4.31
C ASN A 1108 -13.30 13.50 4.67
N ARG A 1109 -12.25 13.88 3.95
CA ARG A 1109 -11.64 15.21 4.01
C ARG A 1109 -11.44 15.73 2.59
N VAL A 1110 -11.38 17.05 2.43
CA VAL A 1110 -10.95 17.70 1.18
C VAL A 1110 -9.66 17.05 0.70
N THR A 1111 -9.70 16.40 -0.46
CA THR A 1111 -8.58 15.63 -1.00
C THR A 1111 -8.29 16.08 -2.43
N ASN A 1112 -7.04 16.46 -2.70
CA ASN A 1112 -6.55 16.78 -4.03
C ASN A 1112 -5.86 15.54 -4.61
N HIS A 1113 -6.46 14.91 -5.62
CA HIS A 1113 -5.85 13.83 -6.39
C HIS A 1113 -5.08 14.43 -7.57
N VAL A 1114 -3.81 14.09 -7.71
CA VAL A 1114 -2.96 14.56 -8.82
C VAL A 1114 -2.67 13.40 -9.77
N HIS A 1115 -2.97 13.60 -11.04
CA HIS A 1115 -2.70 12.65 -12.11
C HIS A 1115 -1.85 13.29 -13.20
N TYR A 1116 -1.05 12.48 -13.89
CA TYR A 1116 -0.56 12.85 -15.23
C TYR A 1116 -1.18 11.91 -16.27
N ILE A 1117 -1.70 12.48 -17.34
CA ILE A 1117 -2.07 11.77 -18.57
C ILE A 1117 -0.93 11.97 -19.57
N LEU A 1118 -0.42 10.87 -20.10
CA LEU A 1118 0.61 10.83 -21.14
C LEU A 1118 0.02 10.15 -22.38
N LEU A 1119 0.23 10.76 -23.55
CA LEU A 1119 -0.10 10.19 -24.85
C LEU A 1119 1.19 9.84 -25.55
N GLU A 1120 1.34 8.59 -25.98
CA GLU A 1120 2.53 8.09 -26.66
C GLU A 1120 2.16 7.53 -28.04
N ASN A 1121 3.07 7.68 -29.00
CA ASN A 1121 3.01 7.03 -30.29
C ASN A 1121 3.92 5.79 -30.25
N LEU A 1122 3.40 4.65 -30.71
CA LEU A 1122 4.14 3.39 -30.81
C LEU A 1122 4.79 3.28 -32.19
N VAL A 1123 6.04 2.83 -32.21
CA VAL A 1123 6.84 2.63 -33.43
C VAL A 1123 7.15 1.14 -33.56
N HIS A 1124 6.60 0.53 -34.60
CA HIS A 1124 6.96 -0.82 -35.01
C HIS A 1124 8.20 -0.77 -35.92
N HIS A 1125 9.31 -1.35 -35.46
CA HIS A 1125 10.39 -1.71 -36.36
C HIS A 1125 9.97 -2.95 -37.18
N ASP A 1126 10.01 -2.84 -38.50
CA ASP A 1126 9.50 -3.87 -39.41
C ASP A 1126 10.09 -5.27 -39.15
N ALA A 1127 9.19 -6.25 -38.99
CA ALA A 1127 9.50 -7.63 -38.61
C ALA A 1127 10.13 -8.45 -39.76
N SER A 1128 11.25 -7.96 -40.29
CA SER A 1128 12.00 -8.53 -41.42
C SER A 1128 13.02 -9.62 -41.02
N ALA A 1129 13.15 -9.93 -39.72
CA ALA A 1129 14.08 -10.95 -39.21
C ALA A 1129 13.48 -11.94 -38.17
N ASP A 1130 12.46 -11.55 -37.40
CA ASP A 1130 12.05 -12.25 -36.16
C ASP A 1130 10.97 -13.34 -36.34
N ASN A 1131 10.80 -13.89 -37.55
CA ASN A 1131 9.83 -14.98 -37.87
C ASN A 1131 10.14 -16.36 -37.21
N LEU A 1132 10.95 -16.37 -36.14
CA LEU A 1132 11.38 -17.56 -35.39
C LEU A 1132 11.10 -17.47 -33.87
N SER A 1133 10.73 -16.31 -33.32
CA SER A 1133 10.44 -16.16 -31.89
C SER A 1133 8.96 -16.40 -31.56
N THR A 1134 8.57 -17.65 -31.35
CA THR A 1134 7.20 -18.03 -30.89
C THR A 1134 6.99 -17.75 -29.39
N GLN A 1135 7.46 -16.59 -28.89
CA GLN A 1135 7.42 -16.21 -27.48
C GLN A 1135 6.94 -14.76 -27.36
N SER A 1136 5.96 -14.50 -26.51
CA SER A 1136 5.43 -13.17 -26.27
C SER A 1136 6.47 -12.27 -25.61
N LYS A 1137 6.60 -11.03 -26.13
CA LYS A 1137 7.35 -9.95 -25.49
C LYS A 1137 6.51 -9.35 -24.36
N LEU A 1138 7.16 -8.97 -23.27
CA LEU A 1138 6.53 -8.34 -22.11
C LEU A 1138 6.16 -6.89 -22.43
N ILE A 1139 4.91 -6.50 -22.20
CA ILE A 1139 4.46 -5.12 -22.42
C ILE A 1139 4.94 -4.24 -21.26
N LEU A 1140 5.66 -3.17 -21.59
CA LEU A 1140 6.32 -2.27 -20.64
C LEU A 1140 6.02 -0.79 -20.94
N PRO A 1141 6.01 0.07 -19.91
CA PRO A 1141 5.88 1.52 -20.09
C PRO A 1141 7.14 2.15 -20.72
N SER A 1142 7.05 3.42 -21.11
CA SER A 1142 8.20 4.20 -21.61
C SER A 1142 9.07 4.77 -20.49
N LEU A 1143 10.24 5.29 -20.88
CA LEU A 1143 11.11 6.08 -19.99
C LEU A 1143 10.43 7.36 -19.48
N LEU A 1144 9.63 8.04 -20.31
CA LEU A 1144 8.91 9.26 -19.91
C LEU A 1144 7.87 8.93 -18.83
N ALA A 1145 7.12 7.85 -19.03
CA ALA A 1145 6.10 7.39 -18.11
C ALA A 1145 6.68 7.00 -16.73
N ILE A 1146 7.75 6.20 -16.73
CA ILE A 1146 8.50 5.85 -15.51
C ILE A 1146 9.09 7.09 -14.81
N GLN A 1147 9.71 8.02 -15.55
CA GLN A 1147 10.27 9.22 -14.92
C GLN A 1147 9.18 10.14 -14.35
N THR A 1148 8.02 10.26 -15.01
CA THR A 1148 6.87 11.03 -14.51
C THR A 1148 6.32 10.43 -13.22
N ALA A 1149 6.19 9.10 -13.17
CA ALA A 1149 5.77 8.35 -11.98
C ALA A 1149 6.76 8.51 -10.80
N ASN A 1150 8.06 8.41 -11.08
CA ASN A 1150 9.11 8.70 -10.09
C ASN A 1150 8.99 10.16 -9.59
N ILE A 1151 8.89 11.14 -10.49
CA ILE A 1151 8.81 12.59 -10.18
C ILE A 1151 7.63 12.90 -9.25
N LEU A 1152 6.45 12.35 -9.55
CA LEU A 1152 5.22 12.55 -8.78
C LEU A 1152 5.28 11.86 -7.41
N THR A 1153 5.85 10.65 -7.33
CA THR A 1153 6.04 9.91 -6.06
C THR A 1153 7.03 10.62 -5.13
N TYR A 1154 8.15 11.13 -5.66
CA TYR A 1154 9.28 11.65 -4.88
C TYR A 1154 9.56 13.12 -5.25
N PRO A 1155 8.95 14.13 -4.58
CA PRO A 1155 9.17 15.55 -4.90
C PRO A 1155 10.60 16.04 -4.60
N LEU A 1156 10.97 17.20 -5.17
CA LEU A 1156 12.17 17.96 -4.79
C LEU A 1156 12.10 18.46 -3.34
N ASP A 1157 13.28 18.60 -2.70
CA ASP A 1157 13.40 19.30 -1.42
C ASP A 1157 13.89 20.74 -1.64
N ILE A 1158 13.21 21.70 -1.00
CA ILE A 1158 13.52 23.13 -1.10
C ILE A 1158 13.89 23.66 0.29
N PHE A 1159 14.99 24.41 0.37
CA PHE A 1159 15.51 24.96 1.62
C PHE A 1159 15.76 26.46 1.49
N PHE A 1160 15.11 27.27 2.34
CA PHE A 1160 15.42 28.70 2.47
C PHE A 1160 16.62 28.92 3.38
N ILE A 1161 17.46 29.89 3.00
CA ILE A 1161 18.58 30.39 3.79
C ILE A 1161 18.07 31.46 4.76
N ASP A 1162 18.51 31.44 6.03
CA ASP A 1162 18.35 32.57 6.95
C ASP A 1162 19.15 33.78 6.42
N LYS A 1163 18.50 34.94 6.25
CA LYS A 1163 19.12 36.17 5.72
C LYS A 1163 20.39 36.56 6.51
N ARG A 1164 20.43 36.30 7.82
CA ARG A 1164 21.58 36.54 8.73
C ARG A 1164 22.81 35.67 8.42
N HIS A 1165 22.61 34.58 7.67
CA HIS A 1165 23.64 33.58 7.34
C HIS A 1165 23.91 33.50 5.84
N SER A 1166 23.47 34.49 5.06
CA SER A 1166 23.64 34.54 3.60
C SER A 1166 25.10 34.37 3.15
N ASP A 1167 26.06 34.97 3.85
CA ASP A 1167 27.51 34.82 3.62
C ASP A 1167 28.11 33.47 4.03
N SER A 1168 27.34 32.60 4.70
CA SER A 1168 27.80 31.27 5.12
C SER A 1168 27.61 30.19 4.05
N CYS A 1169 26.94 30.53 2.94
CA CYS A 1169 26.79 29.67 1.77
C CYS A 1169 28.14 29.49 1.05
N HIS A 1170 28.76 28.31 1.15
CA HIS A 1170 30.04 28.06 0.50
C HIS A 1170 29.88 27.63 -0.96
N TYR A 1171 28.97 26.69 -1.23
CA TYR A 1171 28.83 26.04 -2.53
C TYR A 1171 27.63 26.58 -3.30
N VAL A 1172 27.90 27.12 -4.49
CA VAL A 1172 26.90 27.69 -5.40
C VAL A 1172 26.21 26.58 -6.23
N LEU A 1173 26.93 25.48 -6.48
CA LEU A 1173 26.43 24.18 -6.95
C LEU A 1173 27.23 23.10 -6.21
N LEU A 1174 26.56 22.07 -5.68
CA LEU A 1174 27.20 20.97 -4.95
C LEU A 1174 26.65 19.61 -5.45
N PRO A 1175 27.33 18.96 -6.41
CA PRO A 1175 27.00 17.60 -6.83
C PRO A 1175 27.60 16.58 -5.85
N LEU A 1176 26.75 15.74 -5.26
CA LEU A 1176 27.16 14.71 -4.29
C LEU A 1176 27.65 13.41 -4.97
N PHE A 1177 27.32 13.23 -6.26
CA PHE A 1177 27.95 12.25 -7.15
C PHE A 1177 28.94 12.90 -8.12
N ARG A 1178 29.97 12.14 -8.51
CA ARG A 1178 30.92 12.49 -9.57
C ARG A 1178 30.42 12.16 -10.98
N SER A 1179 29.52 11.18 -11.11
CA SER A 1179 28.93 10.78 -12.39
C SER A 1179 27.48 10.30 -12.21
N PRO A 1180 26.58 10.56 -13.19
CA PRO A 1180 25.19 10.13 -13.13
C PRO A 1180 25.06 8.63 -13.45
N PHE A 1181 23.96 8.03 -13.00
CA PHE A 1181 23.64 6.64 -13.34
C PHE A 1181 23.09 6.49 -14.78
N PRO A 1182 23.13 5.28 -15.37
CA PRO A 1182 22.41 4.95 -16.60
C PRO A 1182 20.92 5.28 -16.53
N CYS A 1183 20.31 5.69 -17.63
CA CYS A 1183 18.92 6.18 -17.70
C CYS A 1183 17.84 5.23 -17.11
N ASP A 1184 18.14 3.93 -17.02
CA ASP A 1184 17.29 2.86 -16.51
C ASP A 1184 17.57 2.49 -15.03
N VAL A 1185 18.54 3.13 -14.36
CA VAL A 1185 18.95 2.81 -12.99
C VAL A 1185 18.53 3.91 -12.01
N PHE A 1186 17.58 3.58 -11.13
CA PHE A 1186 17.06 4.47 -10.08
C PHE A 1186 17.56 4.06 -8.69
N VAL A 1187 17.94 5.03 -7.85
CA VAL A 1187 18.29 4.83 -6.44
C VAL A 1187 16.99 4.81 -5.62
N LEU A 1188 16.57 3.62 -5.19
CA LEU A 1188 15.43 3.47 -4.27
C LEU A 1188 15.73 4.08 -2.91
N ASN A 1189 16.92 3.82 -2.36
CA ASN A 1189 17.36 4.39 -1.08
C ASN A 1189 18.90 4.35 -0.94
N PHE A 1190 19.45 5.24 -0.10
CA PHE A 1190 20.85 5.22 0.33
C PHE A 1190 20.88 5.55 1.83
N ARG A 1191 21.15 4.54 2.69
CA ARG A 1191 20.93 4.61 4.14
C ARG A 1191 22.10 4.10 4.96
N MET A 1192 22.52 4.85 5.99
CA MET A 1192 23.56 4.40 6.93
C MET A 1192 23.13 3.19 7.77
N PHE A 1193 24.07 2.29 8.10
CA PHE A 1193 23.84 1.22 9.08
C PHE A 1193 23.88 1.78 10.52
N LEU A 1194 22.75 1.74 11.23
CA LEU A 1194 22.64 2.26 12.61
C LEU A 1194 22.78 1.14 13.66
N GLY A 1195 23.99 0.57 13.76
CA GLY A 1195 24.31 -0.56 14.63
C GLY A 1195 24.29 -0.29 16.14
N ILE A 1196 24.61 -1.33 16.92
CA ILE A 1196 24.78 -1.26 18.39
C ILE A 1196 26.10 -0.56 18.75
N LYS A 1197 27.16 -0.79 17.97
CA LYS A 1197 28.34 0.11 17.92
C LYS A 1197 28.06 1.15 16.83
N SER A 1198 28.24 2.43 17.14
CA SER A 1198 27.85 3.57 16.29
C SER A 1198 28.91 3.97 15.26
N SER A 1199 29.62 3.00 14.70
CA SER A 1199 30.54 3.16 13.57
C SER A 1199 29.74 3.50 12.30
N LEU A 1200 29.86 4.74 11.82
CA LEU A 1200 29.15 5.27 10.64
C LEU A 1200 29.92 5.01 9.34
N ASP A 1201 30.60 3.87 9.28
CA ASP A 1201 31.64 3.60 8.28
C ASP A 1201 31.08 2.86 7.05
N SER A 1202 29.77 2.52 7.06
CA SER A 1202 29.10 1.85 5.93
C SER A 1202 27.62 2.19 5.78
N ALA A 1203 27.17 2.15 4.53
CA ALA A 1203 25.79 2.39 4.09
C ALA A 1203 25.27 1.22 3.24
N LEU A 1204 23.94 1.15 3.12
CA LEU A 1204 23.24 0.29 2.17
C LEU A 1204 22.66 1.18 1.07
N LEU A 1205 23.13 0.97 -0.15
CA LEU A 1205 22.62 1.60 -1.38
C LEU A 1205 21.74 0.58 -2.10
N THR A 1206 20.45 0.88 -2.28
CA THR A 1206 19.54 0.04 -3.06
C THR A 1206 19.20 0.70 -4.39
N LEU A 1207 19.41 -0.05 -5.46
CA LEU A 1207 19.14 0.33 -6.84
C LEU A 1207 17.99 -0.51 -7.42
N HIS A 1208 17.24 0.06 -8.35
CA HIS A 1208 16.25 -0.61 -9.19
C HIS A 1208 16.62 -0.35 -10.65
N ARG A 1209 16.71 -1.40 -11.48
CA ARG A 1209 16.86 -1.27 -12.93
C ARG A 1209 15.48 -1.30 -13.61
N GLN A 1210 14.86 -0.14 -13.73
CA GLN A 1210 13.52 0.04 -14.28
C GLN A 1210 13.52 -0.29 -15.78
N SER A 1211 12.83 -1.35 -16.19
CA SER A 1211 12.78 -1.76 -17.60
C SER A 1211 11.82 -0.87 -18.40
N ILE A 1212 12.20 -0.56 -19.65
CA ILE A 1212 11.45 0.32 -20.57
C ILE A 1212 11.16 -0.43 -21.88
N THR A 1213 10.04 -0.12 -22.52
CA THR A 1213 9.76 -0.64 -23.88
C THR A 1213 10.70 -0.05 -24.93
N CYS A 1214 11.07 -0.85 -25.93
CA CYS A 1214 11.70 -0.39 -27.17
C CYS A 1214 10.71 0.31 -28.12
N GLN A 1215 9.40 0.13 -27.94
CA GLN A 1215 8.37 0.50 -28.93
C GLN A 1215 7.96 1.98 -28.92
N VAL A 1216 8.58 2.84 -28.10
CA VAL A 1216 8.28 4.28 -28.05
C VAL A 1216 9.55 5.05 -28.35
N GLU A 1217 9.51 5.95 -29.33
CA GLU A 1217 10.64 6.83 -29.64
C GLU A 1217 10.94 7.76 -28.46
N THR A 1218 11.95 7.39 -27.66
CA THR A 1218 12.37 8.20 -26.51
C THR A 1218 13.09 9.46 -27.00
N SER A 1219 12.35 10.56 -27.13
CA SER A 1219 12.90 11.85 -27.52
C SER A 1219 14.09 12.32 -26.65
N ASP A 1220 14.91 13.23 -27.19
CA ASP A 1220 16.25 13.56 -26.70
C ASP A 1220 16.33 14.30 -25.36
N TYR A 1221 15.20 14.69 -24.76
CA TYR A 1221 15.15 15.59 -23.60
C TYR A 1221 15.71 15.02 -22.28
N PHE A 1222 16.18 13.76 -22.25
CA PHE A 1222 16.70 13.10 -21.05
C PHE A 1222 18.24 13.08 -21.00
N TYR A 1223 18.80 13.88 -20.09
CA TYR A 1223 20.23 14.01 -19.83
C TYR A 1223 20.65 12.99 -18.75
N CYS A 1224 20.95 11.77 -19.20
CA CYS A 1224 21.37 10.64 -18.38
C CYS A 1224 22.45 9.81 -19.11
N SER A 1225 23.20 8.98 -18.38
CA SER A 1225 24.26 8.17 -18.99
C SER A 1225 23.67 7.14 -19.95
N THR A 1226 24.22 7.08 -21.17
CA THR A 1226 23.88 6.09 -22.18
C THR A 1226 24.73 4.82 -22.10
N ASN A 1227 25.76 4.80 -21.24
CA ASN A 1227 26.49 3.58 -20.93
C ASN A 1227 25.59 2.60 -20.18
N THR A 1228 25.59 1.33 -20.60
CA THR A 1228 24.70 0.31 -20.02
C THR A 1228 25.13 -0.16 -18.63
N GLY A 1229 26.36 0.17 -18.22
CA GLY A 1229 26.96 -0.16 -16.94
C GLY A 1229 27.67 1.04 -16.30
N PHE A 1230 28.12 0.87 -15.05
CA PHE A 1230 28.79 1.89 -14.25
C PHE A 1230 29.79 1.28 -13.27
N ASN A 1231 30.77 2.07 -12.82
CA ASN A 1231 31.68 1.70 -11.73
C ASN A 1231 31.35 2.55 -10.49
N ILE A 1232 31.11 1.88 -9.37
CA ILE A 1232 30.72 2.46 -8.08
C ILE A 1232 31.76 3.48 -7.58
N GLU A 1233 33.05 3.20 -7.75
CA GLU A 1233 34.18 4.06 -7.35
C GLU A 1233 34.25 5.37 -8.16
N ARG A 1234 33.64 5.40 -9.35
CA ARG A 1234 33.52 6.60 -10.21
C ARG A 1234 32.25 7.41 -9.94
N VAL A 1235 31.24 6.84 -9.27
CA VAL A 1235 29.98 7.53 -8.92
C VAL A 1235 30.15 8.32 -7.62
N PHE A 1236 30.73 7.72 -6.59
CA PHE A 1236 30.87 8.32 -5.27
C PHE A 1236 32.24 8.98 -5.05
N GLN A 1237 32.36 9.69 -3.94
CA GLN A 1237 33.63 10.17 -3.38
C GLN A 1237 34.01 9.27 -2.18
N HIS A 1238 35.30 9.01 -1.97
CA HIS A 1238 35.86 8.36 -0.78
C HIS A 1238 35.30 6.96 -0.41
N ILE A 1239 34.94 6.14 -1.42
CA ILE A 1239 34.65 4.71 -1.19
C ILE A 1239 35.96 3.95 -0.93
N HIS A 1240 35.94 3.09 0.08
CA HIS A 1240 36.96 2.07 0.33
C HIS A 1240 36.67 0.78 -0.45
N SER A 1241 35.41 0.31 -0.40
CA SER A 1241 35.00 -0.98 -0.95
C SER A 1241 33.47 -1.11 -1.01
N ALA A 1242 32.94 -1.79 -2.02
CA ALA A 1242 31.51 -2.13 -2.10
C ALA A 1242 31.28 -3.63 -2.28
N PHE A 1243 30.18 -4.13 -1.69
CA PHE A 1243 29.79 -5.54 -1.67
C PHE A 1243 28.32 -5.71 -2.04
N HIS A 1244 28.02 -6.56 -3.03
CA HIS A 1244 26.65 -6.97 -3.36
C HIS A 1244 26.08 -7.87 -2.26
N THR A 1245 24.91 -7.52 -1.71
CA THR A 1245 24.23 -8.20 -0.60
C THR A 1245 22.79 -8.58 -0.98
N ASN A 1246 22.11 -9.36 -0.14
CA ASN A 1246 20.65 -9.48 -0.22
C ASN A 1246 19.98 -8.11 0.03
N LEU A 1247 18.73 -7.91 -0.42
CA LEU A 1247 18.15 -6.54 -0.49
C LEU A 1247 18.18 -5.76 0.84
N VAL A 1248 18.02 -6.46 1.98
CA VAL A 1248 18.04 -5.88 3.33
C VAL A 1248 19.44 -5.68 3.94
N GLY A 1249 20.52 -6.09 3.25
CA GLY A 1249 21.90 -5.85 3.67
C GLY A 1249 22.37 -6.68 4.88
N THR A 1250 21.78 -7.86 5.12
CA THR A 1250 22.13 -8.73 6.27
C THR A 1250 23.15 -9.81 5.93
N ASN A 1251 23.47 -10.04 4.66
CA ASN A 1251 24.56 -10.92 4.23
C ASN A 1251 25.91 -10.18 4.15
N LYS A 1252 27.03 -10.90 4.30
CA LYS A 1252 28.39 -10.31 4.19
C LYS A 1252 28.64 -9.69 2.80
N GLY A 1253 28.07 -10.31 1.77
CA GLY A 1253 28.13 -9.88 0.39
C GLY A 1253 29.37 -10.35 -0.38
N ILE A 1254 29.37 -10.06 -1.68
CA ILE A 1254 30.43 -10.38 -2.64
C ILE A 1254 31.02 -9.06 -3.15
N PRO A 1255 32.36 -8.86 -3.15
CA PRO A 1255 32.96 -7.60 -3.58
C PRO A 1255 32.63 -7.28 -5.03
N ILE A 1256 32.29 -6.01 -5.30
CA ILE A 1256 31.91 -5.53 -6.63
C ILE A 1256 32.28 -4.05 -6.80
N SER A 1257 32.89 -3.72 -7.94
CA SER A 1257 33.23 -2.34 -8.34
C SER A 1257 32.50 -1.95 -9.63
N GLU A 1258 32.63 -2.78 -10.67
CA GLU A 1258 31.94 -2.63 -11.96
C GLU A 1258 30.62 -3.40 -12.03
N ILE A 1259 29.55 -2.72 -12.44
CA ILE A 1259 28.21 -3.28 -12.70
C ILE A 1259 27.85 -3.10 -14.18
N ASN A 1260 27.27 -4.15 -14.78
CA ASN A 1260 26.80 -4.18 -16.16
C ASN A 1260 25.54 -5.06 -16.29
N ASN A 1261 24.91 -5.10 -17.47
CA ASN A 1261 23.64 -5.81 -17.70
C ASN A 1261 23.68 -7.32 -17.37
N LYS A 1262 24.86 -7.95 -17.31
CA LYS A 1262 24.99 -9.37 -16.91
C LYS A 1262 25.00 -9.57 -15.39
N LYS A 1263 25.40 -8.55 -14.61
CA LYS A 1263 25.35 -8.56 -13.13
C LYS A 1263 24.07 -7.92 -12.58
N PHE A 1264 23.49 -6.99 -13.35
CA PHE A 1264 22.29 -6.23 -13.00
C PHE A 1264 21.43 -6.05 -14.28
N PRO A 1265 20.68 -7.11 -14.69
CA PRO A 1265 19.74 -7.04 -15.81
C PRO A 1265 18.50 -6.18 -15.47
N PRO A 1266 17.65 -5.85 -16.47
CA PRO A 1266 16.41 -5.10 -16.25
C PRO A 1266 15.44 -5.81 -15.29
N MET A 1267 14.52 -5.06 -14.69
CA MET A 1267 13.58 -5.46 -13.63
C MET A 1267 14.23 -5.85 -12.28
N GLU A 1268 15.55 -5.89 -12.18
CA GLU A 1268 16.21 -6.27 -10.92
C GLU A 1268 16.26 -5.16 -9.88
N LEU A 1269 16.27 -5.57 -8.61
CA LEU A 1269 16.71 -4.79 -7.47
C LEU A 1269 18.09 -5.27 -7.01
N MET A 1270 18.98 -4.34 -6.69
CA MET A 1270 20.33 -4.66 -6.19
C MET A 1270 20.65 -3.82 -4.96
N SER A 1271 21.08 -4.47 -3.87
CA SER A 1271 21.59 -3.78 -2.67
C SER A 1271 23.09 -3.95 -2.51
N LEU A 1272 23.77 -2.81 -2.44
CA LEU A 1272 25.21 -2.69 -2.28
C LEU A 1272 25.51 -2.18 -0.88
N LYS A 1273 26.22 -2.98 -0.08
CA LYS A 1273 26.86 -2.49 1.14
C LYS A 1273 28.15 -1.77 0.75
N VAL A 1274 28.17 -0.46 0.92
CA VAL A 1274 29.32 0.39 0.63
C VAL A 1274 30.01 0.78 1.95
N SER A 1275 31.33 0.67 2.00
CA SER A 1275 32.16 1.17 3.10
C SER A 1275 33.01 2.36 2.65
N PHE A 1276 33.26 3.29 3.57
CA PHE A 1276 33.94 4.56 3.36
C PHE A 1276 35.13 4.69 4.32
N ASN A 1277 36.04 5.61 4.02
CA ASN A 1277 37.22 5.94 4.85
C ASN A 1277 36.91 7.02 5.91
#